data_AF-A0AAX6BFP0-F1
#
_entry.id   AF-A0AAX6BFP0-F1
#
_cell.length_a   1.000
_cell.length_b   1.000
_cell.length_c   1.000
_cell.angle_alpha   90.00
_cell.angle_beta   90.00
_cell.angle_gamma   90.00
#
_symmetry.space_group_name_H-M   'P 1'
#
loop_
_entity.id
_entity.type
_entity.pdbx_description
1 polymer ?
#
loop_
_entity_poly.entity_id
_entity_poly.type
_entity_poly.pdbx_seq_one_letter_code
_entity_poly.pdbx_strand_id
1 'polypeptide(L)'
;MRKLTALALVLSVLLFQFTPLASVKAETVEPVVSVKLVNYLGDQHAITIKPSYLYTIKNSDLVLNANTEYTVTATTQGVTLKQGSTVLGEFTSFEITPSLYKNPVSINGRQYLGDVAFTNEKGTYVRPVNTLPIEDYLKGVVPNEVYTSWNLQALKTQAVAARTYAMSYAGKVINDTVSYQVYGGYTWYDSTNQAVDQTFGQVVTYNNKLINAVFSSSNGGRTESNSNAWGGTQLSYFPVKEDPYDKQTPWTLAIQKTQIDLTGKDLANYSAWWNTVSEKDKTVTDNLKSWLVANKHPGKTIKITSIPKVSFYAPSSGGRVTKGAITVDYLVKGDVDSSQKLVVHHLELKDLTSTKLKSMLNSRAMLSLLVTETNETSTSTTFNGKGNGHGVGMSQYGAQKMASLGKDYREILDFYYPTTTLLSFYTTKYPRKEQEQEPPKDTVAPDAPSVNALGDNQTSLTGVTEPNASVIAKVENEVIGTGLADEAGKFAITIAKQPADTKVSVTSKDAAENESTATVVTVTDQTPPSVPIVNEVSDQDTTLTGVTEANAAVTVKAGDATFSAVADGNGTFTVSIPVQIGGTTIAVSAKDKAGNESQAPSFAVKSMLKAPLAPKVNEVSDQDTVIKGTTEANATVIVKNGSLQLATGKADAKGNYSISIAKQKAGSTLYVTVQNAGGTSSATAVTVQDKTAPAAPKVNAVSDQDTKVTGSAEANAAVTVKAGTTTVGTAKAGANGAFSVAISLQKANTKLSVQAKDAAGNSSTVSTVTVTAKQKAPVKPTVNEVSDRSTAVTGTAEANATVVIKNGSLQLAAGKADAKGNYSISIAKQKAGSNLSVTAGNTAGVSPAVTVTVQDKTAPVTPKVNAVSNQDTVVTGSTEAGAEVHVKIDKKVIGKGNAKSDGTFSITIPKQPAATKLAVIAKDAANNYSSNAFVTVSAVQTKPALPTVNTLTEKSTAVTGTGEKNASIYIKVGGKIIASGKIDGNGKFSVKIPAQKAGTEVTAVLQNKVGYSPYKIVKVQDTTPPAPPVVNAVTSLSTFLSGKTEANAVITIKSGTKLIASGKADTKGQFKVTIPKQTAGVKLAVTAKDAANNYSSNTFVTVSAVQTKPALPTVATLTEKSTAVTGTGEKNASIYIKVGGKIIASGKIDGNGKFSVKIPAQKAGTEVTAVLQNKVGYSPYKIVKVQDTTPPAPPAVNAVTSLSTFLSGKTEANAVITIKSGTKVIASGKADSKGQFKVTIPKQKVGVKLTVTAKDAAGNTSSAVNINVK
;
A
#
# COMPACT_ATOMS: atom_id res chain seq x y z
N MET A 1 -30.11 -33.51 -46.45
CA MET A 1 -29.20 -34.41 -47.17
C MET A 1 -28.18 -34.96 -46.20
N ARG A 2 -28.26 -36.27 -45.94
CA ARG A 2 -27.15 -37.04 -45.39
C ARG A 2 -26.07 -37.15 -46.47
N LYS A 3 -24.81 -37.10 -46.04
CA LYS A 3 -23.62 -37.72 -46.65
C LYS A 3 -22.97 -37.05 -47.88
N LEU A 4 -21.64 -36.99 -47.76
CA LEU A 4 -20.58 -36.80 -48.77
C LEU A 4 -20.47 -35.45 -49.46
N THR A 5 -19.38 -34.74 -49.16
CA THR A 5 -18.32 -34.42 -50.14
C THR A 5 -17.14 -33.84 -49.38
N ALA A 6 -16.20 -34.72 -49.04
CA ALA A 6 -14.80 -34.35 -48.95
C ALA A 6 -14.31 -33.97 -50.35
N LEU A 7 -13.36 -33.03 -50.40
CA LEU A 7 -12.41 -32.81 -51.50
C LEU A 7 -12.97 -32.16 -52.78
N ALA A 8 -12.87 -30.83 -52.87
CA ALA A 8 -12.20 -30.11 -53.96
C ALA A 8 -12.69 -28.64 -54.03
N LEU A 9 -11.97 -27.73 -53.36
CA LEU A 9 -11.76 -26.39 -53.91
C LEU A 9 -10.41 -25.85 -53.39
N VAL A 10 -9.35 -26.49 -53.86
CA VAL A 10 -8.05 -25.84 -54.02
C VAL A 10 -8.22 -24.83 -55.16
N LEU A 11 -7.73 -23.61 -54.95
CA LEU A 11 -7.48 -22.56 -55.95
C LEU A 11 -8.61 -21.55 -56.30
N SER A 12 -8.93 -20.63 -55.38
CA SER A 12 -9.33 -19.25 -55.74
C SER A 12 -9.34 -18.27 -54.55
N VAL A 13 -8.26 -18.21 -53.77
CA VAL A 13 -7.98 -17.06 -52.88
C VAL A 13 -6.52 -16.65 -53.11
N LEU A 14 -6.27 -16.05 -54.27
CA LEU A 14 -5.05 -15.28 -54.51
C LEU A 14 -5.48 -13.88 -54.96
N LEU A 15 -4.82 -12.89 -54.38
CA LEU A 15 -4.94 -11.43 -54.60
C LEU A 15 -6.16 -10.74 -53.97
N PHE A 16 -6.05 -10.44 -52.68
CA PHE A 16 -6.04 -9.05 -52.17
C PHE A 16 -5.71 -9.13 -50.68
N GLN A 17 -4.51 -8.68 -50.28
CA GLN A 17 -4.16 -7.95 -49.03
C GLN A 17 -2.63 -7.84 -48.90
N PHE A 18 -1.96 -7.25 -49.89
CA PHE A 18 -0.73 -6.50 -49.61
C PHE A 18 -1.14 -5.06 -49.32
N THR A 19 -1.51 -4.80 -48.08
CA THR A 19 -1.25 -3.47 -47.50
C THR A 19 -0.03 -3.66 -46.61
N PRO A 20 1.09 -2.95 -46.84
CA PRO A 20 2.16 -2.95 -45.85
C PRO A 20 1.53 -2.53 -44.52
N LEU A 21 1.72 -3.36 -43.49
CA LEU A 21 1.49 -2.97 -42.11
C LEU A 21 2.25 -1.66 -41.92
N ALA A 22 1.51 -0.55 -41.87
CA ALA A 22 2.06 0.72 -41.51
C ALA A 22 2.74 0.53 -40.16
N SER A 23 4.08 0.59 -40.16
CA SER A 23 4.85 0.75 -38.94
C SER A 23 4.34 2.03 -38.28
N VAL A 24 3.58 1.89 -37.20
CA VAL A 24 3.21 3.06 -36.40
C VAL A 24 4.36 3.32 -35.44
N LYS A 25 5.16 4.30 -35.86
CA LYS A 25 6.08 5.12 -35.09
C LYS A 25 5.40 5.70 -33.84
N ALA A 26 6.05 5.55 -32.70
CA ALA A 26 6.52 6.61 -31.79
C ALA A 26 7.28 5.90 -30.67
N GLU A 27 8.54 6.27 -30.42
CA GLU A 27 9.19 5.87 -29.17
C GLU A 27 8.34 6.43 -28.02
N THR A 28 7.80 5.53 -27.21
CA THR A 28 7.05 5.85 -26.00
C THR A 28 8.05 6.24 -24.91
N VAL A 29 7.69 7.26 -24.14
CA VAL A 29 8.42 7.67 -22.93
C VAL A 29 8.11 6.69 -21.80
N GLU A 30 9.09 6.43 -20.93
CA GLU A 30 8.95 5.69 -19.68
C GLU A 30 7.68 6.13 -18.92
N PRO A 31 6.76 5.21 -18.59
CA PRO A 31 5.54 5.53 -17.87
C PRO A 31 5.81 5.80 -16.37
N VAL A 32 4.86 6.48 -15.72
CA VAL A 32 4.86 6.66 -14.26
C VAL A 32 3.92 5.67 -13.57
N VAL A 33 4.24 5.33 -12.32
CA VAL A 33 3.46 4.47 -11.44
C VAL A 33 3.06 5.25 -10.20
N SER A 34 1.80 5.15 -9.80
CA SER A 34 1.29 5.73 -8.55
C SER A 34 1.02 4.64 -7.52
N VAL A 35 1.69 4.70 -6.39
CA VAL A 35 1.66 3.69 -5.33
C VAL A 35 1.08 4.28 -4.05
N LYS A 36 -0.09 3.79 -3.67
CA LYS A 36 -0.72 4.07 -2.39
C LYS A 36 -0.01 3.30 -1.28
N LEU A 37 0.48 4.04 -0.29
CA LEU A 37 1.29 3.49 0.81
C LEU A 37 0.38 2.99 1.95
N VAL A 38 0.16 1.68 2.02
CA VAL A 38 -0.72 0.98 2.97
C VAL A 38 0.07 0.03 3.87
N ASN A 39 0.96 -0.77 3.30
CA ASN A 39 1.67 -1.85 3.97
C ASN A 39 2.64 -1.32 5.03
N TYR A 40 3.49 -0.36 4.66
CA TYR A 40 4.49 0.19 5.60
C TYR A 40 3.87 1.13 6.64
N LEU A 41 2.97 2.02 6.21
CA LEU A 41 2.40 3.05 7.09
C LEU A 41 1.26 2.52 7.99
N GLY A 42 0.47 1.56 7.51
CA GLY A 42 -0.78 1.18 8.15
C GLY A 42 -1.81 2.32 8.14
N ASP A 43 -2.75 2.28 9.09
CA ASP A 43 -3.79 3.31 9.26
C ASP A 43 -3.35 4.34 10.31
N GLN A 44 -2.83 5.49 9.86
CA GLN A 44 -2.28 6.56 10.72
C GLN A 44 -3.13 7.82 10.65
N HIS A 45 -3.44 8.41 11.80
CA HIS A 45 -4.16 9.69 11.86
C HIS A 45 -3.26 10.89 11.55
N ALA A 46 -1.97 10.79 11.86
CA ALA A 46 -0.96 11.79 11.51
C ALA A 46 0.33 11.10 11.08
N ILE A 47 1.06 11.73 10.16
CA ILE A 47 2.36 11.27 9.67
C ILE A 47 3.35 12.43 9.61
N THR A 48 4.64 12.10 9.69
CA THR A 48 5.74 13.05 9.59
C THR A 48 6.36 12.98 8.20
N ILE A 49 6.61 14.14 7.59
CA ILE A 49 7.34 14.27 6.33
C ILE A 49 8.56 15.17 6.49
N LYS A 50 9.69 14.78 5.89
CA LYS A 50 10.96 15.54 5.93
C LYS A 50 11.66 15.49 4.56
N PRO A 51 11.53 16.54 3.74
CA PRO A 51 12.23 16.64 2.45
C PRO A 51 13.76 16.72 2.61
N SER A 52 14.53 16.07 1.75
CA SER A 52 16.00 16.24 1.72
C SER A 52 16.42 17.55 1.03
N TYR A 53 15.55 18.10 0.18
CA TYR A 53 15.75 19.35 -0.55
C TYR A 53 14.42 20.13 -0.67
N LEU A 54 14.40 21.21 -1.45
CA LEU A 54 13.19 21.99 -1.70
C LEU A 54 12.11 21.15 -2.39
N TYR A 55 10.91 21.16 -1.82
CA TYR A 55 9.70 20.59 -2.41
C TYR A 55 8.63 21.68 -2.53
N THR A 56 7.94 21.71 -3.66
CA THR A 56 6.83 22.63 -3.90
C THR A 56 5.51 21.92 -3.68
N ILE A 57 4.50 22.65 -3.22
CA ILE A 57 3.13 22.14 -3.16
C ILE A 57 2.40 22.54 -4.42
N LYS A 58 1.83 21.56 -5.14
CA LYS A 58 1.09 21.82 -6.37
C LYS A 58 -0.10 22.75 -6.13
N ASN A 59 -0.23 23.77 -6.97
CA ASN A 59 -1.26 24.82 -6.87
C ASN A 59 -1.21 25.63 -5.55
N SER A 60 -0.02 25.79 -4.97
CA SER A 60 0.20 26.61 -3.77
C SER A 60 1.56 27.31 -3.85
N ASP A 61 1.67 28.49 -3.25
CA ASP A 61 2.94 29.22 -3.11
C ASP A 61 3.80 28.67 -1.95
N LEU A 62 3.29 27.68 -1.21
CA LEU A 62 4.02 27.05 -0.10
C LEU A 62 5.15 26.17 -0.62
N VAL A 63 6.31 26.33 0.00
CA VAL A 63 7.52 25.54 -0.26
C VAL A 63 7.94 24.84 1.03
N LEU A 64 8.25 23.55 0.93
CA LEU A 64 8.81 22.76 2.00
C LEU A 64 10.33 22.77 1.89
N ASN A 65 10.97 23.21 2.97
CA ASN A 65 12.39 23.44 3.02
C ASN A 65 13.16 22.14 3.25
N ALA A 66 14.38 22.12 2.72
CA ALA A 66 15.33 21.03 2.93
C ALA A 66 15.52 20.75 4.43
N ASN A 67 15.54 19.48 4.80
CA ASN A 67 15.79 18.99 6.16
C ASN A 67 14.84 19.51 7.24
N THR A 68 13.71 20.09 6.86
CA THR A 68 12.68 20.58 7.78
C THR A 68 11.60 19.53 7.97
N GLU A 69 11.20 19.30 9.23
CA GLU A 69 10.15 18.34 9.57
C GLU A 69 8.76 19.00 9.57
N TYR A 70 7.81 18.32 8.93
CA TYR A 70 6.41 18.73 8.85
C TYR A 70 5.50 17.56 9.26
N THR A 71 4.32 17.89 9.77
CA THR A 71 3.30 16.91 10.16
C THR A 71 2.06 17.07 9.29
N VAL A 72 1.60 15.96 8.71
CA VAL A 72 0.32 15.88 7.99
C VAL A 72 -0.67 15.16 8.88
N THR A 73 -1.81 15.79 9.19
CA THR A 73 -2.87 15.22 10.06
C THR A 73 -4.17 15.10 9.30
N ALA A 74 -4.92 14.01 9.47
CA ALA A 74 -6.24 13.84 8.88
C ALA A 74 -7.30 14.67 9.64
N THR A 75 -8.20 15.31 8.90
CA THR A 75 -9.36 16.05 9.43
C THR A 75 -10.62 15.60 8.73
N THR A 76 -11.82 15.85 9.27
CA THR A 76 -13.08 15.44 8.62
C THR A 76 -13.26 15.98 7.19
N GLN A 77 -12.58 17.08 6.83
CA GLN A 77 -12.65 17.69 5.49
C GLN A 77 -11.45 17.39 4.58
N GLY A 78 -10.40 16.75 5.09
CA GLY A 78 -9.19 16.45 4.31
C GLY A 78 -7.96 16.21 5.18
N VAL A 79 -6.88 16.94 4.89
CA VAL A 79 -5.60 16.88 5.61
C VAL A 79 -5.08 18.28 5.94
N THR A 80 -4.43 18.41 7.08
CA THR A 80 -3.78 19.65 7.52
C THR A 80 -2.27 19.45 7.53
N LEU A 81 -1.52 20.39 6.94
CA LEU A 81 -0.07 20.44 6.97
C LEU A 81 0.41 21.40 8.07
N LYS A 82 1.34 20.95 8.89
CA LYS A 82 1.87 21.71 10.04
C LYS A 82 3.40 21.69 10.06
N GLN A 83 3.99 22.73 10.62
CA GLN A 83 5.39 22.76 11.05
C GLN A 83 5.42 23.09 12.55
N GLY A 84 5.78 22.10 13.37
CA GLY A 84 5.57 22.19 14.82
C GLY A 84 4.08 22.33 15.17
N SER A 85 3.72 23.35 15.95
CA SER A 85 2.33 23.69 16.27
C SER A 85 1.64 24.56 15.21
N THR A 86 2.40 25.16 14.28
CA THR A 86 1.88 26.10 13.29
C THR A 86 1.21 25.36 12.14
N VAL A 87 -0.04 25.70 11.84
CA VAL A 87 -0.75 25.23 10.65
C VAL A 87 -0.28 26.04 9.45
N LEU A 88 0.31 25.36 8.46
CA LEU A 88 0.75 25.97 7.21
C LEU A 88 -0.35 25.98 6.16
N GLY A 89 -1.27 25.01 6.20
CA GLY A 89 -2.42 24.97 5.31
C GLY A 89 -3.36 23.80 5.60
N GLU A 90 -4.62 23.99 5.23
CA GLU A 90 -5.66 22.95 5.24
C GLU A 90 -6.08 22.64 3.81
N PHE A 91 -6.11 21.36 3.47
CA PHE A 91 -6.33 20.89 2.11
C PHE A 91 -7.34 19.75 2.10
N THR A 92 -8.18 19.65 1.08
CA THR A 92 -8.91 18.40 0.81
C THR A 92 -7.93 17.26 0.49
N SER A 93 -6.90 17.61 -0.30
CA SER A 93 -5.68 16.84 -0.57
C SER A 93 -4.61 17.78 -1.12
N PHE A 94 -3.32 17.47 -0.97
CA PHE A 94 -2.24 18.21 -1.63
C PHE A 94 -1.15 17.27 -2.13
N GLU A 95 -0.39 17.72 -3.13
CA GLU A 95 0.72 16.98 -3.75
C GLU A 95 2.01 17.78 -3.58
N ILE A 96 3.07 17.11 -3.12
CA ILE A 96 4.41 17.69 -3.03
C ILE A 96 5.26 17.17 -4.18
N THR A 97 6.03 18.06 -4.81
CA THR A 97 6.92 17.75 -5.95
C THR A 97 8.34 18.26 -5.66
N PRO A 98 9.38 17.43 -5.82
CA PRO A 98 10.76 17.88 -5.63
C PRO A 98 11.16 18.91 -6.69
N SER A 99 11.88 19.96 -6.29
CA SER A 99 12.46 20.91 -7.25
C SER A 99 13.55 20.27 -8.14
N LEU A 100 14.24 19.25 -7.61
CA LEU A 100 15.26 18.45 -8.29
C LEU A 100 15.00 16.96 -8.02
N TYR A 101 14.81 16.16 -9.07
CA TYR A 101 14.19 14.83 -8.97
C TYR A 101 14.90 13.86 -8.01
N LYS A 102 16.25 13.85 -7.97
CA LYS A 102 17.05 12.91 -7.18
C LYS A 102 17.02 13.15 -5.65
N ASN A 103 16.26 14.15 -5.18
CA ASN A 103 16.17 14.49 -3.78
C ASN A 103 14.91 13.87 -3.14
N PRO A 104 15.03 12.86 -2.26
CA PRO A 104 13.88 12.18 -1.69
C PRO A 104 13.16 12.99 -0.59
N VAL A 105 11.94 12.55 -0.26
CA VAL A 105 11.22 12.94 0.94
C VAL A 105 11.11 11.74 1.89
N SER A 106 11.44 11.94 3.15
CA SER A 106 11.19 10.95 4.20
C SER A 106 9.74 11.02 4.65
N ILE A 107 9.04 9.89 4.72
CA ILE A 107 7.69 9.77 5.30
C ILE A 107 7.76 8.71 6.40
N ASN A 108 7.55 9.11 7.66
CA ASN A 108 7.76 8.27 8.85
C ASN A 108 9.10 7.48 8.77
N GLY A 109 10.18 8.18 8.41
CA GLY A 109 11.53 7.63 8.35
C GLY A 109 11.92 6.91 7.04
N ARG A 110 10.97 6.54 6.18
CA ARG A 110 11.26 5.89 4.89
C ARG A 110 11.34 6.89 3.75
N GLN A 111 12.39 6.80 2.93
CA GLN A 111 12.68 7.70 1.83
C GLN A 111 11.85 7.33 0.58
N TYR A 112 11.34 8.34 -0.13
CA TYR A 112 10.62 8.19 -1.39
C TYR A 112 11.08 9.24 -2.41
N LEU A 113 11.25 8.84 -3.67
CA LEU A 113 11.51 9.75 -4.80
C LEU A 113 10.22 10.11 -5.52
N GLY A 114 10.25 11.22 -6.26
CA GLY A 114 9.13 11.68 -7.08
C GLY A 114 8.06 12.40 -6.28
N ASP A 115 6.87 12.46 -6.84
CA ASP A 115 5.75 13.22 -6.27
C ASP A 115 5.06 12.40 -5.18
N VAL A 116 4.49 13.09 -4.19
CA VAL A 116 3.68 12.45 -3.15
C VAL A 116 2.40 13.24 -2.91
N ALA A 117 1.25 12.61 -3.17
CA ALA A 117 -0.06 13.17 -2.86
C ALA A 117 -0.56 12.66 -1.50
N PHE A 118 -1.03 13.57 -0.65
CA PHE A 118 -1.61 13.28 0.66
C PHE A 118 -3.12 13.49 0.63
N THR A 119 -3.86 12.45 1.00
CA THR A 119 -5.32 12.44 1.00
C THR A 119 -5.85 11.94 2.34
N ASN A 120 -7.12 12.26 2.63
CA ASN A 120 -7.84 11.62 3.73
C ASN A 120 -8.52 10.33 3.24
N GLU A 121 -8.23 9.23 3.92
CA GLU A 121 -8.93 7.97 3.75
C GLU A 121 -9.90 7.70 4.92
N LYS A 122 -11.15 7.38 4.56
CA LYS A 122 -12.25 7.04 5.49
C LYS A 122 -12.60 8.13 6.51
N GLY A 123 -12.13 9.36 6.32
CA GLY A 123 -12.41 10.48 7.23
C GLY A 123 -11.50 10.49 8.47
N THR A 124 -10.48 9.61 8.55
CA THR A 124 -9.71 9.39 9.79
C THR A 124 -8.22 9.20 9.56
N TYR A 125 -7.78 8.79 8.36
CA TYR A 125 -6.39 8.39 8.13
C TYR A 125 -5.73 9.22 7.02
N VAL A 126 -4.47 9.59 7.21
CA VAL A 126 -3.65 10.19 6.14
C VAL A 126 -3.17 9.06 5.24
N ARG A 127 -3.44 9.19 3.94
CA ARG A 127 -3.00 8.22 2.94
C ARG A 127 -2.13 8.87 1.87
N PRO A 128 -0.82 8.66 1.92
CA PRO A 128 0.10 9.07 0.86
C PRO A 128 -0.02 8.17 -0.39
N VAL A 129 0.11 8.79 -1.56
CA VAL A 129 0.25 8.14 -2.87
C VAL A 129 1.53 8.66 -3.52
N ASN A 130 2.54 7.81 -3.65
CA ASN A 130 3.82 8.16 -4.24
C ASN A 130 3.80 7.88 -5.76
N THR A 131 4.11 8.89 -6.58
CA THR A 131 4.15 8.80 -8.04
C THR A 131 5.56 9.01 -8.57
N LEU A 132 6.08 8.06 -9.35
CA LEU A 132 7.45 8.09 -9.88
C LEU A 132 7.57 7.31 -11.20
N PRO A 133 8.62 7.53 -12.01
CA PRO A 133 8.92 6.74 -13.20
C PRO A 133 9.07 5.25 -12.86
N ILE A 134 8.60 4.38 -13.76
CA ILE A 134 8.48 2.95 -13.50
C ILE A 134 9.83 2.27 -13.22
N GLU A 135 10.93 2.72 -13.82
CA GLU A 135 12.24 2.11 -13.57
C GLU A 135 12.73 2.40 -12.16
N ASP A 136 12.47 3.61 -11.66
CA ASP A 136 12.79 4.00 -10.29
C ASP A 136 11.87 3.30 -9.28
N TYR A 137 10.60 3.07 -9.64
CA TYR A 137 9.70 2.18 -8.90
C TYR A 137 10.26 0.76 -8.79
N LEU A 138 10.76 0.18 -9.89
CA LEU A 138 11.31 -1.17 -9.92
C LEU A 138 12.55 -1.32 -9.04
N LYS A 139 13.39 -0.28 -8.94
CA LYS A 139 14.53 -0.26 -8.01
C LYS A 139 14.10 -0.33 -6.54
N GLY A 140 12.87 0.10 -6.22
CA GLY A 140 12.23 -0.11 -4.92
C GLY A 140 11.48 -1.45 -4.77
N VAL A 141 11.18 -2.16 -5.86
CA VAL A 141 10.43 -3.43 -5.86
C VAL A 141 11.34 -4.64 -5.91
N VAL A 142 12.24 -4.73 -6.89
CA VAL A 142 13.11 -5.90 -7.11
C VAL A 142 13.87 -6.33 -5.84
N PRO A 143 14.50 -5.46 -5.04
CA PRO A 143 15.18 -5.88 -3.81
C PRO A 143 14.24 -6.36 -2.69
N ASN A 144 12.94 -6.08 -2.80
CA ASN A 144 11.92 -6.57 -1.86
C ASN A 144 11.23 -7.86 -2.36
N GLU A 145 11.36 -8.20 -3.64
CA GLU A 145 10.84 -9.43 -4.24
C GLU A 145 11.87 -10.57 -4.20
N VAL A 146 13.17 -10.27 -4.37
CA VAL A 146 14.28 -11.24 -4.39
C VAL A 146 15.52 -10.71 -3.66
N TYR A 147 16.43 -11.60 -3.25
CA TYR A 147 17.66 -11.18 -2.58
C TYR A 147 18.59 -10.42 -3.53
N THR A 148 19.15 -9.30 -3.06
CA THR A 148 20.05 -8.44 -3.84
C THR A 148 21.38 -9.13 -4.21
N SER A 149 21.78 -10.18 -3.48
CA SER A 149 22.97 -10.98 -3.74
C SER A 149 22.79 -12.07 -4.81
N TRP A 150 21.58 -12.20 -5.38
CA TRP A 150 21.31 -13.18 -6.42
C TRP A 150 22.02 -12.88 -7.74
N ASN A 151 22.10 -13.91 -8.59
CA ASN A 151 22.79 -13.80 -9.87
C ASN A 151 22.12 -12.72 -10.73
N LEU A 152 22.92 -11.89 -11.41
CA LEU A 152 22.42 -10.77 -12.21
C LEU A 152 21.38 -11.21 -13.25
N GLN A 153 21.49 -12.40 -13.85
CA GLN A 153 20.49 -12.90 -14.81
C GLN A 153 19.14 -13.19 -14.14
N ALA A 154 19.14 -13.69 -12.90
CA ALA A 154 17.91 -13.87 -12.13
C ALA A 154 17.29 -12.52 -11.76
N LEU A 155 18.12 -11.54 -11.36
CA LEU A 155 17.68 -10.17 -11.08
C LEU A 155 17.07 -9.51 -12.33
N LYS A 156 17.69 -9.69 -13.51
CA LYS A 156 17.15 -9.22 -14.80
C LYS A 156 15.81 -9.87 -15.13
N THR A 157 15.70 -11.18 -14.93
CA THR A 157 14.46 -11.92 -15.13
C THR A 157 13.35 -11.36 -14.23
N GLN A 158 13.65 -11.16 -12.95
CA GLN A 158 12.73 -10.55 -11.97
C GLN A 158 12.36 -9.12 -12.36
N ALA A 159 13.31 -8.29 -12.80
CA ALA A 159 13.05 -6.91 -13.24
C ALA A 159 12.09 -6.88 -14.43
N VAL A 160 12.29 -7.72 -15.46
CA VAL A 160 11.39 -7.79 -16.62
C VAL A 160 9.99 -8.30 -16.24
N ALA A 161 9.89 -9.34 -15.42
CA ALA A 161 8.60 -9.85 -14.94
C ALA A 161 7.85 -8.80 -14.12
N ALA A 162 8.54 -8.15 -13.16
CA ALA A 162 8.00 -7.08 -12.33
C ALA A 162 7.56 -5.86 -13.17
N ARG A 163 8.36 -5.44 -14.15
CA ARG A 163 8.03 -4.34 -15.08
C ARG A 163 6.76 -4.64 -15.87
N THR A 164 6.71 -5.84 -16.45
CA THR A 164 5.57 -6.30 -17.25
C THR A 164 4.30 -6.32 -16.41
N TYR A 165 4.38 -6.82 -15.17
CA TYR A 165 3.26 -6.82 -14.22
C TYR A 165 2.81 -5.39 -13.88
N ALA A 166 3.72 -4.52 -13.45
CA ALA A 166 3.43 -3.14 -13.08
C ALA A 166 2.80 -2.35 -14.25
N MET A 167 3.30 -2.52 -15.47
CA MET A 167 2.76 -1.85 -16.66
C MET A 167 1.34 -2.26 -17.03
N SER A 168 0.89 -3.46 -16.63
CA SER A 168 -0.52 -3.85 -16.80
C SER A 168 -1.49 -2.98 -15.97
N TYR A 169 -0.95 -2.23 -15.00
CA TYR A 169 -1.66 -1.25 -14.16
C TYR A 169 -1.21 0.19 -14.41
N ALA A 170 -0.47 0.48 -15.50
CA ALA A 170 -0.04 1.83 -15.83
C ALA A 170 -1.23 2.80 -15.88
N GLY A 171 -1.07 3.98 -15.28
CA GLY A 171 -2.14 4.99 -15.14
C GLY A 171 -3.19 4.68 -14.06
N LYS A 172 -3.02 3.62 -13.25
CA LYS A 172 -3.86 3.32 -12.08
C LYS A 172 -3.05 3.48 -10.80
N VAL A 173 -3.75 3.75 -9.70
CA VAL A 173 -3.16 3.73 -8.35
C VAL A 173 -3.16 2.29 -7.82
N ILE A 174 -1.98 1.72 -7.64
CA ILE A 174 -1.77 0.40 -7.01
C ILE A 174 -1.41 0.58 -5.52
N ASN A 175 -1.41 -0.48 -4.72
CA ASN A 175 -0.92 -0.40 -3.33
C ASN A 175 0.40 -1.17 -3.16
N ASP A 176 1.16 -0.82 -2.12
CA ASP A 176 2.46 -1.40 -1.73
C ASP A 176 2.33 -2.75 -0.97
N THR A 177 1.18 -3.42 -1.07
CA THR A 177 0.96 -4.74 -0.47
C THR A 177 1.27 -5.84 -1.49
N VAL A 178 1.38 -7.08 -1.00
CA VAL A 178 1.50 -8.30 -1.83
C VAL A 178 0.33 -8.53 -2.80
N SER A 179 -0.74 -7.74 -2.73
CA SER A 179 -1.83 -7.77 -3.73
C SER A 179 -1.36 -7.26 -5.10
N TYR A 180 -0.32 -6.42 -5.12
CA TYR A 180 0.35 -5.98 -6.34
C TYR A 180 1.82 -6.38 -6.28
N GLN A 181 2.67 -5.56 -5.67
CA GLN A 181 4.10 -5.80 -5.48
C GLN A 181 4.57 -5.05 -4.23
N VAL A 182 5.56 -5.60 -3.52
CA VAL A 182 6.10 -4.95 -2.33
C VAL A 182 7.01 -3.81 -2.76
N TYR A 183 6.57 -2.58 -2.53
CA TYR A 183 7.32 -1.37 -2.86
C TYR A 183 8.02 -0.80 -1.63
N GLY A 184 9.35 -0.78 -1.65
CA GLY A 184 10.21 -0.33 -0.55
C GLY A 184 10.54 1.17 -0.55
N GLY A 185 10.10 1.95 -1.54
CA GLY A 185 10.55 3.33 -1.71
C GLY A 185 12.00 3.42 -2.21
N TYR A 186 12.73 4.43 -1.76
CA TYR A 186 14.12 4.69 -2.12
C TYR A 186 15.11 3.89 -1.26
N THR A 187 14.94 2.55 -1.24
CA THR A 187 15.88 1.60 -0.62
C THR A 187 16.47 0.73 -1.73
N TRP A 188 17.43 1.30 -2.45
CA TRP A 188 17.97 0.75 -3.68
C TRP A 188 19.32 0.08 -3.45
N TYR A 189 19.67 -0.87 -4.31
CA TYR A 189 20.92 -1.61 -4.26
C TYR A 189 21.54 -1.73 -5.65
N ASP A 190 22.87 -1.63 -5.74
CA ASP A 190 23.57 -1.55 -7.03
C ASP A 190 23.30 -2.74 -7.95
N SER A 191 23.27 -3.96 -7.43
CA SER A 191 23.02 -5.18 -8.22
C SER A 191 21.62 -5.20 -8.83
N THR A 192 20.60 -4.81 -8.07
CA THR A 192 19.21 -4.73 -8.56
C THR A 192 19.02 -3.53 -9.47
N ASN A 193 19.67 -2.40 -9.19
CA ASN A 193 19.66 -1.22 -10.05
C ASN A 193 20.25 -1.55 -11.41
N GLN A 194 21.41 -2.21 -11.43
CA GLN A 194 22.06 -2.69 -12.65
C GLN A 194 21.14 -3.62 -13.45
N ALA A 195 20.41 -4.53 -12.80
CA ALA A 195 19.46 -5.41 -13.47
C ALA A 195 18.28 -4.65 -14.11
N VAL A 196 17.73 -3.67 -13.39
CA VAL A 196 16.66 -2.79 -13.88
C VAL A 196 17.16 -1.97 -15.07
N ASP A 197 18.31 -1.31 -14.93
CA ASP A 197 18.91 -0.44 -15.94
C ASP A 197 19.32 -1.23 -17.21
N GLN A 198 19.89 -2.43 -17.08
CA GLN A 198 20.26 -3.27 -18.22
C GLN A 198 19.06 -3.94 -18.92
N THR A 199 17.87 -3.89 -18.32
CA THR A 199 16.62 -4.38 -18.91
C THR A 199 15.63 -3.26 -19.20
N PHE A 200 16.10 -2.01 -19.22
CA PHE A 200 15.28 -0.81 -19.40
C PHE A 200 14.24 -0.98 -20.51
N GLY A 201 12.97 -0.75 -20.16
CA GLY A 201 11.84 -0.83 -21.09
C GLY A 201 11.49 -2.23 -21.60
N GLN A 202 12.21 -3.28 -21.23
CA GLN A 202 11.94 -4.63 -21.71
C GLN A 202 10.79 -5.29 -20.95
N VAL A 203 9.82 -5.80 -21.71
CA VAL A 203 8.62 -6.46 -21.21
C VAL A 203 8.28 -7.72 -22.00
N VAL A 204 7.47 -8.59 -21.38
CA VAL A 204 6.97 -9.81 -21.99
C VAL A 204 5.55 -9.58 -22.53
N THR A 205 5.32 -9.96 -23.79
CA THR A 205 4.02 -9.79 -24.46
C THR A 205 3.53 -11.08 -25.11
N TYR A 206 2.22 -11.20 -25.25
CA TYR A 206 1.55 -12.25 -26.02
C TYR A 206 0.58 -11.59 -26.99
N ASN A 207 0.69 -11.88 -28.29
CA ASN A 207 -0.06 -11.19 -29.35
C ASN A 207 0.03 -9.65 -29.26
N ASN A 208 1.25 -9.14 -29.06
CA ASN A 208 1.57 -7.71 -28.88
C ASN A 208 0.85 -7.02 -27.70
N LYS A 209 0.34 -7.78 -26.73
CA LYS A 209 -0.24 -7.26 -25.48
C LYS A 209 0.58 -7.71 -24.30
N LEU A 210 0.74 -6.83 -23.30
CA LEU A 210 1.40 -7.18 -22.04
C LEU A 210 0.71 -8.39 -21.41
N ILE A 211 1.50 -9.37 -20.98
CA ILE A 211 0.99 -10.46 -20.16
C ILE A 211 0.86 -9.97 -18.71
N ASN A 212 0.01 -10.62 -17.92
CA ASN A 212 0.05 -10.45 -16.47
C ASN A 212 1.16 -11.34 -15.90
N ALA A 213 2.42 -10.88 -15.94
CA ALA A 213 3.62 -11.66 -15.61
C ALA A 213 3.74 -11.97 -14.11
N VAL A 214 2.83 -12.83 -13.62
CA VAL A 214 2.80 -13.32 -12.23
C VAL A 214 3.98 -14.24 -11.94
N PHE A 215 4.41 -14.25 -10.68
CA PHE A 215 5.51 -15.06 -10.17
C PHE A 215 5.27 -15.43 -8.71
N SER A 216 5.98 -16.46 -8.23
CA SER A 216 5.90 -16.92 -6.85
C SER A 216 7.28 -17.31 -6.33
N SER A 217 7.48 -17.26 -5.01
CA SER A 217 8.75 -17.60 -4.39
C SER A 217 9.21 -19.00 -4.78
N SER A 218 8.32 -19.99 -4.70
CA SER A 218 8.57 -21.35 -5.16
C SER A 218 7.28 -21.99 -5.67
N ASN A 219 7.34 -22.66 -6.82
CA ASN A 219 6.19 -23.37 -7.39
C ASN A 219 6.08 -24.82 -6.88
N GLY A 220 6.98 -25.28 -6.02
CA GLY A 220 6.93 -26.62 -5.43
C GLY A 220 7.40 -27.72 -6.38
N GLY A 221 8.16 -27.37 -7.42
CA GLY A 221 8.67 -28.30 -8.44
C GLY A 221 7.78 -28.45 -9.66
N ARG A 222 6.62 -27.78 -9.70
CA ARG A 222 5.68 -27.87 -10.82
C ARG A 222 4.85 -26.58 -10.95
N THR A 223 4.85 -25.99 -12.15
CA THR A 223 4.06 -24.79 -12.46
C THR A 223 2.55 -25.09 -12.48
N GLU A 224 1.74 -24.06 -12.25
CA GLU A 224 0.28 -24.12 -12.32
C GLU A 224 -0.26 -23.30 -13.50
N SER A 225 -1.44 -23.67 -14.01
CA SER A 225 -2.17 -22.86 -14.99
C SER A 225 -3.00 -21.76 -14.32
N ASN A 226 -3.17 -20.64 -15.03
CA ASN A 226 -4.04 -19.54 -14.57
C ASN A 226 -5.51 -20.00 -14.38
N SER A 227 -6.02 -20.89 -15.24
CA SER A 227 -7.39 -21.38 -15.18
C SER A 227 -7.66 -22.22 -13.94
N ASN A 228 -6.69 -23.01 -13.48
CA ASN A 228 -6.82 -23.77 -12.24
C ASN A 228 -6.71 -22.87 -11.01
N ALA A 229 -5.78 -21.91 -11.03
CA ALA A 229 -5.54 -21.03 -9.89
C ALA A 229 -6.66 -19.99 -9.69
N TRP A 230 -7.19 -19.43 -10.78
CA TRP A 230 -8.09 -18.27 -10.76
C TRP A 230 -9.32 -18.38 -11.67
N GLY A 231 -9.51 -19.50 -12.36
CA GLY A 231 -10.59 -19.67 -13.34
C GLY A 231 -10.30 -19.04 -14.70
N GLY A 232 -11.27 -19.15 -15.62
CA GLY A 232 -11.17 -18.59 -16.97
C GLY A 232 -10.50 -19.51 -17.99
N THR A 233 -10.15 -18.93 -19.14
CA THR A 233 -9.50 -19.68 -20.24
C THR A 233 -8.02 -19.89 -19.92
N GLN A 234 -7.54 -21.13 -20.11
CA GLN A 234 -6.12 -21.45 -19.96
C GLN A 234 -5.29 -20.67 -20.98
N LEU A 235 -4.23 -20.01 -20.49
CA LEU A 235 -3.31 -19.21 -21.31
C LEU A 235 -2.09 -20.07 -21.68
N SER A 236 -1.69 -20.06 -22.94
CA SER A 236 -0.59 -20.90 -23.44
C SER A 236 0.76 -20.59 -22.78
N TYR A 237 0.95 -19.35 -22.33
CA TYR A 237 2.12 -18.88 -21.61
C TYR A 237 2.10 -19.15 -20.10
N PHE A 238 1.07 -19.86 -19.60
CA PHE A 238 1.04 -20.44 -18.25
C PHE A 238 0.80 -21.96 -18.32
N PRO A 239 1.73 -22.72 -18.91
CA PRO A 239 1.59 -24.17 -18.94
C PRO A 239 1.81 -24.78 -17.57
N VAL A 240 1.17 -25.93 -17.33
CA VAL A 240 1.53 -26.83 -16.24
C VAL A 240 2.69 -27.71 -16.73
N LYS A 241 3.84 -27.59 -16.09
CA LYS A 241 5.03 -28.41 -16.38
C LYS A 241 5.91 -28.58 -15.15
N GLU A 242 6.80 -29.56 -15.20
CA GLU A 242 7.85 -29.74 -14.20
C GLU A 242 8.79 -28.54 -14.18
N ASP A 243 9.22 -28.17 -12.98
CA ASP A 243 10.26 -27.19 -12.72
C ASP A 243 11.34 -27.82 -11.83
N PRO A 244 12.34 -28.49 -12.43
CA PRO A 244 13.42 -29.13 -11.67
C PRO A 244 14.38 -28.12 -11.02
N TYR A 245 14.27 -26.82 -11.35
CA TYR A 245 15.13 -25.77 -10.83
C TYR A 245 14.56 -25.16 -9.55
N ASP A 246 13.26 -25.32 -9.31
CA ASP A 246 12.60 -24.82 -8.11
C ASP A 246 13.18 -25.42 -6.82
N LYS A 247 13.26 -24.60 -5.77
CA LYS A 247 13.76 -25.03 -4.45
C LYS A 247 12.85 -26.06 -3.77
N GLN A 248 11.60 -26.20 -4.21
CA GLN A 248 10.57 -27.05 -3.63
C GLN A 248 10.35 -26.76 -2.13
N THR A 249 10.22 -25.48 -1.77
CA THR A 249 10.15 -25.03 -0.37
C THR A 249 9.13 -25.85 0.42
N PRO A 250 9.55 -26.68 1.39
CA PRO A 250 8.62 -27.52 2.14
C PRO A 250 7.82 -26.68 3.13
N TRP A 251 6.59 -27.08 3.40
CA TRP A 251 5.77 -26.53 4.47
C TRP A 251 4.94 -27.61 5.14
N THR A 252 4.63 -27.40 6.41
CA THR A 252 3.85 -28.32 7.24
C THR A 252 2.79 -27.56 8.02
N LEU A 253 1.56 -28.08 8.01
CA LEU A 253 0.47 -27.62 8.86
C LEU A 253 -0.03 -28.80 9.70
N ALA A 254 0.27 -28.76 11.01
CA ALA A 254 -0.26 -29.71 11.98
C ALA A 254 -1.47 -29.10 12.70
N ILE A 255 -2.53 -29.88 12.85
CA ILE A 255 -3.76 -29.49 13.55
C ILE A 255 -4.12 -30.61 14.52
N GLN A 256 -4.22 -30.28 15.81
CA GLN A 256 -4.71 -31.17 16.84
C GLN A 256 -6.22 -31.37 16.70
N LYS A 257 -6.70 -32.61 16.78
CA LYS A 257 -8.12 -32.92 16.69
C LYS A 257 -8.88 -32.43 17.92
N THR A 258 -8.27 -32.49 19.10
CA THR A 258 -8.85 -31.94 20.34
C THR A 258 -8.14 -30.64 20.71
N GLN A 259 -8.87 -29.54 20.69
CA GLN A 259 -8.41 -28.20 21.04
C GLN A 259 -8.58 -27.90 22.53
N ILE A 260 -9.70 -28.34 23.11
CA ILE A 260 -9.98 -28.28 24.54
C ILE A 260 -10.55 -29.63 24.96
N ASP A 261 -9.90 -30.28 25.92
CA ASP A 261 -10.46 -31.46 26.56
C ASP A 261 -11.53 -31.03 27.58
N LEU A 262 -12.78 -31.44 27.30
CA LEU A 262 -13.92 -31.15 28.15
C LEU A 262 -14.09 -32.18 29.28
N THR A 263 -13.28 -33.24 29.32
CA THR A 263 -13.36 -34.26 30.36
C THR A 263 -13.12 -33.63 31.74
N GLY A 264 -14.07 -33.84 32.65
CA GLY A 264 -14.04 -33.23 34.00
C GLY A 264 -14.28 -31.71 34.04
N LYS A 265 -14.61 -31.06 32.91
CA LYS A 265 -15.05 -29.66 32.89
C LYS A 265 -16.55 -29.59 33.14
N ASP A 266 -16.94 -28.82 34.15
CA ASP A 266 -18.34 -28.53 34.41
C ASP A 266 -18.86 -27.52 33.38
N LEU A 267 -19.68 -28.00 32.44
CA LEU A 267 -20.28 -27.17 31.40
C LEU A 267 -21.41 -26.27 31.94
N ALA A 268 -21.95 -26.55 33.14
CA ALA A 268 -22.91 -25.66 33.80
C ALA A 268 -22.20 -24.50 34.52
N ASN A 269 -21.03 -24.74 35.12
CA ASN A 269 -20.16 -23.71 35.71
C ASN A 269 -18.97 -23.36 34.81
N TYR A 270 -19.26 -23.07 33.54
CA TYR A 270 -18.21 -22.78 32.56
C TYR A 270 -17.41 -21.49 32.88
N SER A 271 -17.98 -20.56 33.65
CA SER A 271 -17.27 -19.35 34.09
C SER A 271 -15.99 -19.64 34.87
N ALA A 272 -15.92 -20.77 35.60
CA ALA A 272 -14.76 -21.13 36.40
C ALA A 272 -13.51 -21.46 35.57
N TRP A 273 -13.69 -21.87 34.30
CA TRP A 273 -12.58 -22.31 33.44
C TRP A 273 -12.52 -21.59 32.09
N TRP A 274 -13.56 -20.88 31.67
CA TRP A 274 -13.63 -20.23 30.36
C TRP A 274 -12.45 -19.27 30.10
N ASN A 275 -12.01 -18.51 31.10
CA ASN A 275 -10.91 -17.56 30.94
C ASN A 275 -9.51 -18.17 31.17
N THR A 276 -9.44 -19.36 31.76
CA THR A 276 -8.16 -20.01 32.12
C THR A 276 -7.75 -21.12 31.16
N VAL A 277 -8.71 -21.75 30.48
CA VAL A 277 -8.46 -22.78 29.48
C VAL A 277 -8.23 -22.14 28.12
N SER A 278 -7.17 -22.53 27.43
CA SER A 278 -6.86 -22.07 26.06
C SER A 278 -6.81 -23.23 25.09
N GLU A 279 -7.21 -22.97 23.84
CA GLU A 279 -7.10 -23.90 22.73
C GLU A 279 -5.64 -24.20 22.38
N LYS A 280 -5.34 -25.44 21.99
CA LYS A 280 -3.97 -25.87 21.63
C LYS A 280 -3.42 -25.15 20.39
N ASP A 281 -4.17 -25.10 19.30
CA ASP A 281 -3.75 -24.50 18.03
C ASP A 281 -4.29 -23.07 17.91
N LYS A 282 -3.69 -22.15 18.68
CA LYS A 282 -4.20 -20.78 18.82
C LYS A 282 -4.43 -20.07 17.48
N THR A 283 -3.49 -20.10 16.53
CA THR A 283 -3.65 -19.42 15.23
C THR A 283 -4.80 -19.99 14.41
N VAL A 284 -4.91 -21.32 14.35
CA VAL A 284 -6.00 -22.01 13.61
C VAL A 284 -7.34 -21.68 14.26
N THR A 285 -7.43 -21.80 15.58
CA THR A 285 -8.66 -21.56 16.32
C THR A 285 -9.07 -20.09 16.34
N ASP A 286 -8.15 -19.14 16.38
CA ASP A 286 -8.46 -17.71 16.29
C ASP A 286 -9.03 -17.33 14.90
N ASN A 287 -8.50 -17.91 13.82
CA ASN A 287 -9.06 -17.74 12.47
C ASN A 287 -10.46 -18.37 12.34
N LEU A 288 -10.64 -19.59 12.85
CA LEU A 288 -11.96 -20.26 12.88
C LEU A 288 -12.98 -19.50 13.74
N LYS A 289 -12.59 -18.99 14.91
CA LYS A 289 -13.43 -18.14 15.76
C LYS A 289 -13.85 -16.87 15.02
N SER A 290 -12.90 -16.19 14.38
CA SER A 290 -13.19 -14.99 13.59
C SER A 290 -14.20 -15.28 12.48
N TRP A 291 -14.03 -16.40 11.78
CA TRP A 291 -14.99 -16.83 10.76
C TRP A 291 -16.37 -17.17 11.34
N LEU A 292 -16.43 -17.92 12.45
CA LEU A 292 -17.69 -18.30 13.12
C LEU A 292 -18.45 -17.07 13.64
N VAL A 293 -17.75 -16.11 14.24
CA VAL A 293 -18.36 -14.85 14.71
C VAL A 293 -18.91 -14.06 13.53
N ALA A 294 -18.17 -13.95 12.42
CA ALA A 294 -18.62 -13.20 11.26
C ALA A 294 -19.81 -13.86 10.51
N ASN A 295 -19.91 -15.20 10.50
CA ASN A 295 -20.85 -15.92 9.64
C ASN A 295 -22.01 -16.61 10.38
N LYS A 296 -21.85 -16.94 11.66
CA LYS A 296 -22.82 -17.75 12.42
C LYS A 296 -23.25 -17.09 13.74
N HIS A 297 -22.31 -16.43 14.44
CA HIS A 297 -22.52 -15.95 15.82
C HIS A 297 -21.99 -14.52 16.04
N PRO A 298 -22.57 -13.50 15.39
CA PRO A 298 -22.09 -12.12 15.49
C PRO A 298 -22.14 -11.61 16.93
N GLY A 299 -21.04 -10.99 17.38
CA GLY A 299 -20.90 -10.42 18.72
C GLY A 299 -20.78 -11.43 19.87
N LYS A 300 -20.65 -12.73 19.58
CA LYS A 300 -20.48 -13.78 20.59
C LYS A 300 -19.02 -14.15 20.81
N THR A 301 -18.70 -14.63 22.01
CA THR A 301 -17.39 -15.24 22.32
C THR A 301 -17.47 -16.74 22.11
N ILE A 302 -16.49 -17.32 21.42
CA ILE A 302 -16.48 -18.75 21.03
C ILE A 302 -15.21 -19.41 21.56
N LYS A 303 -15.29 -20.70 21.88
CA LYS A 303 -14.13 -21.59 22.08
C LYS A 303 -14.22 -22.78 21.15
N ILE A 304 -13.16 -23.09 20.43
CA ILE A 304 -13.09 -24.30 19.61
C ILE A 304 -12.70 -25.47 20.53
N THR A 305 -13.50 -26.53 20.53
CA THR A 305 -13.27 -27.70 21.37
C THR A 305 -12.58 -28.82 20.60
N SER A 306 -12.95 -29.01 19.34
CA SER A 306 -12.33 -30.01 18.48
C SER A 306 -12.34 -29.56 17.01
N ILE A 307 -11.42 -30.11 16.24
CA ILE A 307 -11.38 -30.04 14.77
C ILE A 307 -11.20 -31.49 14.30
N PRO A 308 -12.27 -32.31 14.31
CA PRO A 308 -12.14 -33.77 14.16
C PRO A 308 -11.60 -34.18 12.79
N LYS A 309 -11.92 -33.39 11.76
CA LYS A 309 -11.54 -33.68 10.38
C LYS A 309 -11.24 -32.40 9.62
N VAL A 310 -10.12 -32.43 8.91
CA VAL A 310 -9.76 -31.47 7.87
C VAL A 310 -9.33 -32.31 6.67
N SER A 311 -9.74 -31.92 5.47
CA SER A 311 -9.29 -32.60 4.26
C SER A 311 -9.15 -31.61 3.11
N PHE A 312 -8.16 -31.86 2.25
CA PHE A 312 -7.97 -31.19 0.98
C PHE A 312 -7.99 -32.23 -0.13
N TYR A 313 -8.68 -31.95 -1.23
CA TYR A 313 -8.89 -32.90 -2.32
C TYR A 313 -9.12 -32.17 -3.66
N ALA A 314 -9.39 -32.97 -4.71
CA ALA A 314 -9.52 -32.51 -6.09
C ALA A 314 -8.28 -31.74 -6.58
N PRO A 315 -7.11 -32.40 -6.70
CA PRO A 315 -5.92 -31.77 -7.23
C PRO A 315 -6.16 -31.31 -8.68
N SER A 316 -5.67 -30.12 -8.99
CA SER A 316 -5.58 -29.59 -10.34
C SER A 316 -4.58 -30.41 -11.18
N SER A 317 -4.48 -30.10 -12.47
CA SER A 317 -3.41 -30.67 -13.32
C SER A 317 -2.00 -30.28 -12.83
N GLY A 318 -1.86 -29.15 -12.12
CA GLY A 318 -0.62 -28.74 -11.44
C GLY A 318 -0.43 -29.33 -10.04
N GLY A 319 -1.32 -30.24 -9.60
CA GLY A 319 -1.24 -30.94 -8.31
C GLY A 319 -1.79 -30.15 -7.12
N ARG A 320 -2.24 -28.91 -7.31
CA ARG A 320 -2.76 -28.07 -6.23
C ARG A 320 -4.19 -28.44 -5.89
N VAL A 321 -4.47 -28.66 -4.61
CA VAL A 321 -5.82 -29.00 -4.14
C VAL A 321 -6.78 -27.84 -4.40
N THR A 322 -7.91 -28.10 -5.04
CA THR A 322 -8.90 -27.06 -5.36
C THR A 322 -10.08 -27.01 -4.39
N LYS A 323 -10.32 -28.12 -3.68
CA LYS A 323 -11.40 -28.27 -2.71
C LYS A 323 -10.89 -28.71 -1.33
N GLY A 324 -11.70 -28.44 -0.32
CA GLY A 324 -11.49 -28.97 1.02
C GLY A 324 -12.77 -29.04 1.85
N ALA A 325 -12.67 -29.76 2.96
CA ALA A 325 -13.74 -29.89 3.95
C ALA A 325 -13.17 -29.80 5.37
N ILE A 326 -13.99 -29.31 6.29
CA ILE A 326 -13.64 -29.18 7.71
C ILE A 326 -14.84 -29.48 8.59
N THR A 327 -14.58 -30.20 9.67
CA THR A 327 -15.50 -30.42 10.78
C THR A 327 -14.95 -29.73 12.02
N VAL A 328 -15.79 -28.99 12.75
CA VAL A 328 -15.41 -28.23 13.93
C VAL A 328 -16.48 -28.39 15.01
N ASP A 329 -16.07 -28.74 16.23
CA ASP A 329 -16.93 -28.63 17.41
C ASP A 329 -16.54 -27.42 18.24
N TYR A 330 -17.52 -26.62 18.66
CA TYR A 330 -17.25 -25.38 19.39
C TYR A 330 -18.34 -25.05 20.42
N LEU A 331 -17.97 -24.22 21.40
CA LEU A 331 -18.85 -23.67 22.41
C LEU A 331 -19.09 -22.19 22.15
N VAL A 332 -20.31 -21.73 22.36
CA VAL A 332 -20.67 -20.30 22.32
C VAL A 332 -20.94 -19.85 23.74
N LYS A 333 -20.27 -18.80 24.19
CA LYS A 333 -20.39 -18.34 25.59
C LYS A 333 -21.83 -17.91 25.88
N GLY A 334 -22.42 -18.53 26.90
CA GLY A 334 -23.80 -18.26 27.31
C GLY A 334 -24.87 -18.93 26.45
N ASP A 335 -24.48 -19.79 25.50
CA ASP A 335 -25.41 -20.66 24.78
C ASP A 335 -25.49 -22.01 25.49
N VAL A 336 -26.60 -22.23 26.19
CA VAL A 336 -26.78 -23.34 27.13
C VAL A 336 -28.04 -24.14 26.79
N ASP A 337 -28.03 -25.43 27.10
CA ASP A 337 -29.19 -26.31 26.93
C ASP A 337 -30.26 -26.08 28.03
N SER A 338 -31.33 -26.87 27.98
CA SER A 338 -32.40 -26.86 28.99
C SER A 338 -31.92 -27.18 30.41
N SER A 339 -30.73 -27.78 30.56
CA SER A 339 -30.08 -28.10 31.83
C SER A 339 -29.01 -27.07 32.23
N GLN A 340 -28.97 -25.90 31.57
CA GLN A 340 -28.03 -24.80 31.82
C GLN A 340 -26.55 -25.17 31.57
N LYS A 341 -26.28 -26.23 30.81
CA LYS A 341 -24.93 -26.60 30.40
C LYS A 341 -24.61 -26.00 29.04
N LEU A 342 -23.38 -25.55 28.81
CA LEU A 342 -22.97 -25.09 27.48
C LEU A 342 -23.22 -26.16 26.41
N VAL A 343 -23.80 -25.74 25.30
CA VAL A 343 -24.04 -26.61 24.13
C VAL A 343 -22.76 -26.72 23.31
N VAL A 344 -22.36 -27.96 23.01
CA VAL A 344 -21.34 -28.25 22.00
C VAL A 344 -22.01 -28.22 20.62
N HIS A 345 -21.66 -27.22 19.82
CA HIS A 345 -22.13 -27.09 18.45
C HIS A 345 -21.25 -27.88 17.51
N HIS A 346 -21.86 -28.64 16.61
CA HIS A 346 -21.17 -29.37 15.54
C HIS A 346 -21.37 -28.67 14.19
N LEU A 347 -20.27 -28.34 13.51
CA LEU A 347 -20.31 -27.74 12.18
C LEU A 347 -19.49 -28.56 11.20
N GLU A 348 -20.13 -28.96 10.10
CA GLU A 348 -19.48 -29.59 8.96
C GLU A 348 -19.59 -28.68 7.72
N LEU A 349 -18.45 -28.36 7.11
CA LEU A 349 -18.37 -27.60 5.86
C LEU A 349 -17.72 -28.46 4.79
N LYS A 350 -18.45 -28.72 3.71
CA LYS A 350 -18.01 -29.49 2.53
C LYS A 350 -17.81 -28.57 1.32
N ASP A 351 -17.05 -29.05 0.35
CA ASP A 351 -16.82 -28.42 -0.96
C ASP A 351 -16.32 -26.97 -0.94
N LEU A 352 -15.63 -26.58 0.15
CA LEU A 352 -14.99 -25.28 0.26
C LEU A 352 -13.89 -25.16 -0.81
N THR A 353 -13.74 -24.00 -1.43
CA THR A 353 -12.52 -23.71 -2.20
C THR A 353 -11.31 -23.81 -1.28
N SER A 354 -10.23 -24.47 -1.69
CA SER A 354 -9.05 -24.65 -0.84
C SER A 354 -8.47 -23.33 -0.32
N THR A 355 -8.54 -22.25 -1.09
CA THR A 355 -8.12 -20.90 -0.65
C THR A 355 -8.92 -20.42 0.56
N LYS A 356 -10.23 -20.66 0.57
CA LYS A 356 -11.11 -20.32 1.70
C LYS A 356 -10.78 -21.18 2.91
N LEU A 357 -10.62 -22.50 2.73
CA LEU A 357 -10.24 -23.38 3.84
C LEU A 357 -8.85 -23.01 4.41
N LYS A 358 -7.86 -22.76 3.55
CA LYS A 358 -6.53 -22.25 3.93
C LYS A 358 -6.61 -20.98 4.78
N SER A 359 -7.50 -20.05 4.43
CA SER A 359 -7.73 -18.80 5.20
C SER A 359 -8.40 -19.03 6.55
N MET A 360 -9.23 -20.07 6.66
CA MET A 360 -9.89 -20.46 7.92
C MET A 360 -8.94 -21.19 8.87
N LEU A 361 -7.89 -21.83 8.35
CA LEU A 361 -6.90 -22.57 9.12
C LEU A 361 -5.71 -21.66 9.49
N ASN A 362 -4.55 -21.86 8.85
CA ASN A 362 -3.38 -21.01 9.03
C ASN A 362 -2.70 -20.78 7.68
N SER A 363 -3.03 -19.64 7.06
CA SER A 363 -2.53 -19.28 5.73
C SER A 363 -1.03 -19.02 5.66
N ARG A 364 -0.36 -18.81 6.81
CA ARG A 364 1.10 -18.61 6.92
C ARG A 364 1.87 -19.91 7.07
N ALA A 365 1.29 -20.92 7.73
CA ALA A 365 1.91 -22.24 7.85
C ALA A 365 1.75 -23.05 6.55
N MET A 366 0.61 -22.94 5.88
CA MET A 366 0.38 -23.51 4.56
C MET A 366 0.88 -22.51 3.50
N LEU A 367 2.07 -22.69 2.93
CA LEU A 367 2.67 -21.68 2.02
C LEU A 367 2.12 -21.75 0.59
N SER A 368 1.59 -22.91 0.17
CA SER A 368 0.96 -23.12 -1.14
C SER A 368 -0.25 -24.04 -1.02
N LEU A 369 -0.96 -24.26 -2.13
CA LEU A 369 -2.03 -25.26 -2.23
C LEU A 369 -1.54 -26.62 -2.76
N LEU A 370 -0.23 -26.81 -2.91
CA LEU A 370 0.35 -28.09 -3.33
C LEU A 370 0.59 -28.95 -2.08
N VAL A 371 -0.45 -29.68 -1.67
CA VAL A 371 -0.40 -30.69 -0.61
C VAL A 371 0.17 -31.96 -1.22
N THR A 372 1.29 -32.44 -0.70
CA THR A 372 1.95 -33.66 -1.20
C THR A 372 1.63 -34.88 -0.36
N GLU A 373 1.31 -34.68 0.92
CA GLU A 373 1.06 -35.77 1.86
C GLU A 373 0.11 -35.31 2.97
N THR A 374 -0.74 -36.21 3.44
CA THR A 374 -1.61 -36.02 4.61
C THR A 374 -1.43 -37.19 5.55
N ASN A 375 -0.99 -36.91 6.78
CA ASN A 375 -0.80 -37.88 7.84
C ASN A 375 -1.83 -37.64 8.94
N GLU A 376 -2.77 -38.57 9.08
CA GLU A 376 -3.85 -38.50 10.06
C GLU A 376 -3.63 -39.52 11.18
N THR A 377 -3.61 -39.07 12.42
CA THR A 377 -3.56 -39.91 13.62
C THR A 377 -4.86 -39.79 14.41
N SER A 378 -5.00 -40.55 15.50
CA SER A 378 -6.14 -40.41 16.41
C SER A 378 -6.20 -39.03 17.09
N THR A 379 -5.07 -38.33 17.22
CA THR A 379 -4.95 -37.06 17.96
C THR A 379 -4.72 -35.83 17.08
N SER A 380 -4.25 -35.99 15.84
CA SER A 380 -3.87 -34.87 14.98
C SER A 380 -4.01 -35.18 13.49
N THR A 381 -4.08 -34.14 12.67
CA THR A 381 -3.97 -34.21 11.20
C THR A 381 -2.83 -33.30 10.77
N THR A 382 -1.87 -33.84 10.04
CA THR A 382 -0.71 -33.10 9.52
C THR A 382 -0.73 -33.10 8.01
N PHE A 383 -0.69 -31.91 7.41
CA PHE A 383 -0.55 -31.71 5.97
C PHE A 383 0.88 -31.28 5.66
N ASN A 384 1.55 -32.02 4.79
CA ASN A 384 2.82 -31.62 4.23
C ASN A 384 2.61 -31.20 2.78
N GLY A 385 3.35 -30.18 2.37
CA GLY A 385 3.34 -29.73 0.99
C GLY A 385 4.60 -29.01 0.60
N LYS A 386 4.62 -28.54 -0.65
CA LYS A 386 5.78 -27.88 -1.27
C LYS A 386 5.37 -26.58 -1.93
N GLY A 387 6.32 -25.67 -2.12
CA GLY A 387 6.11 -24.38 -2.77
C GLY A 387 5.68 -23.27 -1.82
N ASN A 388 5.77 -22.05 -2.31
CA ASN A 388 5.38 -20.83 -1.61
C ASN A 388 4.79 -19.83 -2.62
N GLY A 389 3.46 -19.66 -2.56
CA GLY A 389 2.68 -18.85 -3.51
C GLY A 389 1.77 -19.68 -4.41
N HIS A 390 1.27 -19.05 -5.49
CA HIS A 390 0.27 -19.66 -6.39
C HIS A 390 0.86 -20.65 -7.39
N GLY A 391 2.15 -20.56 -7.73
CA GLY A 391 2.83 -21.46 -8.67
C GLY A 391 2.56 -21.24 -10.16
N VAL A 392 1.62 -20.37 -10.52
CA VAL A 392 1.48 -19.86 -11.89
C VAL A 392 2.66 -18.98 -12.27
N GLY A 393 3.22 -19.15 -13.46
CA GLY A 393 4.32 -18.33 -13.97
C GLY A 393 5.68 -18.66 -13.33
N MET A 394 6.51 -17.63 -13.12
CA MET A 394 7.89 -17.81 -12.72
C MET A 394 8.07 -18.25 -11.26
N SER A 395 8.94 -19.24 -11.02
CA SER A 395 9.53 -19.47 -9.69
C SER A 395 10.75 -18.59 -9.51
N GLN A 396 10.78 -17.79 -8.44
CA GLN A 396 11.92 -16.92 -8.14
C GLN A 396 13.17 -17.74 -7.81
N TYR A 397 13.04 -18.76 -6.95
CA TYR A 397 14.15 -19.67 -6.65
C TYR A 397 14.57 -20.49 -7.88
N GLY A 398 13.61 -20.89 -8.72
CA GLY A 398 13.92 -21.60 -9.95
C GLY A 398 14.67 -20.75 -10.97
N ALA A 399 14.27 -19.48 -11.15
CA ALA A 399 15.01 -18.50 -11.95
C ALA A 399 16.44 -18.29 -11.42
N GLN A 400 16.62 -18.15 -10.10
CA GLN A 400 17.95 -18.08 -9.49
C GLN A 400 18.78 -19.34 -9.73
N LYS A 401 18.18 -20.53 -9.63
CA LYS A 401 18.88 -21.78 -9.90
C LYS A 401 19.28 -21.90 -11.36
N MET A 402 18.40 -21.57 -12.30
CA MET A 402 18.72 -21.54 -13.74
C MET A 402 19.86 -20.55 -14.04
N ALA A 403 19.81 -19.35 -13.48
CA ALA A 403 20.87 -18.35 -13.63
C ALA A 403 22.22 -18.84 -13.07
N SER A 404 22.21 -19.53 -11.92
CA SER A 404 23.43 -20.14 -11.35
C SER A 404 24.01 -21.27 -12.22
N LEU A 405 23.20 -21.87 -13.10
CA LEU A 405 23.61 -22.85 -14.10
C LEU A 405 24.01 -22.19 -15.44
N GLY A 406 24.17 -20.87 -15.47
CA GLY A 406 24.63 -20.11 -16.64
C GLY A 406 23.55 -19.73 -17.64
N LYS A 407 22.26 -19.96 -17.34
CA LYS A 407 21.16 -19.54 -18.22
C LYS A 407 20.98 -18.03 -18.22
N ASP A 408 20.80 -17.47 -19.41
CA ASP A 408 20.51 -16.04 -19.54
C ASP A 408 19.05 -15.73 -19.18
N TYR A 409 18.76 -14.45 -18.87
CA TYR A 409 17.41 -14.05 -18.46
C TYR A 409 16.34 -14.27 -19.54
N ARG A 410 16.70 -14.34 -20.83
CA ARG A 410 15.77 -14.61 -21.93
C ARG A 410 15.39 -16.08 -21.96
N GLU A 411 16.35 -16.98 -21.78
CA GLU A 411 16.11 -18.43 -21.62
C GLU A 411 15.23 -18.71 -20.39
N ILE A 412 15.45 -17.99 -19.28
CA ILE A 412 14.65 -18.14 -18.07
C ILE A 412 13.22 -17.62 -18.29
N LEU A 413 13.05 -16.47 -18.95
CA LEU A 413 11.73 -15.94 -19.30
C LEU A 413 10.99 -16.86 -20.27
N ASP A 414 11.65 -17.41 -21.29
CA ASP A 414 11.04 -18.35 -22.23
C ASP A 414 10.64 -19.67 -21.55
N PHE A 415 11.42 -20.12 -20.57
CA PHE A 415 11.02 -21.26 -19.74
C PHE A 415 9.73 -20.95 -18.97
N TYR A 416 9.63 -19.85 -18.24
CA TYR A 416 8.45 -19.61 -17.38
C TYR A 416 7.23 -19.01 -18.09
N TYR A 417 7.45 -18.30 -19.20
CA TYR A 417 6.43 -17.65 -20.00
C TYR A 417 6.59 -18.05 -21.49
N PRO A 418 6.48 -19.34 -21.84
CA PRO A 418 6.69 -19.78 -23.21
C PRO A 418 5.64 -19.19 -24.14
N THR A 419 5.88 -19.17 -25.44
CA THR A 419 4.98 -18.58 -26.46
C THR A 419 4.80 -17.06 -26.37
N THR A 420 5.61 -16.38 -25.55
CA THR A 420 5.62 -14.92 -25.43
C THR A 420 6.78 -14.29 -26.20
N THR A 421 6.78 -12.96 -26.31
CA THR A 421 7.84 -12.19 -26.98
C THR A 421 8.37 -11.13 -26.02
N LEU A 422 9.69 -11.09 -25.87
CA LEU A 422 10.41 -10.03 -25.18
C LEU A 422 10.60 -8.85 -26.14
N LEU A 423 10.13 -7.66 -25.77
CA LEU A 423 10.30 -6.44 -26.57
C LEU A 423 10.56 -5.22 -25.69
N SER A 424 11.19 -4.19 -26.27
CA SER A 424 11.33 -2.88 -25.62
C SER A 424 10.06 -2.06 -25.86
N PHE A 425 9.27 -1.85 -24.80
CA PHE A 425 7.99 -1.13 -24.86
C PHE A 425 8.14 0.38 -24.78
N TYR A 426 9.27 0.86 -24.27
CA TYR A 426 9.70 2.27 -24.30
C TYR A 426 11.23 2.32 -24.30
N THR A 427 11.79 3.40 -24.84
CA THR A 427 13.25 3.58 -25.01
C THR A 427 13.73 4.92 -24.47
N THR A 428 12.82 5.86 -24.21
CA THR A 428 13.14 7.19 -23.70
C THR A 428 12.82 7.28 -22.20
N LYS A 429 13.76 7.78 -21.39
CA LYS A 429 13.53 8.02 -19.95
C LYS A 429 12.48 9.10 -19.71
N TYR A 430 11.78 9.02 -18.59
CA TYR A 430 10.88 10.07 -18.15
C TYR A 430 11.68 11.36 -17.90
N PRO A 431 11.25 12.54 -18.39
CA PRO A 431 11.97 13.80 -18.17
C PRO A 431 12.12 14.10 -16.68
N ARG A 432 13.36 14.30 -16.21
CA ARG A 432 13.69 14.64 -14.82
C ARG A 432 14.44 15.97 -14.81
N LYS A 433 14.09 16.87 -13.90
CA LYS A 433 14.91 18.06 -13.64
C LYS A 433 16.16 17.61 -12.87
N GLU A 434 17.25 17.50 -13.60
CA GLU A 434 18.60 17.18 -13.10
C GLU A 434 19.47 18.44 -13.18
N GLN A 435 20.57 18.46 -12.44
CA GLN A 435 21.53 19.58 -12.45
C GLN A 435 22.33 19.51 -13.76
N GLU A 436 22.31 20.56 -14.61
CA GLU A 436 23.02 20.61 -15.90
C GLU A 436 24.55 20.63 -15.68
N GLN A 437 25.27 19.75 -16.38
CA GLN A 437 26.72 19.58 -16.27
C GLN A 437 27.48 20.24 -17.45
N GLU A 438 28.30 21.20 -17.05
CA GLU A 438 29.58 21.77 -17.51
C GLU A 438 29.82 22.46 -18.88
N PRO A 439 30.56 23.60 -18.87
CA PRO A 439 30.83 24.47 -20.03
C PRO A 439 32.27 24.23 -20.59
N PRO A 440 32.85 25.08 -21.48
CA PRO A 440 33.83 24.68 -22.50
C PRO A 440 35.19 24.21 -21.96
N LYS A 441 35.86 23.34 -22.75
CA LYS A 441 37.15 22.72 -22.42
C LYS A 441 38.20 23.77 -22.06
N ASP A 442 38.64 23.68 -20.82
CA ASP A 442 39.71 24.45 -20.22
C ASP A 442 41.05 24.25 -20.96
N THR A 443 41.82 25.32 -21.07
CA THR A 443 43.17 25.31 -21.67
C THR A 443 44.23 25.84 -20.71
N VAL A 444 43.81 26.22 -19.49
CA VAL A 444 44.68 26.73 -18.45
C VAL A 444 45.05 25.55 -17.57
N ALA A 445 46.35 25.29 -17.44
CA ALA A 445 46.81 24.28 -16.50
C ALA A 445 46.44 24.68 -15.06
N PRO A 446 46.07 23.72 -14.20
CA PRO A 446 45.81 23.99 -12.79
C PRO A 446 47.05 24.58 -12.12
N ASP A 447 46.84 25.42 -11.12
CA ASP A 447 47.92 25.89 -10.24
C ASP A 447 48.63 24.68 -9.58
N ALA A 448 49.92 24.86 -9.24
CA ALA A 448 50.70 23.82 -8.59
C ALA A 448 49.98 23.31 -7.31
N PRO A 449 49.84 21.99 -7.11
CA PRO A 449 49.12 21.45 -5.97
C PRO A 449 49.80 21.85 -4.67
N SER A 450 49.05 22.37 -3.70
CA SER A 450 49.57 22.62 -2.35
C SER A 450 49.54 21.31 -1.57
N VAL A 451 50.73 20.79 -1.27
CA VAL A 451 50.90 19.49 -0.62
C VAL A 451 51.15 19.73 0.88
N ASN A 452 50.40 19.03 1.74
CA ASN A 452 50.65 19.07 3.18
C ASN A 452 52.00 18.41 3.50
N ALA A 453 52.59 18.75 4.64
CA ALA A 453 53.83 18.12 5.10
C ALA A 453 53.67 16.59 5.17
N LEU A 454 54.66 15.87 4.64
CA LEU A 454 54.65 14.42 4.52
C LEU A 454 55.70 13.82 5.47
N GLY A 455 55.27 12.97 6.39
CA GLY A 455 56.14 12.18 7.26
C GLY A 455 56.55 10.84 6.63
N ASP A 456 57.71 10.32 7.01
CA ASP A 456 58.24 9.03 6.55
C ASP A 456 57.40 7.82 6.97
N ASN A 457 56.62 7.96 8.05
CA ASN A 457 55.67 6.94 8.52
C ASN A 457 54.28 7.01 7.85
N GLN A 458 53.99 8.05 7.07
CA GLN A 458 52.67 8.28 6.47
C GLN A 458 52.49 7.44 5.19
N THR A 459 51.27 6.92 4.99
CA THR A 459 50.90 6.11 3.81
C THR A 459 49.89 6.81 2.91
N SER A 460 49.67 8.10 3.16
CA SER A 460 48.76 8.92 2.38
C SER A 460 49.31 10.33 2.23
N LEU A 461 49.40 10.79 1.00
CA LEU A 461 49.74 12.15 0.65
C LEU A 461 48.47 12.98 0.53
N THR A 462 48.36 14.06 1.29
CA THR A 462 47.17 14.93 1.26
C THR A 462 47.54 16.34 0.87
N GLY A 463 46.57 17.07 0.32
CA GLY A 463 46.79 18.45 -0.08
C GLY A 463 45.54 19.05 -0.70
N VAL A 464 45.71 20.22 -1.29
CA VAL A 464 44.69 20.89 -2.09
C VAL A 464 45.23 21.21 -3.47
N THR A 465 44.40 21.02 -4.48
CA THR A 465 44.60 21.44 -5.86
C THR A 465 43.26 21.92 -6.40
N GLU A 466 43.18 22.24 -7.68
CA GLU A 466 41.90 22.51 -8.33
C GLU A 466 40.89 21.34 -8.14
N PRO A 467 39.60 21.62 -7.84
CA PRO A 467 38.56 20.60 -7.70
C PRO A 467 38.52 19.60 -8.86
N ASN A 468 38.31 18.32 -8.55
CA ASN A 468 38.22 17.22 -9.52
C ASN A 468 39.49 16.96 -10.38
N ALA A 469 40.62 17.64 -10.11
CA ALA A 469 41.88 17.40 -10.81
C ALA A 469 42.51 16.05 -10.44
N SER A 470 43.16 15.40 -11.42
CA SER A 470 43.94 14.18 -11.23
C SER A 470 45.34 14.49 -10.71
N VAL A 471 45.66 14.00 -9.52
CA VAL A 471 46.93 14.25 -8.84
C VAL A 471 47.85 13.04 -8.95
N ILE A 472 49.12 13.29 -9.29
CA ILE A 472 50.15 12.28 -9.50
C ILE A 472 51.34 12.62 -8.60
N ALA A 473 51.75 11.68 -7.75
CA ALA A 473 52.94 11.78 -6.91
C ALA A 473 54.06 10.88 -7.45
N LYS A 474 55.28 11.43 -7.54
CA LYS A 474 56.46 10.75 -8.06
C LYS A 474 57.66 10.88 -7.13
N VAL A 475 58.50 9.86 -7.11
CA VAL A 475 59.86 9.89 -6.55
C VAL A 475 60.81 9.48 -7.66
N GLU A 476 61.85 10.29 -7.91
CA GLU A 476 62.84 10.03 -8.98
C GLU A 476 62.21 9.68 -10.35
N ASN A 477 61.09 10.34 -10.67
CA ASN A 477 60.23 10.13 -11.86
C ASN A 477 59.36 8.86 -11.90
N GLU A 478 59.46 7.95 -10.94
CA GLU A 478 58.53 6.82 -10.80
C GLU A 478 57.25 7.24 -10.07
N VAL A 479 56.09 6.82 -10.59
CA VAL A 479 54.79 7.13 -9.97
C VAL A 479 54.58 6.25 -8.75
N ILE A 480 54.51 6.88 -7.58
CA ILE A 480 54.29 6.21 -6.29
C ILE A 480 52.83 6.26 -5.84
N GLY A 481 52.00 7.06 -6.50
CA GLY A 481 50.54 7.08 -6.29
C GLY A 481 49.82 8.07 -7.19
N THR A 482 48.55 7.79 -7.44
CA THR A 482 47.63 8.67 -8.20
C THR A 482 46.29 8.77 -7.48
N GLY A 483 45.62 9.91 -7.54
CA GLY A 483 44.27 10.09 -7.00
C GLY A 483 43.55 11.28 -7.60
N LEU A 484 42.29 11.46 -7.24
CA LEU A 484 41.49 12.61 -7.67
C LEU A 484 41.26 13.54 -6.47
N ALA A 485 41.26 14.85 -6.73
CA ALA A 485 40.79 15.84 -5.77
C ALA A 485 39.26 15.84 -5.72
N ASP A 486 38.68 16.07 -4.54
CA ASP A 486 37.25 16.21 -4.35
C ASP A 486 36.71 17.56 -4.88
N GLU A 487 35.39 17.79 -4.78
CA GLU A 487 34.74 19.02 -5.23
C GLU A 487 35.22 20.29 -4.48
N ALA A 488 35.91 20.13 -3.35
CA ALA A 488 36.54 21.22 -2.61
C ALA A 488 38.04 21.36 -2.91
N GLY A 489 38.56 20.59 -3.87
CA GLY A 489 39.97 20.61 -4.26
C GLY A 489 40.88 19.78 -3.35
N LYS A 490 40.36 19.10 -2.33
CA LYS A 490 41.20 18.30 -1.42
C LYS A 490 41.47 16.94 -2.02
N PHE A 491 42.73 16.52 -2.01
CA PHE A 491 43.12 15.17 -2.43
C PHE A 491 43.74 14.41 -1.27
N ALA A 492 43.58 13.09 -1.32
CA ALA A 492 44.28 12.13 -0.49
C ALA A 492 44.67 10.93 -1.36
N ILE A 493 45.97 10.75 -1.59
CA ILE A 493 46.52 9.68 -2.43
C ILE A 493 47.20 8.68 -1.51
N THR A 494 46.82 7.41 -1.59
CA THR A 494 47.55 6.35 -0.89
C THR A 494 48.90 6.14 -1.57
N ILE A 495 49.98 6.23 -0.81
CA ILE A 495 51.36 6.00 -1.25
C ILE A 495 52.04 5.01 -0.32
N ALA A 496 53.06 4.29 -0.81
CA ALA A 496 53.96 3.56 0.07
C ALA A 496 54.75 4.54 0.96
N LYS A 497 55.10 4.12 2.17
CA LYS A 497 55.98 4.90 3.07
C LYS A 497 57.27 5.25 2.36
N GLN A 498 57.70 6.49 2.51
CA GLN A 498 58.92 6.99 1.89
C GLN A 498 59.97 7.22 2.98
N PRO A 499 61.26 6.90 2.77
CA PRO A 499 62.31 7.23 3.72
C PRO A 499 62.39 8.73 4.00
N ALA A 500 62.85 9.13 5.19
CA ALA A 500 63.16 10.52 5.49
C ALA A 500 64.13 11.14 4.45
N ASP A 501 64.01 12.45 4.24
CA ASP A 501 64.71 13.23 3.21
C ASP A 501 64.38 12.91 1.74
N THR A 502 63.49 11.93 1.49
CA THR A 502 63.00 11.66 0.13
C THR A 502 62.20 12.85 -0.41
N LYS A 503 62.51 13.30 -1.63
CA LYS A 503 61.77 14.37 -2.31
C LYS A 503 60.64 13.79 -3.15
N VAL A 504 59.40 14.00 -2.71
CA VAL A 504 58.20 13.61 -3.45
C VAL A 504 57.72 14.79 -4.28
N SER A 505 57.69 14.60 -5.60
CA SER A 505 57.19 15.57 -6.57
C SER A 505 55.72 15.30 -6.88
N VAL A 506 54.86 16.31 -6.78
CA VAL A 506 53.41 16.19 -6.95
C VAL A 506 52.94 17.14 -8.02
N THR A 507 52.17 16.63 -8.97
CA THR A 507 51.56 17.38 -10.08
C THR A 507 50.06 17.11 -10.09
N SER A 508 49.27 18.04 -10.62
CA SER A 508 47.85 17.84 -10.86
C SER A 508 47.51 18.09 -12.33
N LYS A 509 46.47 17.43 -12.82
CA LYS A 509 45.92 17.59 -14.16
C LYS A 509 44.45 17.94 -14.07
N ASP A 510 44.02 18.98 -14.77
CA ASP A 510 42.59 19.30 -14.86
C ASP A 510 41.84 18.25 -15.71
N ALA A 511 40.51 18.38 -15.78
CA ALA A 511 39.67 17.54 -16.63
C ALA A 511 39.94 17.69 -18.14
N ALA A 512 40.72 18.70 -18.54
CA ALA A 512 41.12 18.97 -19.91
C ALA A 512 42.49 18.37 -20.29
N GLU A 513 43.17 17.70 -19.35
CA GLU A 513 44.52 17.09 -19.42
C GLU A 513 45.69 18.08 -19.40
N ASN A 514 45.47 19.33 -18.96
CA ASN A 514 46.55 20.29 -18.77
C ASN A 514 47.26 20.00 -17.44
N GLU A 515 48.59 19.92 -17.44
CA GLU A 515 49.41 19.53 -16.27
C GLU A 515 49.98 20.75 -15.55
N SER A 516 49.80 20.81 -14.23
CA SER A 516 50.36 21.85 -13.35
C SER A 516 51.89 21.80 -13.34
N THR A 517 52.53 22.87 -12.87
CA THR A 517 53.91 22.78 -12.38
C THR A 517 53.97 21.90 -11.12
N ALA A 518 55.11 21.23 -10.88
CA ALA A 518 55.25 20.31 -9.76
C ALA A 518 55.56 21.01 -8.43
N THR A 519 54.92 20.54 -7.36
CA THR A 519 55.26 20.87 -5.97
C THR A 519 56.11 19.77 -5.38
N VAL A 520 57.25 20.11 -4.78
CA VAL A 520 58.14 19.13 -4.14
C VAL A 520 58.02 19.25 -2.64
N VAL A 521 57.60 18.16 -1.99
CA VAL A 521 57.65 18.01 -0.53
C VAL A 521 58.82 17.10 -0.16
N THR A 522 59.60 17.49 0.84
CA THR A 522 60.64 16.62 1.41
C THR A 522 60.03 15.87 2.58
N VAL A 523 60.17 14.55 2.56
CA VAL A 523 59.66 13.68 3.61
C VAL A 523 60.42 13.98 4.90
N THR A 524 59.71 14.45 5.92
CA THR A 524 60.30 14.70 7.23
C THR A 524 60.36 13.41 8.03
N ASP A 525 61.47 13.19 8.72
CA ASP A 525 61.56 12.11 9.70
C ASP A 525 60.55 12.35 10.84
N GLN A 526 59.53 11.50 10.91
CA GLN A 526 58.53 11.45 11.97
C GLN A 526 58.55 10.09 12.68
N THR A 527 59.50 9.22 12.37
CA THR A 527 59.60 7.90 12.98
C THR A 527 60.35 8.06 14.29
N PRO A 528 59.70 7.88 15.45
CA PRO A 528 60.40 7.98 16.71
C PRO A 528 61.41 6.83 16.89
N PRO A 529 62.46 7.03 17.70
CA PRO A 529 63.43 5.98 17.95
C PRO A 529 62.76 4.77 18.62
N SER A 530 63.42 3.61 18.51
CA SER A 530 62.92 2.39 19.17
C SER A 530 62.69 2.64 20.66
N VAL A 531 61.57 2.14 21.19
CA VAL A 531 61.23 2.30 22.60
C VAL A 531 62.37 1.77 23.48
N PRO A 532 62.87 2.55 24.46
CA PRO A 532 63.92 2.10 25.36
C PRO A 532 63.54 0.79 26.07
N ILE A 533 64.45 -0.19 26.00
CA ILE A 533 64.35 -1.45 26.75
C ILE A 533 65.30 -1.35 27.93
N VAL A 534 64.77 -1.44 29.14
CA VAL A 534 65.51 -1.23 30.39
C VAL A 534 65.50 -2.47 31.27
N ASN A 535 66.44 -2.56 32.22
CA ASN A 535 66.40 -3.59 33.24
C ASN A 535 65.22 -3.39 34.22
N GLU A 536 64.81 -4.46 34.92
CA GLU A 536 63.91 -4.31 36.07
C GLU A 536 64.61 -3.48 37.16
N VAL A 537 63.87 -2.55 37.78
CA VAL A 537 64.32 -1.70 38.89
C VAL A 537 63.46 -2.00 40.11
N SER A 538 64.11 -2.29 41.23
CA SER A 538 63.50 -2.53 42.54
C SER A 538 63.59 -1.30 43.45
N ASP A 539 62.88 -1.34 44.58
CA ASP A 539 62.90 -0.29 45.60
C ASP A 539 64.20 -0.19 46.41
N GLN A 540 65.28 -0.85 45.93
CA GLN A 540 66.64 -0.74 46.46
C GLN A 540 67.64 -0.25 45.39
N ASP A 541 67.25 -0.22 44.12
CA ASP A 541 68.17 0.10 43.01
C ASP A 541 68.35 1.61 42.84
N THR A 542 69.59 2.03 42.57
CA THR A 542 69.99 3.45 42.39
C THR A 542 70.39 3.78 40.95
N THR A 543 70.24 2.83 40.03
CA THR A 543 70.62 3.00 38.63
C THR A 543 69.65 2.26 37.73
N LEU A 544 69.40 2.82 36.56
CA LEU A 544 68.61 2.23 35.49
C LEU A 544 69.47 2.19 34.23
N THR A 545 69.58 1.01 33.64
CA THR A 545 70.34 0.75 32.42
C THR A 545 69.40 0.27 31.33
N GLY A 546 69.73 0.54 30.08
CA GLY A 546 68.92 0.09 28.96
C GLY A 546 69.57 0.25 27.61
N VAL A 547 68.83 -0.14 26.58
CA VAL A 547 69.19 0.03 25.18
C VAL A 547 68.07 0.75 24.44
N THR A 548 68.44 1.64 23.54
CA THR A 548 67.58 2.35 22.59
C THR A 548 68.37 2.57 21.31
N GLU A 549 67.88 3.42 20.42
CA GLU A 549 68.60 3.81 19.22
C GLU A 549 69.90 4.56 19.57
N ALA A 550 70.97 4.29 18.82
CA ALA A 550 72.28 4.87 19.04
C ALA A 550 72.23 6.41 19.02
N ASN A 551 72.90 7.04 20.00
CA ASN A 551 72.97 8.50 20.15
C ASN A 551 71.63 9.21 20.45
N ALA A 552 70.54 8.49 20.73
CA ALA A 552 69.27 9.09 21.13
C ALA A 552 69.34 9.67 22.55
N ALA A 553 68.69 10.83 22.78
CA ALA A 553 68.59 11.46 24.09
C ALA A 553 67.51 10.76 24.93
N VAL A 554 67.90 10.18 26.06
CA VAL A 554 67.02 9.40 26.94
C VAL A 554 66.52 10.26 28.10
N THR A 555 65.21 10.21 28.35
CA THR A 555 64.55 10.84 29.50
C THR A 555 63.90 9.78 30.36
N VAL A 556 64.23 9.76 31.65
CA VAL A 556 63.65 8.86 32.66
C VAL A 556 62.85 9.71 33.65
N LYS A 557 61.56 9.44 33.76
CA LYS A 557 60.67 10.10 34.72
C LYS A 557 60.23 9.12 35.81
N ALA A 558 60.61 9.37 37.05
CA ALA A 558 60.21 8.58 38.21
C ALA A 558 59.27 9.43 39.09
N GLY A 559 57.97 9.15 39.04
CA GLY A 559 56.95 10.04 39.60
C GLY A 559 56.98 11.43 38.96
N ASP A 560 57.16 12.49 39.76
CA ASP A 560 57.28 13.87 39.27
C ASP A 560 58.73 14.28 38.93
N ALA A 561 59.73 13.50 39.35
CA ALA A 561 61.14 13.78 39.11
C ALA A 561 61.58 13.29 37.73
N THR A 562 62.42 14.07 37.04
CA THR A 562 62.92 13.76 35.68
C THR A 562 64.44 13.73 35.68
N PHE A 563 65.00 12.71 35.03
CA PHE A 563 66.41 12.44 34.85
C PHE A 563 66.70 12.24 33.36
N SER A 564 67.94 12.45 32.92
CA SER A 564 68.29 12.33 31.50
C SER A 564 69.67 11.71 31.31
N ALA A 565 69.86 11.06 30.17
CA ALA A 565 71.13 10.57 29.65
C ALA A 565 71.11 10.61 28.12
N VAL A 566 72.20 10.20 27.48
CA VAL A 566 72.26 10.00 26.04
C VAL A 566 72.77 8.58 25.80
N ALA A 567 72.13 7.84 24.90
CA ALA A 567 72.58 6.51 24.52
C ALA A 567 73.87 6.60 23.71
N ASP A 568 74.78 5.65 23.92
CA ASP A 568 76.06 5.63 23.21
C ASP A 568 75.92 5.18 21.74
N GLY A 569 77.04 5.08 21.03
CA GLY A 569 77.08 4.68 19.62
C GLY A 569 76.60 3.24 19.34
N ASN A 570 76.41 2.43 20.38
CA ASN A 570 75.81 1.09 20.30
C ASN A 570 74.37 1.06 20.84
N GLY A 571 73.80 2.22 21.19
CA GLY A 571 72.43 2.33 21.70
C GLY A 571 72.29 2.07 23.20
N THR A 572 73.37 1.85 23.94
CA THR A 572 73.28 1.54 25.39
C THR A 572 73.30 2.82 26.22
N PHE A 573 72.53 2.87 27.31
CA PHE A 573 72.53 3.99 28.24
C PHE A 573 72.42 3.55 29.70
N THR A 574 72.91 4.41 30.59
CA THR A 574 72.76 4.28 32.05
C THR A 574 72.36 5.62 32.64
N VAL A 575 71.34 5.63 33.49
CA VAL A 575 70.80 6.81 34.17
C VAL A 575 70.84 6.54 35.68
N SER A 576 71.49 7.41 36.44
CA SER A 576 71.46 7.37 37.90
C SER A 576 70.14 7.94 38.42
N ILE A 577 69.43 7.17 39.23
CA ILE A 577 68.14 7.56 39.84
C ILE A 577 68.22 7.32 41.36
N PRO A 578 67.65 8.20 42.21
CA PRO A 578 67.60 7.92 43.64
C PRO A 578 66.72 6.69 43.91
N VAL A 579 66.93 6.00 45.03
CA VAL A 579 66.09 4.85 45.43
C VAL A 579 64.62 5.28 45.42
N GLN A 580 63.79 4.53 44.69
CA GLN A 580 62.37 4.81 44.54
C GLN A 580 61.54 3.90 45.43
N ILE A 581 60.43 4.39 45.98
CA ILE A 581 59.52 3.54 46.76
C ILE A 581 58.84 2.52 45.84
N GLY A 582 58.66 1.28 46.33
CA GLY A 582 58.00 0.22 45.58
C GLY A 582 56.60 0.64 45.09
N GLY A 583 56.32 0.39 43.82
CA GLY A 583 55.11 0.86 43.13
C GLY A 583 55.25 2.20 42.41
N THR A 584 56.32 2.97 42.65
CA THR A 584 56.58 4.22 41.91
C THR A 584 56.70 3.90 40.43
N THR A 585 55.95 4.61 39.60
CA THR A 585 55.98 4.42 38.16
C THR A 585 57.18 5.14 37.57
N ILE A 586 58.06 4.40 36.90
CA ILE A 586 59.16 4.93 36.09
C ILE A 586 58.75 4.83 34.63
N ALA A 587 58.78 5.95 33.91
CA ALA A 587 58.59 6.02 32.47
C ALA A 587 59.90 6.40 31.79
N VAL A 588 60.25 5.72 30.70
CA VAL A 588 61.51 5.99 29.96
C VAL A 588 61.20 6.23 28.50
N SER A 589 61.57 7.41 27.97
CA SER A 589 61.49 7.74 26.55
C SER A 589 62.88 8.04 25.99
N ALA A 590 63.04 7.84 24.68
CA ALA A 590 64.19 8.31 23.93
C ALA A 590 63.73 9.28 22.85
N LYS A 591 64.57 10.26 22.54
CA LYS A 591 64.35 11.26 21.51
C LYS A 591 65.49 11.20 20.51
N ASP A 592 65.15 11.07 19.24
CA ASP A 592 66.15 11.06 18.17
C ASP A 592 66.66 12.48 17.86
N LYS A 593 67.49 12.59 16.82
CA LYS A 593 68.08 13.86 16.38
C LYS A 593 67.08 14.78 15.67
N ALA A 594 66.02 14.25 15.06
CA ALA A 594 64.95 15.01 14.44
C ALA A 594 63.95 15.57 15.48
N GLY A 595 64.04 15.10 16.73
CA GLY A 595 63.22 15.54 17.86
C GLY A 595 62.00 14.65 18.10
N ASN A 596 61.87 13.52 17.38
CA ASN A 596 60.77 12.58 17.57
C ASN A 596 61.02 11.77 18.85
N GLU A 597 59.98 11.64 19.67
CA GLU A 597 60.06 10.97 20.97
C GLU A 597 59.39 9.60 20.92
N SER A 598 60.10 8.56 21.34
CA SER A 598 59.56 7.21 21.46
C SER A 598 58.37 7.21 22.42
N GLN A 599 57.52 6.18 22.32
CA GLN A 599 56.60 5.93 23.42
C GLN A 599 57.39 5.72 24.73
N ALA A 600 56.83 6.18 25.84
CA ALA A 600 57.43 6.09 27.17
C ALA A 600 56.76 4.93 27.94
N PRO A 601 57.19 3.67 27.75
CA PRO A 601 56.68 2.58 28.57
C PRO A 601 56.97 2.93 30.02
N SER A 602 55.97 2.70 30.85
CA SER A 602 56.12 2.87 32.28
C SER A 602 55.98 1.54 33.00
N PHE A 603 56.83 1.35 33.99
CA PHE A 603 56.82 0.17 34.84
C PHE A 603 56.87 0.62 36.29
N ALA A 604 56.22 -0.16 37.15
CA ALA A 604 56.29 0.08 38.57
C ALA A 604 57.62 -0.45 39.10
N VAL A 605 58.30 0.35 39.90
CA VAL A 605 59.45 -0.08 40.69
C VAL A 605 59.03 -1.26 41.54
N LYS A 606 59.71 -2.39 41.37
CA LYS A 606 59.37 -3.63 42.02
C LYS A 606 59.60 -3.48 43.52
N SER A 607 58.54 -3.55 44.31
CA SER A 607 58.72 -3.59 45.75
C SER A 607 59.31 -4.94 46.16
N MET A 608 60.39 -4.93 46.93
CA MET A 608 60.96 -6.17 47.50
C MET A 608 60.25 -6.58 48.80
N LEU A 609 59.12 -5.94 49.14
CA LEU A 609 58.27 -6.29 50.26
C LEU A 609 57.48 -7.58 49.98
N LYS A 610 57.38 -8.50 50.94
CA LYS A 610 56.63 -9.76 50.78
C LYS A 610 55.13 -9.55 50.93
N ALA A 611 54.32 -10.37 50.24
CA ALA A 611 52.86 -10.36 50.38
C ALA A 611 52.44 -10.65 51.85
N PRO A 612 51.33 -10.05 52.34
CA PRO A 612 50.91 -10.22 53.72
C PRO A 612 50.53 -11.67 54.04
N LEU A 613 50.57 -12.05 55.31
CA LEU A 613 49.92 -13.27 55.77
C LEU A 613 48.38 -13.14 55.76
N ALA A 614 47.67 -14.27 55.80
CA ALA A 614 46.20 -14.28 55.86
C ALA A 614 45.69 -13.51 57.11
N PRO A 615 44.67 -12.65 56.99
CA PRO A 615 44.13 -11.91 58.13
C PRO A 615 43.47 -12.84 59.15
N LYS A 616 43.50 -12.46 60.42
CA LYS A 616 42.62 -13.06 61.43
C LYS A 616 41.29 -12.32 61.41
N VAL A 617 40.20 -13.05 61.20
CA VAL A 617 38.83 -12.51 61.17
C VAL A 617 38.11 -12.97 62.43
N ASN A 618 37.46 -12.05 63.15
CA ASN A 618 36.60 -12.41 64.29
C ASN A 618 35.30 -13.07 63.79
N GLU A 619 34.56 -13.74 64.68
CA GLU A 619 33.25 -14.30 64.34
C GLU A 619 32.29 -13.20 63.83
N VAL A 620 31.48 -13.56 62.83
CA VAL A 620 30.50 -12.66 62.20
C VAL A 620 29.14 -13.31 62.29
N SER A 621 28.14 -12.57 62.76
CA SER A 621 26.73 -12.97 62.79
C SER A 621 25.92 -12.22 61.74
N ASP A 622 24.72 -12.70 61.47
CA ASP A 622 23.76 -12.10 60.55
C ASP A 622 23.16 -10.77 61.06
N GLN A 623 23.53 -10.36 62.27
CA GLN A 623 23.20 -9.07 62.85
C GLN A 623 24.36 -8.07 62.79
N ASP A 624 25.58 -8.53 62.49
CA ASP A 624 26.75 -7.66 62.47
C ASP A 624 26.79 -6.79 61.22
N THR A 625 27.08 -5.50 61.42
CA THR A 625 27.24 -4.49 60.36
C THR A 625 28.70 -4.08 60.17
N VAL A 626 29.60 -4.75 60.85
CA VAL A 626 31.05 -4.53 60.78
C VAL A 626 31.75 -5.88 60.84
N ILE A 627 32.81 -6.03 60.08
CA ILE A 627 33.72 -7.16 60.19
C ILE A 627 35.03 -6.68 60.77
N LYS A 628 35.44 -7.32 61.87
CA LYS A 628 36.62 -6.94 62.65
C LYS A 628 37.66 -8.03 62.61
N GLY A 629 38.91 -7.64 62.76
CA GLY A 629 40.00 -8.59 62.81
C GLY A 629 41.35 -7.89 62.88
N THR A 630 42.41 -8.67 62.67
CA THR A 630 43.78 -8.17 62.66
C THR A 630 44.54 -8.66 61.44
N THR A 631 45.47 -7.83 61.00
CA THR A 631 46.39 -8.09 59.90
C THR A 631 47.65 -7.21 60.06
N GLU A 632 48.54 -7.19 59.09
CA GLU A 632 49.67 -6.26 59.04
C GLU A 632 49.23 -4.80 59.05
N ALA A 633 49.99 -3.95 59.76
CA ALA A 633 49.68 -2.54 59.93
C ALA A 633 49.55 -1.81 58.58
N ASN A 634 48.55 -0.93 58.47
CA ASN A 634 48.26 -0.12 57.29
C ASN A 634 47.91 -0.89 55.99
N ALA A 635 47.83 -2.22 56.03
CA ALA A 635 47.49 -3.04 54.88
C ALA A 635 46.00 -2.92 54.51
N THR A 636 45.67 -3.09 53.24
CA THR A 636 44.30 -2.95 52.74
C THR A 636 43.54 -4.26 52.86
N VAL A 637 42.49 -4.29 53.66
CA VAL A 637 41.61 -5.43 53.89
C VAL A 637 40.45 -5.40 52.90
N ILE A 638 40.20 -6.52 52.24
CA ILE A 638 39.16 -6.71 51.24
C ILE A 638 38.25 -7.83 51.70
N VAL A 639 36.94 -7.58 51.72
CA VAL A 639 35.91 -8.51 52.20
C VAL A 639 34.99 -8.89 51.04
N LYS A 640 34.83 -10.18 50.79
CA LYS A 640 34.02 -10.73 49.68
C LYS A 640 32.98 -11.74 50.18
N ASN A 641 31.89 -11.88 49.46
CA ASN A 641 30.93 -12.99 49.58
C ASN A 641 30.84 -13.67 48.21
N GLY A 642 31.47 -14.84 48.07
CA GLY A 642 31.77 -15.43 46.77
C GLY A 642 32.68 -14.52 45.93
N SER A 643 32.30 -14.25 44.68
CA SER A 643 33.03 -13.33 43.78
C SER A 643 32.72 -11.85 44.02
N LEU A 644 31.67 -11.53 44.78
CA LEU A 644 31.23 -10.15 45.04
C LEU A 644 32.06 -9.52 46.16
N GLN A 645 32.71 -8.39 45.86
CA GLN A 645 33.36 -7.57 46.89
C GLN A 645 32.33 -6.74 47.64
N LEU A 646 32.23 -6.98 48.95
CA LEU A 646 31.27 -6.29 49.83
C LEU A 646 31.82 -4.97 50.34
N ALA A 647 33.10 -4.96 50.73
CA ALA A 647 33.75 -3.78 51.27
C ALA A 647 35.27 -3.89 51.18
N THR A 648 35.93 -2.74 51.29
CA THR A 648 37.37 -2.63 51.45
C THR A 648 37.67 -1.54 52.47
N GLY A 649 38.80 -1.65 53.18
CA GLY A 649 39.30 -0.59 54.05
C GLY A 649 40.71 -0.90 54.54
N LYS A 650 41.34 0.03 55.25
CA LYS A 650 42.71 -0.16 55.75
C LYS A 650 42.71 -0.61 57.20
N ALA A 651 43.66 -1.46 57.56
CA ALA A 651 44.02 -1.69 58.95
C ALA A 651 44.72 -0.45 59.51
N ASP A 652 44.57 -0.19 60.81
CA ASP A 652 45.26 0.90 61.49
C ASP A 652 46.77 0.63 61.62
N ALA A 653 47.51 1.60 62.16
CA ALA A 653 48.96 1.49 62.38
C ALA A 653 49.36 0.37 63.36
N LYS A 654 48.41 -0.26 64.05
CA LYS A 654 48.62 -1.42 64.94
C LYS A 654 48.13 -2.73 64.31
N GLY A 655 47.60 -2.70 63.09
CA GLY A 655 47.12 -3.88 62.37
C GLY A 655 45.67 -4.28 62.66
N ASN A 656 44.91 -3.48 63.42
CA ASN A 656 43.49 -3.79 63.64
C ASN A 656 42.65 -3.21 62.51
N TYR A 657 41.64 -3.96 62.06
CA TYR A 657 40.66 -3.44 61.11
C TYR A 657 39.23 -3.63 61.62
N SER A 658 38.39 -2.68 61.23
CA SER A 658 36.94 -2.72 61.45
C SER A 658 36.29 -2.15 60.20
N ILE A 659 35.85 -3.03 59.30
CA ILE A 659 35.29 -2.65 58.01
C ILE A 659 33.77 -2.74 58.07
N SER A 660 33.09 -1.64 57.79
CA SER A 660 31.63 -1.62 57.73
C SER A 660 31.14 -2.47 56.55
N ILE A 661 30.22 -3.38 56.82
CA ILE A 661 29.56 -4.22 55.83
C ILE A 661 28.04 -4.17 56.07
N ALA A 662 27.24 -4.33 55.01
CA ALA A 662 25.83 -4.59 55.23
C ALA A 662 25.65 -5.94 55.95
N LYS A 663 24.58 -6.08 56.76
CA LYS A 663 24.24 -7.35 57.40
C LYS A 663 24.20 -8.47 56.37
N GLN A 664 24.92 -9.54 56.64
CA GLN A 664 25.02 -10.68 55.73
C GLN A 664 24.05 -11.76 56.15
N LYS A 665 23.52 -12.52 55.19
CA LYS A 665 22.58 -13.60 55.50
C LYS A 665 23.30 -14.72 56.25
N ALA A 666 22.69 -15.20 57.33
CA ALA A 666 23.16 -16.37 58.06
C ALA A 666 23.46 -17.57 57.13
N GLY A 667 24.54 -18.28 57.42
CA GLY A 667 25.08 -19.40 56.63
C GLY A 667 25.91 -18.99 55.41
N SER A 668 25.99 -17.70 55.06
CA SER A 668 26.89 -17.23 53.99
C SER A 668 28.35 -17.34 54.41
N THR A 669 29.26 -17.69 53.50
CA THR A 669 30.70 -17.68 53.78
C THR A 669 31.34 -16.41 53.20
N LEU A 670 31.94 -15.60 54.06
CA LEU A 670 32.71 -14.42 53.69
C LEU A 670 34.18 -14.77 53.58
N TYR A 671 34.86 -14.20 52.59
CA TYR A 671 36.28 -14.38 52.34
C TYR A 671 36.97 -13.04 52.55
N VAL A 672 37.93 -12.98 53.48
CA VAL A 672 38.70 -11.77 53.79
C VAL A 672 40.13 -11.97 53.37
N THR A 673 40.63 -11.06 52.52
CA THR A 673 42.02 -11.02 52.05
C THR A 673 42.65 -9.70 52.41
N VAL A 674 43.98 -9.64 52.44
CA VAL A 674 44.73 -8.40 52.72
C VAL A 674 45.69 -8.15 51.59
N GLN A 675 45.83 -6.89 51.18
CA GLN A 675 46.71 -6.46 50.11
C GLN A 675 47.67 -5.38 50.61
N ASN A 676 48.97 -5.56 50.35
CA ASN A 676 50.00 -4.55 50.48
C ASN A 676 50.75 -4.39 49.13
N ALA A 677 51.79 -3.54 49.09
CA ALA A 677 52.59 -3.32 47.87
C ALA A 677 53.34 -4.58 47.36
N GLY A 678 53.52 -5.59 48.22
CA GLY A 678 54.15 -6.88 47.91
C GLY A 678 53.21 -7.99 47.44
N GLY A 679 51.88 -7.76 47.44
CA GLY A 679 50.89 -8.69 46.93
C GLY A 679 49.65 -8.87 47.82
N THR A 680 48.80 -9.84 47.47
CA THR A 680 47.58 -10.19 48.22
C THR A 680 47.78 -11.49 48.99
N SER A 681 47.35 -11.52 50.24
CA SER A 681 47.39 -12.71 51.09
C SER A 681 46.38 -13.78 50.65
N SER A 682 46.57 -15.01 51.13
CA SER A 682 45.54 -16.05 51.05
C SER A 682 44.29 -15.66 51.84
N ALA A 683 43.09 -16.03 51.36
CA ALA A 683 41.83 -15.65 51.99
C ALA A 683 41.53 -16.42 53.28
N THR A 684 41.01 -15.71 54.28
CA THR A 684 40.40 -16.30 55.48
C THR A 684 38.90 -16.37 55.29
N ALA A 685 38.33 -17.58 55.38
CA ALA A 685 36.89 -17.81 55.27
C ALA A 685 36.22 -17.76 56.65
N VAL A 686 35.13 -17.01 56.79
CA VAL A 686 34.27 -16.99 57.98
C VAL A 686 32.82 -17.21 57.58
N THR A 687 32.12 -18.13 58.24
CA THR A 687 30.70 -18.36 57.99
C THR A 687 29.87 -17.48 58.92
N VAL A 688 28.89 -16.78 58.34
CA VAL A 688 28.00 -15.89 59.08
C VAL A 688 27.07 -16.72 59.95
N GLN A 689 27.17 -16.55 61.27
CA GLN A 689 26.34 -17.27 62.24
C GLN A 689 24.92 -16.70 62.28
N ASP A 690 23.93 -17.58 62.43
CA ASP A 690 22.54 -17.18 62.65
C ASP A 690 22.31 -16.85 64.13
N LYS A 691 22.09 -15.57 64.46
CA LYS A 691 21.68 -15.13 65.80
C LYS A 691 20.31 -14.48 65.81
N THR A 692 19.55 -14.57 64.71
CA THR A 692 18.20 -14.03 64.64
C THR A 692 17.22 -15.05 65.21
N ALA A 693 16.51 -14.68 66.28
CA ALA A 693 15.48 -15.53 66.83
C ALA A 693 14.23 -15.60 65.93
N PRO A 694 13.54 -16.75 65.87
CA PRO A 694 12.26 -16.86 65.18
C PRO A 694 11.22 -15.94 65.83
N ALA A 695 10.25 -15.47 65.06
CA ALA A 695 9.14 -14.68 65.60
C ALA A 695 8.29 -15.48 66.61
N ALA A 696 7.67 -14.79 67.57
CA ALA A 696 6.78 -15.42 68.55
C ALA A 696 5.65 -16.23 67.85
N PRO A 697 5.39 -17.49 68.26
CA PRO A 697 4.33 -18.30 67.67
C PRO A 697 2.97 -17.62 67.79
N LYS A 698 2.18 -17.57 66.72
CA LYS A 698 0.78 -17.15 66.80
C LYS A 698 -0.06 -18.35 67.17
N VAL A 699 -0.70 -18.30 68.33
CA VAL A 699 -1.45 -19.42 68.89
C VAL A 699 -2.95 -19.18 68.69
N ASN A 700 -3.65 -20.18 68.16
CA ASN A 700 -5.10 -20.13 68.06
C ASN A 700 -5.74 -20.24 69.45
N ALA A 701 -7.01 -19.82 69.57
CA ALA A 701 -7.75 -19.99 70.82
C ALA A 701 -7.82 -21.48 71.20
N VAL A 702 -7.70 -21.76 72.50
CA VAL A 702 -7.74 -23.11 73.07
C VAL A 702 -8.88 -23.15 74.07
N SER A 703 -9.74 -24.16 73.97
CA SER A 703 -10.81 -24.41 74.93
C SER A 703 -10.50 -25.57 75.86
N ASP A 704 -11.28 -25.70 76.93
CA ASP A 704 -11.15 -26.76 77.94
C ASP A 704 -11.45 -28.18 77.42
N GLN A 705 -11.88 -28.30 76.17
CA GLN A 705 -12.15 -29.57 75.47
C GLN A 705 -11.13 -29.86 74.36
N ASP A 706 -10.18 -28.97 74.10
CA ASP A 706 -9.21 -29.15 73.01
C ASP A 706 -7.99 -29.95 73.48
N THR A 707 -7.67 -31.02 72.74
CA THR A 707 -6.50 -31.89 72.98
C THR A 707 -5.28 -31.50 72.17
N LYS A 708 -5.33 -30.33 71.52
CA LYS A 708 -4.24 -29.82 70.68
C LYS A 708 -4.17 -28.31 70.78
N VAL A 709 -2.95 -27.79 70.83
CA VAL A 709 -2.68 -26.37 70.59
C VAL A 709 -2.23 -26.23 69.15
N THR A 710 -2.94 -25.41 68.39
CA THR A 710 -2.61 -25.15 66.99
C THR A 710 -2.24 -23.70 66.79
N GLY A 711 -1.48 -23.43 65.73
CA GLY A 711 -1.06 -22.08 65.41
C GLY A 711 -0.06 -22.07 64.28
N SER A 712 0.65 -20.95 64.16
CA SER A 712 1.73 -20.78 63.20
C SER A 712 3.01 -20.31 63.89
N ALA A 713 4.13 -20.89 63.51
CA ALA A 713 5.47 -20.47 63.87
C ALA A 713 6.34 -20.47 62.61
N GLU A 714 7.61 -20.10 62.74
CA GLU A 714 8.55 -20.22 61.63
C GLU A 714 8.62 -21.68 61.12
N ALA A 715 8.69 -21.85 59.80
CA ALA A 715 8.68 -23.16 59.18
C ALA A 715 9.83 -24.02 59.72
N ASN A 716 9.53 -25.29 60.03
CA ASN A 716 10.47 -26.24 60.62
C ASN A 716 11.00 -25.89 62.03
N ALA A 717 10.56 -24.79 62.66
CA ALA A 717 10.95 -24.48 64.03
C ALA A 717 10.34 -25.50 65.03
N ALA A 718 11.07 -25.81 66.09
CA ALA A 718 10.57 -26.63 67.19
C ALA A 718 9.69 -25.78 68.10
N VAL A 719 8.40 -26.12 68.20
CA VAL A 719 7.40 -25.44 69.02
C VAL A 719 7.21 -26.21 70.33
N THR A 720 7.32 -25.49 71.45
CA THR A 720 7.12 -26.01 72.80
C THR A 720 5.96 -25.28 73.48
N VAL A 721 5.03 -26.04 74.06
CA VAL A 721 3.90 -25.51 74.82
C VAL A 721 4.06 -25.87 76.29
N LYS A 722 3.93 -24.89 77.18
CA LYS A 722 4.01 -25.05 78.64
C LYS A 722 2.77 -24.52 79.34
N ALA A 723 2.28 -25.25 80.33
CA ALA A 723 1.33 -24.74 81.32
C ALA A 723 2.12 -24.36 82.59
N GLY A 724 2.23 -23.06 82.87
CA GLY A 724 3.20 -22.57 83.86
C GLY A 724 4.64 -22.93 83.45
N THR A 725 5.37 -23.63 84.31
CA THR A 725 6.74 -24.10 84.05
C THR A 725 6.80 -25.48 83.40
N THR A 726 5.69 -26.24 83.37
CA THR A 726 5.65 -27.63 82.90
C THR A 726 5.39 -27.69 81.40
N THR A 727 6.25 -28.39 80.65
CA THR A 727 6.02 -28.67 79.22
C THR A 727 4.87 -29.66 79.06
N VAL A 728 3.80 -29.22 78.39
CA VAL A 728 2.60 -30.03 78.12
C VAL A 728 2.58 -30.63 76.73
N GLY A 729 3.47 -30.17 75.83
CA GLY A 729 3.67 -30.78 74.53
C GLY A 729 4.75 -30.08 73.70
N THR A 730 5.30 -30.81 72.74
CA THR A 730 6.22 -30.28 71.72
C THR A 730 5.82 -30.79 70.33
N ALA A 731 6.09 -29.99 69.31
CA ALA A 731 5.96 -30.41 67.91
C ALA A 731 6.88 -29.58 67.04
N LYS A 732 7.13 -30.02 65.81
CA LYS A 732 7.81 -29.21 64.79
C LYS A 732 6.75 -28.51 63.93
N ALA A 733 6.93 -27.23 63.65
CA ALA A 733 6.11 -26.54 62.66
C ALA A 733 6.39 -27.14 61.27
N GLY A 734 5.34 -27.34 60.47
CA GLY A 734 5.48 -27.86 59.11
C GLY A 734 6.21 -26.89 58.18
N ALA A 735 6.47 -27.33 56.94
CA ALA A 735 7.14 -26.50 55.92
C ALA A 735 6.36 -25.20 55.58
N ASN A 736 5.05 -25.17 55.85
CA ASN A 736 4.20 -23.98 55.69
C ASN A 736 4.08 -23.14 56.98
N GLY A 737 4.81 -23.47 58.04
CA GLY A 737 4.79 -22.77 59.32
C GLY A 737 3.62 -23.16 60.25
N ALA A 738 2.68 -23.99 59.81
CA ALA A 738 1.60 -24.45 60.69
C ALA A 738 2.11 -25.48 61.70
N PHE A 739 1.74 -25.34 62.98
CA PHE A 739 2.03 -26.34 64.00
C PHE A 739 0.74 -26.87 64.65
N SER A 740 0.81 -28.12 65.10
CA SER A 740 -0.20 -28.76 65.92
C SER A 740 0.49 -29.57 67.01
N VAL A 741 0.46 -29.05 68.22
CA VAL A 741 1.06 -29.68 69.41
C VAL A 741 -0.04 -30.42 70.14
N ALA A 742 0.08 -31.75 70.22
CA ALA A 742 -0.83 -32.55 71.04
C ALA A 742 -0.59 -32.24 72.52
N ILE A 743 -1.68 -32.03 73.26
CA ILE A 743 -1.69 -31.76 74.71
C ILE A 743 -2.80 -32.56 75.38
N SER A 744 -2.68 -32.84 76.68
CA SER A 744 -3.83 -33.30 77.46
C SER A 744 -4.81 -32.15 77.70
N LEU A 745 -6.09 -32.46 77.94
CA LEU A 745 -7.11 -31.45 78.25
C LEU A 745 -6.66 -30.53 79.39
N GLN A 746 -6.87 -29.23 79.21
CA GLN A 746 -6.49 -28.20 80.18
C GLN A 746 -7.75 -27.59 80.77
N LYS A 747 -7.73 -27.26 82.05
CA LYS A 747 -8.89 -26.61 82.69
C LYS A 747 -9.08 -25.19 82.13
N ALA A 748 -10.32 -24.73 82.01
CA ALA A 748 -10.61 -23.34 81.69
C ALA A 748 -9.87 -22.38 82.65
N ASN A 749 -9.43 -21.24 82.12
CA ASN A 749 -8.54 -20.24 82.70
C ASN A 749 -7.05 -20.63 82.84
N THR A 750 -6.63 -21.82 82.41
CA THR A 750 -5.19 -22.18 82.37
C THR A 750 -4.46 -21.34 81.32
N LYS A 751 -3.32 -20.72 81.66
CA LYS A 751 -2.48 -20.01 80.70
C LYS A 751 -1.43 -20.94 80.11
N LEU A 752 -1.47 -21.13 78.79
CA LEU A 752 -0.45 -21.85 78.04
C LEU A 752 0.52 -20.85 77.41
N SER A 753 1.81 -21.09 77.61
CA SER A 753 2.90 -20.34 76.97
C SER A 753 3.49 -21.18 75.84
N VAL A 754 3.71 -20.56 74.68
CA VAL A 754 4.16 -21.22 73.45
C VAL A 754 5.40 -20.51 72.91
N GLN A 755 6.46 -21.26 72.68
CA GLN A 755 7.74 -20.76 72.18
C GLN A 755 8.20 -21.58 70.98
N ALA A 756 8.77 -20.92 69.97
CA ALA A 756 9.44 -21.58 68.85
C ALA A 756 10.95 -21.45 68.99
N LYS A 757 11.67 -22.48 68.55
CA LYS A 757 13.13 -22.50 68.47
C LYS A 757 13.55 -22.90 67.06
N ASP A 758 14.39 -22.10 66.42
CA ASP A 758 14.86 -22.37 65.06
C ASP A 758 15.91 -23.50 65.04
N ALA A 759 16.46 -23.78 63.85
CA ALA A 759 17.49 -24.81 63.67
C ALA A 759 18.87 -24.40 64.21
N ALA A 760 19.17 -23.11 64.29
CA ALA A 760 20.42 -22.57 64.85
C ALA A 760 20.41 -22.53 66.39
N GLY A 761 19.24 -22.73 67.00
CA GLY A 761 19.04 -22.80 68.43
C GLY A 761 18.56 -21.49 69.06
N ASN A 762 18.23 -20.47 68.27
CA ASN A 762 17.67 -19.22 68.78
C ASN A 762 16.20 -19.42 69.14
N SER A 763 15.77 -18.86 70.27
CA SER A 763 14.41 -19.03 70.79
C SER A 763 13.59 -17.75 70.64
N SER A 764 12.35 -17.87 70.18
CA SER A 764 11.41 -16.76 70.08
C SER A 764 11.06 -16.20 71.45
N THR A 765 10.47 -15.00 71.47
CA THR A 765 9.67 -14.58 72.63
C THR A 765 8.43 -15.48 72.77
N VAL A 766 7.92 -15.61 74.01
CA VAL A 766 6.79 -16.51 74.31
C VAL A 766 5.45 -15.85 73.98
N SER A 767 4.53 -16.64 73.44
CA SER A 767 3.13 -16.25 73.25
C SER A 767 2.24 -16.95 74.26
N THR A 768 1.30 -16.22 74.88
CA THR A 768 0.39 -16.78 75.89
C THR A 768 -1.03 -16.89 75.36
N VAL A 769 -1.67 -18.04 75.56
CA VAL A 769 -3.11 -18.24 75.33
C VAL A 769 -3.78 -18.76 76.60
N THR A 770 -4.90 -18.15 76.99
CA THR A 770 -5.71 -18.62 78.13
C THR A 770 -6.75 -19.61 77.61
N VAL A 771 -6.84 -20.78 78.23
CA VAL A 771 -7.84 -21.80 77.91
C VAL A 771 -9.22 -21.28 78.30
N THR A 772 -10.20 -21.28 77.40
CA THR A 772 -11.56 -20.76 77.67
C THR A 772 -12.60 -21.88 77.74
N ALA A 773 -13.77 -21.61 78.32
CA ALA A 773 -14.89 -22.55 78.26
C ALA A 773 -15.50 -22.55 76.84
N LYS A 774 -15.78 -23.73 76.29
CA LYS A 774 -16.31 -23.86 74.91
C LYS A 774 -17.77 -23.38 74.79
N GLN A 775 -18.02 -22.36 73.97
CA GLN A 775 -19.35 -21.82 73.64
C GLN A 775 -20.09 -22.71 72.61
N LYS A 776 -21.43 -22.72 72.60
CA LYS A 776 -22.28 -23.54 71.67
C LYS A 776 -22.81 -22.70 70.49
N ALA A 777 -22.88 -23.29 69.29
CA ALA A 777 -23.37 -22.64 68.07
C ALA A 777 -24.90 -22.34 68.12
N PRO A 778 -25.41 -21.36 67.35
CA PRO A 778 -26.83 -21.00 67.36
C PRO A 778 -27.73 -22.13 66.85
N VAL A 779 -29.00 -22.12 67.24
CA VAL A 779 -30.04 -22.97 66.64
C VAL A 779 -30.45 -22.46 65.24
N LYS A 780 -31.04 -23.34 64.42
CA LYS A 780 -31.48 -23.03 63.05
C LYS A 780 -32.52 -21.88 63.04
N PRO A 781 -32.38 -20.84 62.19
CA PRO A 781 -33.31 -19.72 62.13
C PRO A 781 -34.65 -20.10 61.49
N THR A 782 -35.68 -19.29 61.72
CA THR A 782 -36.97 -19.36 61.02
C THR A 782 -36.99 -18.36 59.86
N VAL A 783 -37.74 -18.64 58.79
CA VAL A 783 -37.88 -17.78 57.59
C VAL A 783 -39.35 -17.72 57.20
N ASN A 784 -39.89 -16.51 56.99
CA ASN A 784 -41.24 -16.27 56.48
C ASN A 784 -41.31 -16.50 54.95
N GLU A 785 -42.52 -16.56 54.38
CA GLU A 785 -42.72 -16.80 52.93
C GLU A 785 -41.94 -15.82 52.05
N VAL A 786 -41.21 -16.36 51.06
CA VAL A 786 -40.48 -15.57 50.06
C VAL A 786 -41.05 -15.86 48.68
N SER A 787 -41.43 -14.83 47.95
CA SER A 787 -41.87 -14.89 46.55
C SER A 787 -40.86 -14.19 45.64
N ASP A 788 -40.99 -14.38 44.33
CA ASP A 788 -40.18 -13.71 43.31
C ASP A 788 -40.39 -12.19 43.26
N ARG A 789 -41.41 -11.69 43.99
CA ARG A 789 -41.68 -10.27 44.20
C ARG A 789 -41.09 -9.73 45.50
N SER A 790 -40.65 -10.60 46.43
CA SER A 790 -40.12 -10.22 47.74
C SER A 790 -38.78 -9.48 47.60
N THR A 791 -38.63 -8.36 48.30
CA THR A 791 -37.41 -7.53 48.34
C THR A 791 -36.66 -7.62 49.67
N ALA A 792 -37.12 -8.49 50.57
CA ALA A 792 -36.47 -8.77 51.84
C ALA A 792 -36.82 -10.20 52.28
N VAL A 793 -35.94 -10.81 53.07
CA VAL A 793 -36.22 -12.04 53.82
C VAL A 793 -36.38 -11.68 55.28
N THR A 794 -37.47 -12.14 55.89
CA THR A 794 -37.78 -11.87 57.29
C THR A 794 -37.91 -13.17 58.08
N GLY A 795 -37.65 -13.13 59.38
CA GLY A 795 -37.77 -14.29 60.26
C GLY A 795 -37.14 -14.03 61.64
N THR A 796 -36.83 -15.12 62.37
CA THR A 796 -36.17 -15.05 63.69
C THR A 796 -34.91 -15.92 63.79
N ALA A 797 -33.96 -15.48 64.62
CA ALA A 797 -32.71 -16.16 64.97
C ALA A 797 -32.29 -15.82 66.41
N GLU A 798 -31.21 -16.42 66.92
CA GLU A 798 -30.64 -16.04 68.23
C GLU A 798 -30.29 -14.54 68.28
N ALA A 799 -30.57 -13.88 69.40
CA ALA A 799 -30.37 -12.44 69.55
C ALA A 799 -28.94 -12.02 69.20
N ASN A 800 -28.79 -10.97 68.40
CA ASN A 800 -27.51 -10.46 67.87
C ASN A 800 -26.73 -11.43 66.96
N ALA A 801 -27.24 -12.63 66.67
CA ALA A 801 -26.61 -13.56 65.74
C ALA A 801 -26.61 -12.98 64.31
N THR A 802 -25.55 -13.27 63.56
CA THR A 802 -25.44 -12.83 62.17
C THR A 802 -26.17 -13.80 61.27
N VAL A 803 -27.27 -13.33 60.67
CA VAL A 803 -28.06 -14.09 59.71
C VAL A 803 -27.51 -13.87 58.31
N VAL A 804 -27.29 -14.95 57.58
CA VAL A 804 -26.73 -14.97 56.23
C VAL A 804 -27.70 -15.68 55.31
N ILE A 805 -28.05 -15.03 54.20
CA ILE A 805 -28.97 -15.54 53.17
C ILE A 805 -28.17 -15.84 51.91
N LYS A 806 -28.29 -17.06 51.42
CA LYS A 806 -27.59 -17.54 50.22
C LYS A 806 -28.57 -18.11 49.20
N ASN A 807 -28.22 -18.03 47.92
CA ASN A 807 -28.83 -18.80 46.83
C ASN A 807 -27.74 -19.68 46.24
N GLY A 808 -27.76 -20.98 46.57
CA GLY A 808 -26.61 -21.86 46.34
C GLY A 808 -25.36 -21.41 47.11
N SER A 809 -24.23 -21.27 46.42
CA SER A 809 -22.97 -20.78 47.00
C SER A 809 -22.88 -19.26 47.11
N LEU A 810 -23.76 -18.51 46.44
CA LEU A 810 -23.77 -17.05 46.42
C LEU A 810 -24.46 -16.48 47.67
N GLN A 811 -23.74 -15.68 48.45
CA GLN A 811 -24.33 -14.88 49.53
C GLN A 811 -25.07 -13.68 48.95
N LEU A 812 -26.39 -13.64 49.16
CA LEU A 812 -27.24 -12.55 48.69
C LEU A 812 -27.19 -11.35 49.64
N ALA A 813 -27.23 -11.62 50.94
CA ALA A 813 -27.16 -10.60 51.98
C ALA A 813 -26.79 -11.21 53.33
N ALA A 814 -26.33 -10.36 54.24
CA ALA A 814 -26.14 -10.70 55.63
C ALA A 814 -26.58 -9.53 56.51
N GLY A 815 -27.13 -9.83 57.68
CA GLY A 815 -27.58 -8.83 58.65
C GLY A 815 -27.67 -9.45 60.04
N LYS A 816 -27.74 -8.63 61.08
CA LYS A 816 -27.91 -9.14 62.46
C LYS A 816 -29.38 -9.26 62.81
N ALA A 817 -29.72 -10.31 63.56
CA ALA A 817 -30.97 -10.32 64.29
C ALA A 817 -30.91 -9.29 65.43
N ASP A 818 -32.02 -8.61 65.68
CA ASP A 818 -32.10 -7.61 66.75
C ASP A 818 -31.97 -8.24 68.15
N ALA A 819 -32.00 -7.41 69.19
CA ALA A 819 -31.89 -7.87 70.58
C ALA A 819 -33.05 -8.79 71.03
N LYS A 820 -34.13 -8.86 70.25
CA LYS A 820 -35.28 -9.77 70.47
C LYS A 820 -35.25 -10.99 69.54
N GLY A 821 -34.26 -11.09 68.65
CA GLY A 821 -34.07 -12.20 67.72
C GLY A 821 -34.80 -12.05 66.38
N ASN A 822 -35.43 -10.90 66.06
CA ASN A 822 -36.08 -10.70 64.76
C ASN A 822 -35.08 -10.17 63.72
N TYR A 823 -35.24 -10.55 62.46
CA TYR A 823 -34.48 -9.98 61.36
C TYR A 823 -35.34 -9.67 60.14
N SER A 824 -34.99 -8.60 59.43
CA SER A 824 -35.49 -8.23 58.11
C SER A 824 -34.31 -7.79 57.28
N ILE A 825 -33.92 -8.62 56.31
CA ILE A 825 -32.70 -8.41 55.52
C ILE A 825 -33.11 -8.21 54.07
N SER A 826 -32.87 -7.00 53.57
CA SER A 826 -33.14 -6.63 52.18
C SER A 826 -32.32 -7.50 51.23
N ILE A 827 -32.99 -8.02 50.20
CA ILE A 827 -32.38 -8.77 49.12
C ILE A 827 -32.95 -8.27 47.79
N ALA A 828 -32.16 -8.38 46.72
CA ALA A 828 -32.73 -8.24 45.39
C ALA A 828 -33.77 -9.35 45.14
N LYS A 829 -34.82 -9.05 44.37
CA LYS A 829 -35.84 -10.02 43.97
C LYS A 829 -35.17 -11.28 43.39
N GLN A 830 -35.60 -12.44 43.88
CA GLN A 830 -35.04 -13.72 43.49
C GLN A 830 -35.93 -14.41 42.47
N LYS A 831 -35.35 -15.21 41.58
CA LYS A 831 -36.13 -15.95 40.59
C LYS A 831 -37.01 -16.99 41.29
N ALA A 832 -38.28 -17.10 40.87
CA ALA A 832 -39.17 -18.16 41.32
C ALA A 832 -38.54 -19.56 41.16
N GLY A 833 -38.81 -20.44 42.12
CA GLY A 833 -38.20 -21.77 42.23
C GLY A 833 -36.78 -21.80 42.81
N SER A 834 -36.14 -20.64 43.06
CA SER A 834 -34.83 -20.60 43.72
C SER A 834 -34.93 -21.07 45.16
N ASN A 835 -33.94 -21.83 45.63
CA ASN A 835 -33.86 -22.27 47.02
C ASN A 835 -32.91 -21.34 47.78
N LEU A 836 -33.46 -20.50 48.66
CA LEU A 836 -32.67 -19.66 49.55
C LEU A 836 -32.31 -20.44 50.81
N SER A 837 -31.02 -20.49 51.13
CA SER A 837 -30.47 -21.07 52.34
C SER A 837 -30.16 -19.96 53.34
N VAL A 838 -30.78 -20.00 54.53
CA VAL A 838 -30.59 -19.02 55.59
C VAL A 838 -29.93 -19.68 56.81
N THR A 839 -28.87 -19.08 57.32
CA THR A 839 -28.11 -19.58 58.49
C THR A 839 -27.90 -18.45 59.49
N ALA A 840 -27.75 -18.77 60.78
CA ALA A 840 -27.41 -17.80 61.82
C ALA A 840 -26.06 -18.18 62.48
N GLY A 841 -25.17 -17.22 62.67
CA GLY A 841 -23.82 -17.45 63.22
C GLY A 841 -23.51 -16.61 64.46
N ASN A 842 -22.81 -17.21 65.42
CA ASN A 842 -22.18 -16.55 66.55
C ASN A 842 -20.69 -16.97 66.64
N THR A 843 -19.98 -16.55 67.68
CA THR A 843 -18.55 -16.85 67.89
C THR A 843 -18.25 -18.34 68.09
N ALA A 844 -19.25 -19.18 68.37
CA ALA A 844 -19.10 -20.62 68.54
C ALA A 844 -19.36 -21.44 67.27
N GLY A 845 -19.93 -20.83 66.22
CA GLY A 845 -20.21 -21.50 64.95
C GLY A 845 -21.46 -21.01 64.26
N VAL A 846 -21.83 -21.71 63.19
CA VAL A 846 -22.99 -21.40 62.33
C VAL A 846 -24.04 -22.49 62.54
N SER A 847 -25.31 -22.09 62.64
CA SER A 847 -26.42 -23.01 62.77
C SER A 847 -26.66 -23.81 61.48
N PRO A 848 -27.38 -24.94 61.56
CA PRO A 848 -27.88 -25.62 60.36
C PRO A 848 -28.74 -24.68 59.50
N ALA A 849 -28.64 -24.82 58.18
CA ALA A 849 -29.37 -23.97 57.24
C ALA A 849 -30.87 -24.29 57.19
N VAL A 850 -31.71 -23.26 57.02
CA VAL A 850 -33.09 -23.39 56.56
C VAL A 850 -33.20 -23.07 55.09
N THR A 851 -33.85 -23.94 54.32
CA THR A 851 -34.10 -23.73 52.90
C THR A 851 -35.54 -23.26 52.69
N VAL A 852 -35.73 -22.15 52.00
CA VAL A 852 -37.04 -21.65 51.53
C VAL A 852 -37.02 -21.58 50.01
N THR A 853 -38.05 -22.13 49.37
CA THR A 853 -38.22 -22.01 47.92
C THR A 853 -38.96 -20.72 47.61
N VAL A 854 -38.41 -19.91 46.72
CA VAL A 854 -39.01 -18.67 46.24
C VAL A 854 -40.26 -19.01 45.43
N GLN A 855 -41.43 -18.58 45.87
CA GLN A 855 -42.69 -18.84 45.16
C GLN A 855 -42.84 -17.97 43.91
N ASP A 856 -43.44 -18.52 42.87
CA ASP A 856 -43.79 -17.79 41.65
C ASP A 856 -45.13 -17.07 41.82
N LYS A 857 -45.12 -15.74 41.87
CA LYS A 857 -46.34 -14.90 41.83
C LYS A 857 -46.32 -13.92 40.64
N THR A 858 -45.51 -14.18 39.61
CA THR A 858 -45.46 -13.38 38.40
C THR A 858 -46.27 -14.05 37.29
N ALA A 859 -47.23 -13.33 36.72
CA ALA A 859 -48.05 -13.85 35.63
C ALA A 859 -47.27 -13.94 34.31
N PRO A 860 -47.59 -14.92 33.44
CA PRO A 860 -46.98 -15.03 32.14
C PRO A 860 -47.32 -13.82 31.27
N VAL A 861 -46.42 -13.52 30.32
CA VAL A 861 -46.61 -12.39 29.40
C VAL A 861 -47.87 -12.57 28.54
N THR A 862 -48.62 -11.47 28.37
CA THR A 862 -49.80 -11.43 27.50
C THR A 862 -49.51 -12.02 26.12
N PRO A 863 -50.26 -13.03 25.66
CA PRO A 863 -50.03 -13.65 24.36
C PRO A 863 -50.01 -12.65 23.21
N LYS A 864 -49.04 -12.77 22.32
CA LYS A 864 -49.05 -12.08 21.04
C LYS A 864 -49.73 -13.00 20.03
N VAL A 865 -50.92 -12.63 19.59
CA VAL A 865 -51.75 -13.45 18.70
C VAL A 865 -51.55 -12.99 17.25
N ASN A 866 -51.28 -13.93 16.35
CA ASN A 866 -51.22 -13.64 14.92
C ASN A 866 -52.63 -13.36 14.37
N ALA A 867 -52.70 -12.73 13.20
CA ALA A 867 -53.99 -12.52 12.54
C ALA A 867 -54.70 -13.86 12.28
N VAL A 868 -56.01 -13.88 12.50
CA VAL A 868 -56.87 -15.05 12.30
C VAL A 868 -57.92 -14.67 11.25
N SER A 869 -58.15 -15.53 10.28
CA SER A 869 -59.14 -15.36 9.22
C SER A 869 -60.32 -16.32 9.37
N ASN A 870 -61.41 -16.07 8.65
CA ASN A 870 -62.61 -16.89 8.69
C ASN A 870 -62.46 -18.29 8.08
N GLN A 871 -61.30 -18.60 7.49
CA GLN A 871 -60.96 -19.96 7.04
C GLN A 871 -59.97 -20.67 7.96
N ASP A 872 -59.32 -19.94 8.87
CA ASP A 872 -58.32 -20.52 9.75
C ASP A 872 -59.00 -21.41 10.80
N THR A 873 -58.48 -22.63 10.94
CA THR A 873 -58.86 -23.59 11.99
C THR A 873 -57.83 -23.64 13.11
N VAL A 874 -56.88 -22.70 13.12
CA VAL A 874 -55.82 -22.60 14.12
C VAL A 874 -55.57 -21.14 14.46
N VAL A 875 -55.40 -20.85 15.74
CA VAL A 875 -54.87 -19.58 16.23
C VAL A 875 -53.40 -19.79 16.57
N THR A 876 -52.53 -19.07 15.87
CA THR A 876 -51.10 -19.10 16.14
C THR A 876 -50.66 -17.82 16.84
N GLY A 877 -49.55 -17.89 17.54
CA GLY A 877 -48.99 -16.74 18.24
C GLY A 877 -47.79 -17.12 19.08
N SER A 878 -47.41 -16.25 19.99
CA SER A 878 -46.35 -16.49 20.96
C SER A 878 -46.74 -16.04 22.35
N THR A 879 -46.33 -16.78 23.36
CA THR A 879 -46.38 -16.39 24.77
C THR A 879 -45.13 -16.97 25.46
N GLU A 880 -45.13 -17.06 26.77
CA GLU A 880 -44.10 -17.74 27.53
C GLU A 880 -44.01 -19.23 27.16
N ALA A 881 -42.78 -19.74 26.99
CA ALA A 881 -42.54 -21.12 26.60
C ALA A 881 -43.16 -22.10 27.61
N GLY A 882 -43.88 -23.11 27.11
CA GLY A 882 -44.56 -24.10 27.94
C GLY A 882 -45.89 -23.65 28.56
N ALA A 883 -46.21 -22.35 28.55
CA ALA A 883 -47.46 -21.84 29.10
C ALA A 883 -48.69 -22.43 28.38
N GLU A 884 -49.74 -22.75 29.13
CA GLU A 884 -51.00 -23.24 28.57
C GLU A 884 -51.80 -22.05 28.02
N VAL A 885 -52.09 -22.09 26.73
CA VAL A 885 -52.81 -21.04 25.99
C VAL A 885 -54.27 -21.42 25.83
N HIS A 886 -55.17 -20.52 26.19
CA HIS A 886 -56.61 -20.67 25.98
C HIS A 886 -57.11 -19.61 25.00
N VAL A 887 -57.83 -20.04 23.95
CA VAL A 887 -58.54 -19.16 23.02
C VAL A 887 -60.02 -19.18 23.39
N LYS A 888 -60.62 -18.00 23.56
CA LYS A 888 -61.99 -17.82 24.07
C LYS A 888 -62.84 -16.91 23.17
N ILE A 889 -64.15 -17.15 23.17
CA ILE A 889 -65.19 -16.22 22.71
C ILE A 889 -66.10 -15.96 23.90
N ASP A 890 -66.31 -14.69 24.27
CA ASP A 890 -67.22 -14.27 25.34
C ASP A 890 -67.17 -15.18 26.59
N LYS A 891 -65.94 -15.42 27.08
CA LYS A 891 -65.55 -16.28 28.23
C LYS A 891 -65.51 -17.79 28.00
N LYS A 892 -66.09 -18.33 26.92
CA LYS A 892 -66.05 -19.76 26.57
C LYS A 892 -64.74 -20.12 25.88
N VAL A 893 -63.99 -21.12 26.39
CA VAL A 893 -62.80 -21.67 25.73
C VAL A 893 -63.23 -22.47 24.50
N ILE A 894 -62.74 -22.06 23.34
CA ILE A 894 -62.99 -22.72 22.04
C ILE A 894 -61.75 -23.48 21.52
N GLY A 895 -60.60 -23.32 22.17
CA GLY A 895 -59.38 -24.08 21.92
C GLY A 895 -58.38 -23.90 23.05
N LYS A 896 -57.60 -24.95 23.34
CA LYS A 896 -56.53 -24.93 24.35
C LYS A 896 -55.32 -25.74 23.90
N GLY A 897 -54.14 -25.38 24.40
CA GLY A 897 -52.91 -26.16 24.21
C GLY A 897 -51.69 -25.40 24.71
N ASN A 898 -50.53 -26.06 24.75
CA ASN A 898 -49.32 -25.47 25.29
C ASN A 898 -48.50 -24.73 24.23
N ALA A 899 -47.87 -23.63 24.64
CA ALA A 899 -46.77 -23.04 23.88
C ALA A 899 -45.57 -23.99 23.87
N LYS A 900 -44.87 -24.07 22.74
CA LYS A 900 -43.66 -24.85 22.55
C LYS A 900 -42.50 -24.26 23.36
N SER A 901 -41.37 -24.96 23.36
CA SER A 901 -40.14 -24.52 24.05
C SER A 901 -39.58 -23.19 23.54
N ASP A 902 -39.94 -22.77 22.32
CA ASP A 902 -39.59 -21.46 21.75
C ASP A 902 -40.62 -20.36 22.03
N GLY A 903 -41.66 -20.64 22.83
CA GLY A 903 -42.74 -19.71 23.14
C GLY A 903 -43.84 -19.62 22.08
N THR A 904 -43.71 -20.30 20.93
CA THR A 904 -44.75 -20.30 19.89
C THR A 904 -45.89 -21.26 20.23
N PHE A 905 -47.13 -20.86 19.94
CA PHE A 905 -48.29 -21.73 20.08
C PHE A 905 -49.07 -21.82 18.77
N SER A 906 -49.76 -22.95 18.60
CA SER A 906 -50.71 -23.20 17.51
C SER A 906 -51.90 -23.95 18.09
N ILE A 907 -52.98 -23.23 18.38
CA ILE A 907 -54.16 -23.77 19.03
C ILE A 907 -55.24 -24.01 17.99
N THR A 908 -55.65 -25.26 17.81
CA THR A 908 -56.76 -25.62 16.93
C THR A 908 -58.07 -25.05 17.48
N ILE A 909 -58.82 -24.37 16.61
CA ILE A 909 -60.17 -23.84 16.88
C ILE A 909 -61.11 -24.14 15.71
N PRO A 910 -62.44 -24.20 15.92
CA PRO A 910 -63.39 -24.21 14.80
C PRO A 910 -63.27 -22.92 13.98
N LYS A 911 -63.58 -22.98 12.67
CA LYS A 911 -63.66 -21.77 11.82
C LYS A 911 -64.64 -20.77 12.42
N GLN A 912 -64.27 -19.50 12.38
CA GLN A 912 -65.06 -18.42 12.97
C GLN A 912 -65.54 -17.45 11.89
N PRO A 913 -66.76 -16.89 11.99
CA PRO A 913 -67.20 -15.84 11.07
C PRO A 913 -66.28 -14.62 11.11
N ALA A 914 -66.17 -13.90 9.98
CA ALA A 914 -65.48 -12.62 9.95
C ALA A 914 -66.14 -11.63 10.94
N ALA A 915 -65.34 -10.76 11.55
CA ALA A 915 -65.66 -9.87 12.67
C ALA A 915 -65.79 -10.52 14.07
N THR A 916 -65.64 -11.84 14.22
CA THR A 916 -65.65 -12.50 15.54
C THR A 916 -64.44 -12.06 16.38
N LYS A 917 -64.63 -11.62 17.64
CA LYS A 917 -63.53 -11.23 18.54
C LYS A 917 -63.10 -12.42 19.40
N LEU A 918 -61.86 -12.88 19.24
CA LEU A 918 -61.24 -13.91 20.06
C LEU A 918 -60.41 -13.26 21.18
N ALA A 919 -60.49 -13.84 22.37
CA ALA A 919 -59.62 -13.51 23.50
C ALA A 919 -58.64 -14.66 23.76
N VAL A 920 -57.34 -14.38 23.84
CA VAL A 920 -56.29 -15.37 24.07
C VAL A 920 -55.57 -15.04 25.37
N ILE A 921 -55.45 -16.02 26.25
CA ILE A 921 -54.72 -15.92 27.52
C ILE A 921 -53.71 -17.04 27.64
N ALA A 922 -52.64 -16.78 28.37
CA ALA A 922 -51.67 -17.80 28.78
C ALA A 922 -51.74 -18.02 30.29
N LYS A 923 -51.48 -19.26 30.68
CA LYS A 923 -51.41 -19.70 32.07
C LYS A 923 -50.07 -20.39 32.28
N ASP A 924 -49.31 -19.97 33.28
CA ASP A 924 -48.02 -20.59 33.61
C ASP A 924 -48.21 -21.87 34.45
N ALA A 925 -47.10 -22.53 34.77
CA ALA A 925 -47.10 -23.74 35.61
C ALA A 925 -47.48 -23.47 37.08
N ALA A 926 -47.34 -22.23 37.55
CA ALA A 926 -47.70 -21.80 38.90
C ALA A 926 -49.17 -21.37 39.03
N ASN A 927 -49.95 -21.49 37.95
CA ASN A 927 -51.35 -21.08 37.81
C ASN A 927 -51.60 -19.57 37.81
N ASN A 928 -50.60 -18.75 37.51
CA ASN A 928 -50.81 -17.33 37.23
C ASN A 928 -51.32 -17.16 35.77
N TYR A 929 -52.24 -16.22 35.56
CA TYR A 929 -52.83 -15.94 34.25
C TYR A 929 -52.36 -14.60 33.70
N SER A 930 -52.04 -14.58 32.41
CA SER A 930 -51.78 -13.33 31.68
C SER A 930 -53.05 -12.47 31.58
N SER A 931 -52.88 -11.20 31.22
CA SER A 931 -54.01 -10.40 30.72
C SER A 931 -54.50 -10.92 29.34
N ASN A 932 -55.72 -10.54 28.94
CA ASN A 932 -56.33 -10.96 27.67
C ASN A 932 -55.68 -10.27 26.46
N ALA A 933 -55.24 -11.06 25.48
CA ALA A 933 -54.96 -10.57 24.13
C ALA A 933 -56.19 -10.71 23.25
N PHE A 934 -56.50 -9.73 22.40
CA PHE A 934 -57.67 -9.80 21.52
C PHE A 934 -57.27 -9.83 20.05
N VAL A 935 -57.89 -10.70 19.27
CA VAL A 935 -57.79 -10.73 17.80
C VAL A 935 -59.18 -10.81 17.19
N THR A 936 -59.46 -9.96 16.20
CA THR A 936 -60.71 -10.02 15.44
C THR A 936 -60.50 -10.85 14.18
N VAL A 937 -61.33 -11.87 14.00
CA VAL A 937 -61.31 -12.77 12.85
C VAL A 937 -61.62 -11.96 11.60
N SER A 938 -60.69 -11.95 10.66
CA SER A 938 -60.81 -11.20 9.40
C SER A 938 -61.44 -12.08 8.32
N ALA A 939 -62.10 -11.50 7.32
CA ALA A 939 -62.42 -12.26 6.11
C ALA A 939 -61.10 -12.64 5.40
N VAL A 940 -61.00 -13.86 4.86
CA VAL A 940 -59.86 -14.24 4.00
C VAL A 940 -59.79 -13.27 2.82
N GLN A 941 -58.72 -12.48 2.78
CA GLN A 941 -58.34 -11.72 1.60
C GLN A 941 -57.64 -12.65 0.62
N THR A 942 -58.01 -12.57 -0.66
CA THR A 942 -57.30 -13.24 -1.75
C THR A 942 -56.20 -12.31 -2.30
N LYS A 943 -55.18 -12.86 -2.99
CA LYS A 943 -54.20 -12.02 -3.70
C LYS A 943 -54.93 -11.12 -4.71
N PRO A 944 -54.45 -9.90 -4.97
CA PRO A 944 -55.13 -9.02 -5.91
C PRO A 944 -55.18 -9.66 -7.29
N ALA A 945 -56.31 -9.49 -7.99
CA ALA A 945 -56.43 -9.90 -9.38
C ALA A 945 -55.43 -9.13 -10.28
N LEU A 946 -55.15 -9.64 -11.48
CA LEU A 946 -54.28 -8.98 -12.47
C LEU A 946 -54.75 -7.52 -12.72
N PRO A 947 -53.90 -6.49 -12.53
CA PRO A 947 -54.29 -5.11 -12.83
C PRO A 947 -54.57 -4.89 -14.32
N THR A 948 -55.46 -3.95 -14.61
CA THR A 948 -55.57 -3.40 -15.96
C THR A 948 -54.65 -2.20 -16.09
N VAL A 949 -54.00 -2.06 -17.24
CA VAL A 949 -53.11 -0.95 -17.57
C VAL A 949 -53.55 -0.42 -18.92
N ASN A 950 -53.81 0.89 -19.00
CA ASN A 950 -54.17 1.57 -20.25
C ASN A 950 -52.97 1.58 -21.21
N THR A 951 -53.23 1.80 -22.50
CA THR A 951 -52.18 1.85 -23.53
C THR A 951 -51.12 2.90 -23.20
N LEU A 952 -49.85 2.51 -23.32
CA LEU A 952 -48.70 3.40 -23.11
C LEU A 952 -48.05 3.71 -24.46
N THR A 953 -47.69 4.97 -24.65
CA THR A 953 -46.89 5.49 -25.76
C THR A 953 -45.58 6.06 -25.22
N GLU A 954 -44.61 6.30 -26.08
CA GLU A 954 -43.31 6.89 -25.73
C GLU A 954 -43.41 8.30 -25.12
N LYS A 955 -44.58 8.95 -25.23
CA LYS A 955 -44.91 10.24 -24.60
C LYS A 955 -45.63 10.11 -23.27
N SER A 956 -46.01 8.90 -22.86
CA SER A 956 -46.75 8.67 -21.62
C SER A 956 -45.89 8.98 -20.40
N THR A 957 -46.31 9.96 -19.61
CA THR A 957 -45.65 10.39 -18.36
C THR A 957 -46.30 9.83 -17.10
N ALA A 958 -47.33 8.99 -17.28
CA ALA A 958 -47.97 8.25 -16.21
C ALA A 958 -48.51 6.92 -16.73
N VAL A 959 -48.47 5.89 -15.89
CA VAL A 959 -49.21 4.66 -16.08
C VAL A 959 -50.55 4.78 -15.38
N THR A 960 -51.62 4.63 -16.14
CA THR A 960 -52.99 4.66 -15.62
C THR A 960 -53.67 3.31 -15.80
N GLY A 961 -54.61 2.99 -14.94
CA GLY A 961 -55.30 1.71 -14.99
C GLY A 961 -56.25 1.48 -13.82
N THR A 962 -56.67 0.22 -13.63
CA THR A 962 -57.52 -0.19 -12.51
C THR A 962 -56.94 -1.38 -11.75
N GLY A 963 -57.29 -1.48 -10.46
CA GLY A 963 -56.84 -2.53 -9.56
C GLY A 963 -57.70 -2.63 -8.31
N GLU A 964 -57.36 -3.57 -7.43
CA GLU A 964 -58.03 -3.74 -6.14
C GLU A 964 -57.95 -2.45 -5.30
N LYS A 965 -59.10 -1.98 -4.81
CA LYS A 965 -59.21 -0.75 -4.01
C LYS A 965 -58.25 -0.78 -2.83
N ASN A 966 -57.53 0.32 -2.59
CA ASN A 966 -56.55 0.49 -1.52
C ASN A 966 -55.31 -0.43 -1.60
N ALA A 967 -55.14 -1.24 -2.66
CA ALA A 967 -53.90 -1.95 -2.92
C ALA A 967 -52.78 -0.98 -3.35
N SER A 968 -51.52 -1.42 -3.24
CA SER A 968 -50.38 -0.69 -3.79
C SER A 968 -50.08 -1.19 -5.20
N ILE A 969 -49.77 -0.29 -6.13
CA ILE A 969 -49.36 -0.61 -7.49
C ILE A 969 -47.87 -0.31 -7.67
N TYR A 970 -47.16 -1.24 -8.31
CA TYR A 970 -45.74 -1.13 -8.66
C TYR A 970 -45.58 -1.22 -10.17
N ILE A 971 -44.90 -0.24 -10.74
CA ILE A 971 -44.55 -0.17 -12.15
C ILE A 971 -43.06 -0.50 -12.32
N LYS A 972 -42.75 -1.48 -13.16
CA LYS A 972 -41.40 -2.00 -13.39
C LYS A 972 -41.00 -1.93 -14.86
N VAL A 973 -39.72 -1.70 -15.11
CA VAL A 973 -39.08 -1.80 -16.43
C VAL A 973 -37.77 -2.58 -16.25
N GLY A 974 -37.53 -3.62 -17.07
CA GLY A 974 -36.33 -4.47 -16.95
C GLY A 974 -36.19 -5.16 -15.58
N GLY A 975 -37.31 -5.47 -14.91
CA GLY A 975 -37.34 -6.07 -13.57
C GLY A 975 -37.19 -5.08 -12.40
N LYS A 976 -36.78 -3.83 -12.66
CA LYS A 976 -36.61 -2.77 -11.64
C LYS A 976 -37.89 -1.96 -11.45
N ILE A 977 -38.28 -1.68 -10.22
CA ILE A 977 -39.39 -0.75 -9.91
C ILE A 977 -38.95 0.66 -10.28
N ILE A 978 -39.70 1.30 -11.18
CA ILE A 978 -39.46 2.67 -11.64
C ILE A 978 -40.45 3.67 -11.03
N ALA A 979 -41.61 3.20 -10.57
CA ALA A 979 -42.57 4.00 -9.83
C ALA A 979 -43.54 3.11 -9.03
N SER A 980 -44.17 3.69 -8.02
CA SER A 980 -45.21 3.04 -7.22
C SER A 980 -46.28 4.04 -6.79
N GLY A 981 -47.49 3.56 -6.53
CA GLY A 981 -48.59 4.38 -6.03
C GLY A 981 -49.64 3.55 -5.31
N LYS A 982 -50.70 4.22 -4.82
CA LYS A 982 -51.87 3.55 -4.24
C LYS A 982 -53.03 3.57 -5.25
N ILE A 983 -53.80 2.50 -5.26
CA ILE A 983 -55.09 2.45 -5.94
C ILE A 983 -56.09 3.26 -5.09
N ASP A 984 -56.81 4.18 -5.73
CA ASP A 984 -57.81 5.01 -5.04
C ASP A 984 -59.03 4.19 -4.57
N GLY A 985 -59.91 4.84 -3.79
CA GLY A 985 -61.14 4.22 -3.27
C GLY A 985 -62.15 3.77 -4.34
N ASN A 986 -61.95 4.19 -5.59
CA ASN A 986 -62.76 3.82 -6.76
C ASN A 986 -62.09 2.73 -7.61
N GLY A 987 -60.92 2.23 -7.22
CA GLY A 987 -60.22 1.15 -7.93
C GLY A 987 -59.36 1.64 -9.11
N LYS A 988 -59.12 2.94 -9.25
CA LYS A 988 -58.30 3.53 -10.32
C LYS A 988 -56.92 3.93 -9.80
N PHE A 989 -55.94 3.99 -10.70
CA PHE A 989 -54.63 4.54 -10.39
C PHE A 989 -54.06 5.37 -11.53
N SER A 990 -53.20 6.32 -11.16
CA SER A 990 -52.34 7.09 -12.04
C SER A 990 -50.99 7.26 -11.37
N VAL A 991 -49.97 6.58 -11.89
CA VAL A 991 -48.62 6.58 -11.34
C VAL A 991 -47.70 7.27 -12.32
N LYS A 992 -47.14 8.42 -11.94
CA LYS A 992 -46.17 9.13 -12.78
C LYS A 992 -44.94 8.28 -13.02
N ILE A 993 -44.52 8.18 -14.28
CA ILE A 993 -43.29 7.52 -14.70
C ILE A 993 -42.51 8.46 -15.64
N PRO A 994 -41.18 8.36 -15.69
CA PRO A 994 -40.43 8.96 -16.78
C PRO A 994 -40.92 8.41 -18.12
N ALA A 995 -40.95 9.24 -19.16
CA ALA A 995 -41.25 8.79 -20.51
C ALA A 995 -40.33 7.61 -20.89
N GLN A 996 -40.92 6.52 -21.37
CA GLN A 996 -40.20 5.29 -21.70
C GLN A 996 -40.01 5.20 -23.20
N LYS A 997 -38.89 4.61 -23.64
CA LYS A 997 -38.66 4.39 -25.07
C LYS A 997 -39.67 3.41 -25.65
N ALA A 998 -40.07 3.60 -26.91
CA ALA A 998 -40.93 2.65 -27.60
C ALA A 998 -40.34 1.22 -27.59
N GLY A 999 -41.20 0.21 -27.52
CA GLY A 999 -40.82 -1.19 -27.35
C GLY A 999 -40.46 -1.61 -25.92
N THR A 1000 -40.33 -0.65 -24.99
CA THR A 1000 -40.07 -0.97 -23.57
C THR A 1000 -41.25 -1.73 -22.98
N GLU A 1001 -40.99 -2.88 -22.37
CA GLU A 1001 -41.99 -3.63 -21.60
C GLU A 1001 -42.14 -3.02 -20.21
N VAL A 1002 -43.27 -2.35 -20.00
CA VAL A 1002 -43.66 -1.82 -18.69
C VAL A 1002 -44.55 -2.86 -18.00
N THR A 1003 -44.12 -3.30 -16.83
CA THR A 1003 -44.80 -4.33 -16.04
C THR A 1003 -45.50 -3.70 -14.84
N ALA A 1004 -46.78 -3.98 -14.64
CA ALA A 1004 -47.58 -3.48 -13.53
C ALA A 1004 -48.00 -4.63 -12.60
N VAL A 1005 -47.82 -4.44 -11.29
CA VAL A 1005 -48.13 -5.44 -10.24
C VAL A 1005 -48.83 -4.77 -9.08
N LEU A 1006 -49.95 -5.34 -8.64
CA LEU A 1006 -50.64 -4.93 -7.42
C LEU A 1006 -50.10 -5.70 -6.23
N GLN A 1007 -50.17 -5.10 -5.06
CA GLN A 1007 -49.87 -5.73 -3.79
C GLN A 1007 -50.92 -5.31 -2.75
N ASN A 1008 -51.56 -6.30 -2.14
CA ASN A 1008 -52.29 -6.12 -0.89
C ASN A 1008 -51.53 -6.85 0.24
N LYS A 1009 -52.12 -6.94 1.43
CA LYS A 1009 -51.49 -7.57 2.59
C LYS A 1009 -51.21 -9.08 2.41
N VAL A 1010 -51.85 -9.73 1.43
CA VAL A 1010 -51.76 -11.18 1.17
C VAL A 1010 -50.70 -11.52 0.12
N GLY A 1011 -50.36 -10.59 -0.76
CA GLY A 1011 -49.25 -10.77 -1.70
C GLY A 1011 -49.44 -10.00 -3.00
N TYR A 1012 -48.58 -10.32 -3.96
CA TYR A 1012 -48.60 -9.70 -5.28
C TYR A 1012 -49.63 -10.35 -6.21
N SER A 1013 -50.28 -9.54 -7.03
CA SER A 1013 -51.03 -10.02 -8.19
C SER A 1013 -50.10 -10.69 -9.21
N PRO A 1014 -50.65 -11.49 -10.14
CA PRO A 1014 -50.01 -11.69 -11.44
C PRO A 1014 -49.65 -10.34 -12.09
N TYR A 1015 -48.60 -10.32 -12.91
CA TYR A 1015 -48.10 -9.08 -13.50
C TYR A 1015 -48.70 -8.82 -14.88
N LYS A 1016 -49.03 -7.55 -15.18
CA LYS A 1016 -49.48 -7.12 -16.51
C LYS A 1016 -48.32 -6.47 -17.25
N ILE A 1017 -47.93 -7.01 -18.39
CA ILE A 1017 -46.96 -6.36 -19.29
C ILE A 1017 -47.72 -5.53 -20.33
N VAL A 1018 -47.31 -4.28 -20.50
CA VAL A 1018 -47.73 -3.39 -21.59
C VAL A 1018 -46.48 -2.90 -22.30
N LYS A 1019 -46.40 -3.17 -23.61
CA LYS A 1019 -45.34 -2.61 -24.45
C LYS A 1019 -45.68 -1.16 -24.74
N VAL A 1020 -44.72 -0.27 -24.50
CA VAL A 1020 -44.81 1.12 -24.90
C VAL A 1020 -44.85 1.15 -26.43
N GLN A 1021 -45.97 1.60 -26.98
CA GLN A 1021 -46.15 1.71 -28.42
C GLN A 1021 -45.27 2.82 -28.96
N ASP A 1022 -44.78 2.64 -30.19
CA ASP A 1022 -44.12 3.68 -30.94
C ASP A 1022 -45.16 4.47 -31.74
N THR A 1023 -45.43 5.69 -31.32
CA THR A 1023 -46.31 6.63 -32.05
C THR A 1023 -45.54 7.77 -32.71
N THR A 1024 -44.21 7.73 -32.66
CA THR A 1024 -43.37 8.79 -33.20
C THR A 1024 -43.00 8.43 -34.63
N PRO A 1025 -43.48 9.19 -35.64
CA PRO A 1025 -43.11 8.91 -37.01
C PRO A 1025 -41.60 9.05 -37.25
N PRO A 1026 -41.00 8.24 -38.15
CA PRO A 1026 -39.60 8.37 -38.47
C PRO A 1026 -39.33 9.78 -39.02
N ALA A 1027 -38.15 10.31 -38.71
CA ALA A 1027 -37.74 11.61 -39.23
C ALA A 1027 -37.80 11.61 -40.79
N PRO A 1028 -38.23 12.72 -41.42
CA PRO A 1028 -38.28 12.81 -42.88
C PRO A 1028 -36.94 12.41 -43.50
N PRO A 1029 -36.91 11.53 -44.52
CA PRO A 1029 -35.68 11.08 -45.14
C PRO A 1029 -34.84 12.27 -45.59
N VAL A 1030 -33.59 12.33 -45.16
CA VAL A 1030 -32.61 13.29 -45.67
C VAL A 1030 -32.04 12.70 -46.95
N VAL A 1031 -32.48 13.23 -48.08
CA VAL A 1031 -32.13 12.74 -49.42
C VAL A 1031 -30.93 13.52 -49.96
N ASN A 1032 -29.95 12.79 -50.49
CA ASN A 1032 -28.82 13.40 -51.18
C ASN A 1032 -29.32 14.06 -52.48
N ALA A 1033 -28.57 15.04 -52.97
CA ALA A 1033 -28.88 15.69 -54.23
C ALA A 1033 -28.97 14.66 -55.38
N VAL A 1034 -30.04 14.75 -56.14
CA VAL A 1034 -30.30 13.90 -57.32
C VAL A 1034 -30.18 14.78 -58.54
N THR A 1035 -29.47 14.31 -59.56
CA THR A 1035 -29.30 15.02 -60.83
C THR A 1035 -29.99 14.30 -61.97
N SER A 1036 -30.12 14.93 -63.14
CA SER A 1036 -30.71 14.27 -64.31
C SER A 1036 -29.97 13.02 -64.82
N LEU A 1037 -28.74 12.76 -64.34
CA LEU A 1037 -27.99 11.54 -64.64
C LEU A 1037 -28.08 10.47 -63.56
N SER A 1038 -28.64 10.79 -62.39
CA SER A 1038 -28.70 9.88 -61.25
C SER A 1038 -29.59 8.66 -61.56
N THR A 1039 -29.03 7.46 -61.42
CA THR A 1039 -29.73 6.17 -61.56
C THR A 1039 -30.10 5.55 -60.21
N PHE A 1040 -29.77 6.24 -59.12
CA PHE A 1040 -30.16 5.87 -57.77
C PHE A 1040 -30.35 7.14 -56.94
N LEU A 1041 -31.25 7.04 -55.97
CA LEU A 1041 -31.49 8.05 -54.96
C LEU A 1041 -30.98 7.47 -53.65
N SER A 1042 -30.05 8.18 -53.03
CA SER A 1042 -29.47 7.78 -51.76
C SER A 1042 -29.74 8.83 -50.70
N GLY A 1043 -29.72 8.42 -49.45
CA GLY A 1043 -30.00 9.31 -48.35
C GLY A 1043 -29.88 8.60 -47.03
N LYS A 1044 -30.31 9.30 -45.98
CA LYS A 1044 -30.42 8.77 -44.63
C LYS A 1044 -31.82 8.93 -44.11
N THR A 1045 -32.29 7.95 -43.38
CA THR A 1045 -33.50 8.01 -42.58
C THR A 1045 -33.26 7.15 -41.34
N GLU A 1046 -34.32 6.77 -40.66
CA GLU A 1046 -34.25 5.83 -39.57
C GLU A 1046 -33.79 4.43 -40.03
N ALA A 1047 -32.99 3.77 -39.20
CA ALA A 1047 -32.45 2.45 -39.49
C ALA A 1047 -33.57 1.45 -39.80
N ASN A 1048 -33.39 0.64 -40.85
CA ASN A 1048 -34.36 -0.36 -41.29
C ASN A 1048 -35.73 0.17 -41.76
N ALA A 1049 -35.92 1.50 -41.87
CA ALA A 1049 -37.16 2.06 -42.40
C ALA A 1049 -37.33 1.74 -43.90
N VAL A 1050 -38.57 1.50 -44.32
CA VAL A 1050 -38.93 1.28 -45.71
C VAL A 1050 -39.08 2.64 -46.40
N ILE A 1051 -38.32 2.84 -47.47
CA ILE A 1051 -38.32 4.06 -48.28
C ILE A 1051 -39.20 3.92 -49.49
N THR A 1052 -40.02 4.93 -49.73
CA THR A 1052 -40.92 5.02 -50.88
C THR A 1052 -40.65 6.33 -51.63
N ILE A 1053 -40.37 6.26 -52.93
CA ILE A 1053 -40.03 7.40 -53.80
C ILE A 1053 -41.08 7.54 -54.88
N LYS A 1054 -41.75 8.69 -54.92
CA LYS A 1054 -42.78 9.03 -55.90
C LYS A 1054 -42.36 10.21 -56.75
N SER A 1055 -42.72 10.19 -58.03
CA SER A 1055 -42.69 11.37 -58.92
C SER A 1055 -44.15 11.78 -59.15
N GLY A 1056 -44.55 12.94 -58.60
CA GLY A 1056 -45.97 13.26 -58.42
C GLY A 1056 -46.67 12.21 -57.53
N THR A 1057 -47.76 11.61 -58.03
CA THR A 1057 -48.50 10.53 -57.34
C THR A 1057 -47.98 9.13 -57.66
N LYS A 1058 -47.17 8.97 -58.72
CA LYS A 1058 -46.69 7.68 -59.21
C LYS A 1058 -45.50 7.19 -58.38
N LEU A 1059 -45.61 5.97 -57.83
CA LEU A 1059 -44.49 5.26 -57.23
C LEU A 1059 -43.47 4.90 -58.32
N ILE A 1060 -42.24 5.39 -58.16
CA ILE A 1060 -41.16 5.13 -59.13
C ILE A 1060 -40.09 4.20 -58.57
N ALA A 1061 -39.94 4.10 -57.25
CA ALA A 1061 -39.10 3.10 -56.60
C ALA A 1061 -39.42 2.96 -55.11
N SER A 1062 -39.04 1.82 -54.54
CA SER A 1062 -39.04 1.58 -53.09
C SER A 1062 -37.83 0.77 -52.67
N GLY A 1063 -37.38 0.92 -51.43
CA GLY A 1063 -36.31 0.11 -50.86
C GLY A 1063 -36.28 0.20 -49.35
N LYS A 1064 -35.20 -0.27 -48.72
CA LYS A 1064 -35.07 -0.28 -47.26
C LYS A 1064 -33.75 0.40 -46.87
N ALA A 1065 -33.77 1.19 -45.81
CA ALA A 1065 -32.57 1.68 -45.17
C ALA A 1065 -31.85 0.56 -44.43
N ASP A 1066 -30.52 0.59 -44.40
CA ASP A 1066 -29.72 -0.37 -43.66
C ASP A 1066 -29.80 -0.15 -42.15
N THR A 1067 -29.08 -0.97 -41.38
CA THR A 1067 -29.04 -0.89 -39.91
C THR A 1067 -28.42 0.41 -39.38
N LYS A 1068 -27.82 1.23 -40.24
CA LYS A 1068 -27.28 2.56 -39.93
C LYS A 1068 -28.15 3.69 -40.49
N GLY A 1069 -29.33 3.37 -41.03
CA GLY A 1069 -30.27 4.36 -41.59
C GLY A 1069 -29.90 4.85 -42.98
N GLN A 1070 -28.89 4.27 -43.63
CA GLN A 1070 -28.49 4.69 -44.98
C GLN A 1070 -29.28 3.89 -46.01
N PHE A 1071 -29.78 4.55 -47.04
CA PHE A 1071 -30.44 3.88 -48.14
C PHE A 1071 -29.85 4.32 -49.48
N LYS A 1072 -29.89 3.40 -50.44
CA LYS A 1072 -29.61 3.64 -51.84
C LYS A 1072 -30.64 2.86 -52.65
N VAL A 1073 -31.62 3.57 -53.19
CA VAL A 1073 -32.72 2.99 -53.96
C VAL A 1073 -32.50 3.33 -55.42
N THR A 1074 -32.41 2.32 -56.27
CA THR A 1074 -32.31 2.52 -57.73
C THR A 1074 -33.57 3.21 -58.22
N ILE A 1075 -33.41 4.32 -58.96
CA ILE A 1075 -34.51 5.07 -59.56
C ILE A 1075 -34.27 5.20 -61.07
N PRO A 1076 -35.32 5.19 -61.91
CA PRO A 1076 -35.16 5.54 -63.32
C PRO A 1076 -34.68 6.99 -63.44
N LYS A 1077 -33.84 7.28 -64.43
CA LYS A 1077 -33.35 8.66 -64.69
C LYS A 1077 -34.54 9.62 -64.79
N GLN A 1078 -34.41 10.77 -64.15
CA GLN A 1078 -35.47 11.78 -64.09
C GLN A 1078 -35.01 13.05 -64.80
N THR A 1079 -35.95 13.76 -65.44
CA THR A 1079 -35.65 15.04 -66.10
C THR A 1079 -35.32 16.12 -65.06
N ALA A 1080 -34.38 17.01 -65.35
CA ALA A 1080 -34.05 18.13 -64.47
C ALA A 1080 -35.30 19.01 -64.23
N GLY A 1081 -35.54 19.42 -62.99
CA GLY A 1081 -36.72 20.15 -62.54
C GLY A 1081 -37.82 19.29 -61.92
N VAL A 1082 -37.80 17.96 -62.11
CA VAL A 1082 -38.80 17.06 -61.52
C VAL A 1082 -38.64 16.99 -60.00
N LYS A 1083 -39.73 17.14 -59.25
CA LYS A 1083 -39.75 16.95 -57.79
C LYS A 1083 -40.11 15.50 -57.44
N LEU A 1084 -39.20 14.83 -56.74
CA LEU A 1084 -39.42 13.50 -56.18
C LEU A 1084 -39.81 13.62 -54.71
N ALA A 1085 -40.92 13.00 -54.33
CA ALA A 1085 -41.36 12.87 -52.94
C ALA A 1085 -40.84 11.57 -52.35
N VAL A 1086 -40.10 11.65 -51.25
CA VAL A 1086 -39.49 10.52 -50.55
C VAL A 1086 -40.05 10.44 -49.14
N THR A 1087 -40.53 9.25 -48.76
CA THR A 1087 -41.11 8.97 -47.44
C THR A 1087 -40.43 7.76 -46.83
N ALA A 1088 -40.28 7.78 -45.51
CA ALA A 1088 -39.87 6.63 -44.71
C ALA A 1088 -41.05 6.09 -43.92
N LYS A 1089 -41.09 4.78 -43.80
CA LYS A 1089 -42.02 4.05 -42.96
C LYS A 1089 -41.23 3.20 -41.98
N ASP A 1090 -41.45 3.40 -40.69
CA ASP A 1090 -40.77 2.63 -39.64
C ASP A 1090 -41.38 1.21 -39.52
N ALA A 1091 -40.85 0.42 -38.58
CA ALA A 1091 -41.35 -0.94 -38.31
C ALA A 1091 -42.73 -0.96 -37.61
N ALA A 1092 -43.14 0.14 -36.99
CA ALA A 1092 -44.43 0.31 -36.31
C ALA A 1092 -45.55 0.82 -37.26
N ASN A 1093 -45.23 1.01 -38.54
CA ASN A 1093 -46.10 1.56 -39.59
C ASN A 1093 -46.39 3.07 -39.48
N ASN A 1094 -45.60 3.83 -38.74
CA ASN A 1094 -45.69 5.28 -38.78
C ASN A 1094 -44.95 5.82 -40.02
N TYR A 1095 -45.52 6.83 -40.67
CA TYR A 1095 -44.98 7.43 -41.88
C TYR A 1095 -44.37 8.80 -41.59
N SER A 1096 -43.15 9.02 -42.05
CA SER A 1096 -42.57 10.36 -42.07
C SER A 1096 -43.42 11.31 -42.91
N SER A 1097 -43.28 12.62 -42.69
CA SER A 1097 -43.71 13.59 -43.70
C SER A 1097 -42.86 13.45 -44.98
N ASN A 1098 -43.38 13.93 -46.11
CA ASN A 1098 -42.69 13.85 -47.40
C ASN A 1098 -41.44 14.75 -47.40
N THR A 1099 -40.29 14.19 -47.78
CA THR A 1099 -39.15 14.99 -48.23
C THR A 1099 -39.21 15.14 -49.74
N PHE A 1100 -39.16 16.38 -50.23
CA PHE A 1100 -39.10 16.65 -51.66
C PHE A 1100 -37.67 16.93 -52.10
N VAL A 1101 -37.18 16.22 -53.11
CA VAL A 1101 -35.93 16.56 -53.83
C VAL A 1101 -36.24 16.94 -55.26
N THR A 1102 -35.80 18.13 -55.65
CA THR A 1102 -35.86 18.56 -57.04
C THR A 1102 -34.64 18.02 -57.76
N VAL A 1103 -34.86 17.24 -58.82
CA VAL A 1103 -33.81 16.70 -59.67
C VAL A 1103 -33.09 17.88 -60.32
N SER A 1104 -31.85 18.09 -59.92
CA SER A 1104 -31.05 19.24 -60.36
C SER A 1104 -30.37 18.94 -61.70
N ALA A 1105 -30.08 19.96 -62.50
CA ALA A 1105 -29.11 19.79 -63.58
C ALA A 1105 -27.73 19.47 -62.97
N VAL A 1106 -26.93 18.63 -63.63
CA VAL A 1106 -25.56 18.32 -63.17
C VAL A 1106 -24.72 19.61 -63.21
N GLN A 1107 -24.20 20.05 -62.06
CA GLN A 1107 -23.20 21.13 -61.99
C GLN A 1107 -21.79 20.57 -62.12
N THR A 1108 -20.99 21.17 -62.99
CA THR A 1108 -19.58 20.82 -63.25
C THR A 1108 -18.63 21.74 -62.49
N LYS A 1109 -17.34 21.37 -62.35
CA LYS A 1109 -16.31 22.29 -61.83
C LYS A 1109 -16.30 23.59 -62.66
N PRO A 1110 -15.94 24.75 -62.07
CA PRO A 1110 -15.91 25.99 -62.83
C PRO A 1110 -14.98 25.85 -64.03
N ALA A 1111 -15.41 26.36 -65.18
CA ALA A 1111 -14.56 26.44 -66.35
C ALA A 1111 -13.34 27.35 -66.08
N LEU A 1112 -12.29 27.21 -66.89
CA LEU A 1112 -11.08 28.03 -66.82
C LEU A 1112 -11.45 29.54 -66.85
N PRO A 1113 -11.04 30.38 -65.87
CA PRO A 1113 -11.30 31.82 -65.90
C PRO A 1113 -10.65 32.48 -67.11
N THR A 1114 -11.28 33.56 -67.58
CA THR A 1114 -10.62 34.51 -68.48
C THR A 1114 -9.99 35.62 -67.66
N VAL A 1115 -8.79 36.02 -68.03
CA VAL A 1115 -8.03 37.10 -67.39
C VAL A 1115 -7.64 38.07 -68.49
N ALA A 1116 -7.92 39.35 -68.30
CA ALA A 1116 -7.51 40.40 -69.23
C ALA A 1116 -5.98 40.48 -69.32
N THR A 1117 -5.46 41.00 -70.42
CA THR A 1117 -4.02 41.19 -70.62
C THR A 1117 -3.44 42.06 -69.51
N LEU A 1118 -2.33 41.60 -68.92
CA LEU A 1118 -1.62 42.34 -67.89
C LEU A 1118 -0.37 42.97 -68.49
N THR A 1119 -0.11 44.22 -68.12
CA THR A 1119 1.11 44.96 -68.44
C THR A 1119 1.82 45.32 -67.15
N GLU A 1120 3.08 45.74 -67.24
CA GLU A 1120 3.87 46.14 -66.07
C GLU A 1120 3.25 47.28 -65.22
N LYS A 1121 2.30 48.03 -65.80
CA LYS A 1121 1.56 49.11 -65.11
C LYS A 1121 0.24 48.64 -64.48
N SER A 1122 -0.13 47.38 -64.66
CA SER A 1122 -1.41 46.85 -64.18
C SER A 1122 -1.42 46.73 -62.65
N THR A 1123 -2.35 47.44 -61.99
CA THR A 1123 -2.54 47.44 -60.52
C THR A 1123 -3.75 46.61 -60.07
N ALA A 1124 -4.40 45.92 -61.02
CA ALA A 1124 -5.45 44.96 -60.76
C ALA A 1124 -5.49 43.89 -61.85
N VAL A 1125 -5.90 42.68 -61.46
CA VAL A 1125 -6.25 41.61 -62.39
C VAL A 1125 -7.75 41.62 -62.58
N THR A 1126 -8.18 41.81 -63.82
CA THR A 1126 -9.59 41.80 -64.20
C THR A 1126 -9.88 40.63 -65.13
N GLY A 1127 -11.12 40.17 -65.15
CA GLY A 1127 -11.48 39.01 -65.96
C GLY A 1127 -12.93 38.58 -65.78
N THR A 1128 -13.26 37.42 -66.33
CA THR A 1128 -14.58 36.80 -66.15
C THR A 1128 -14.48 35.36 -65.69
N GLY A 1129 -15.48 34.93 -64.92
CA GLY A 1129 -15.55 33.61 -64.31
C GLY A 1129 -16.98 33.23 -63.96
N GLU A 1130 -17.16 32.03 -63.43
CA GLU A 1130 -18.46 31.55 -62.98
C GLU A 1130 -19.05 32.48 -61.91
N LYS A 1131 -20.30 32.92 -62.11
CA LYS A 1131 -20.99 33.87 -61.24
C LYS A 1131 -20.99 33.36 -59.80
N ASN A 1132 -20.69 34.24 -58.85
CA ASN A 1132 -20.64 33.96 -57.42
C ASN A 1132 -19.55 32.96 -56.97
N ALA A 1133 -18.65 32.54 -57.87
CA ALA A 1133 -17.44 31.80 -57.49
C ALA A 1133 -16.41 32.72 -56.83
N SER A 1134 -15.45 32.14 -56.11
CA SER A 1134 -14.29 32.86 -55.59
C SER A 1134 -13.13 32.80 -56.60
N ILE A 1135 -12.37 33.87 -56.74
CA ILE A 1135 -11.17 33.95 -57.59
C ILE A 1135 -9.92 34.14 -56.74
N TYR A 1136 -8.85 33.41 -57.05
CA TYR A 1136 -7.54 33.53 -56.41
C TYR A 1136 -6.46 33.83 -57.45
N ILE A 1137 -5.64 34.85 -57.16
CA ILE A 1137 -4.52 35.29 -58.00
C ILE A 1137 -3.21 34.92 -57.33
N LYS A 1138 -2.34 34.24 -58.08
CA LYS A 1138 -1.05 33.71 -57.61
C LYS A 1138 0.11 34.18 -58.47
N VAL A 1139 1.26 34.40 -57.84
CA VAL A 1139 2.56 34.65 -58.48
C VAL A 1139 3.60 33.78 -57.77
N GLY A 1140 4.41 33.03 -58.52
CA GLY A 1140 5.39 32.09 -57.94
C GLY A 1140 4.75 30.99 -57.05
N GLY A 1141 3.50 30.60 -57.33
CA GLY A 1141 2.76 29.60 -56.56
C GLY A 1141 2.06 30.12 -55.28
N LYS A 1142 2.39 31.33 -54.82
CA LYS A 1142 1.78 31.95 -53.63
C LYS A 1142 0.58 32.81 -54.00
N ILE A 1143 -0.51 32.73 -53.22
CA ILE A 1143 -1.67 33.62 -53.38
C ILE A 1143 -1.27 35.03 -52.94
N ILE A 1144 -1.35 35.97 -53.88
CA ILE A 1144 -1.04 37.38 -53.62
C ILE A 1144 -2.30 38.23 -53.49
N ALA A 1145 -3.44 37.77 -54.03
CA ALA A 1145 -4.74 38.41 -53.86
C ALA A 1145 -5.90 37.44 -54.12
N SER A 1146 -7.08 37.75 -53.59
CA SER A 1146 -8.30 36.98 -53.84
C SER A 1146 -9.54 37.89 -53.84
N GLY A 1147 -10.63 37.43 -54.46
CA GLY A 1147 -11.88 38.17 -54.56
C GLY A 1147 -13.07 37.29 -54.93
N LYS A 1148 -14.24 37.91 -55.10
CA LYS A 1148 -15.46 37.23 -55.57
C LYS A 1148 -15.79 37.66 -56.99
N ILE A 1149 -16.31 36.72 -57.78
CA ILE A 1149 -16.92 37.01 -59.08
C ILE A 1149 -18.31 37.59 -58.83
N ASP A 1150 -18.59 38.74 -59.43
CA ASP A 1150 -19.88 39.42 -59.28
C ASP A 1150 -21.04 38.65 -59.95
N GLY A 1151 -22.27 39.11 -59.71
CA GLY A 1151 -23.49 38.50 -60.27
C GLY A 1151 -23.59 38.55 -61.80
N ASN A 1152 -22.71 39.31 -62.46
CA ASN A 1152 -22.58 39.41 -63.91
C ASN A 1152 -21.43 38.56 -64.47
N GLY A 1153 -20.68 37.85 -63.62
CA GLY A 1153 -19.61 36.95 -64.01
C GLY A 1153 -18.27 37.65 -64.20
N LYS A 1154 -18.12 38.91 -63.75
CA LYS A 1154 -16.87 39.68 -63.87
C LYS A 1154 -16.16 39.80 -62.53
N PHE A 1155 -14.85 40.04 -62.58
CA PHE A 1155 -14.06 40.35 -61.40
C PHE A 1155 -12.99 41.40 -61.67
N SER A 1156 -12.60 42.08 -60.59
CA SER A 1156 -11.45 42.97 -60.53
C SER A 1156 -10.79 42.84 -59.17
N VAL A 1157 -9.56 42.35 -59.13
CA VAL A 1157 -8.81 42.09 -57.90
C VAL A 1157 -7.53 42.91 -57.94
N LYS A 1158 -7.37 43.84 -57.00
CA LYS A 1158 -6.17 44.68 -56.92
C LYS A 1158 -4.94 43.84 -56.60
N ILE A 1159 -3.84 44.11 -57.30
CA ILE A 1159 -2.53 43.51 -57.08
C ILE A 1159 -1.43 44.58 -57.15
N PRO A 1160 -0.29 44.40 -56.48
CA PRO A 1160 0.88 45.24 -56.74
C PRO A 1160 1.32 45.12 -58.21
N ALA A 1161 1.84 46.20 -58.80
CA ALA A 1161 2.40 46.17 -60.15
C ALA A 1161 3.51 45.11 -60.25
N GLN A 1162 3.52 44.34 -61.34
CA GLN A 1162 4.42 43.19 -61.54
C GLN A 1162 5.41 43.49 -62.66
N LYS A 1163 6.62 42.95 -62.57
CA LYS A 1163 7.64 43.11 -63.61
C LYS A 1163 7.23 42.38 -64.90
N ALA A 1164 7.60 42.91 -66.06
CA ALA A 1164 7.39 42.24 -67.34
C ALA A 1164 7.97 40.81 -67.35
N GLY A 1165 7.26 39.89 -68.00
CA GLY A 1165 7.59 38.46 -68.03
C GLY A 1165 7.10 37.65 -66.82
N THR A 1166 6.62 38.29 -65.75
CA THR A 1166 6.07 37.58 -64.57
C THR A 1166 4.81 36.81 -64.95
N GLU A 1167 4.73 35.53 -64.57
CA GLU A 1167 3.55 34.70 -64.76
C GLU A 1167 2.57 34.88 -63.59
N VAL A 1168 1.41 35.48 -63.90
CA VAL A 1168 0.30 35.64 -62.96
C VAL A 1168 -0.73 34.56 -63.25
N THR A 1169 -1.09 33.78 -62.23
CA THR A 1169 -2.00 32.64 -62.35
C THR A 1169 -3.32 32.93 -61.65
N ALA A 1170 -4.44 32.70 -62.32
CA ALA A 1170 -5.79 32.90 -61.79
C ALA A 1170 -6.57 31.59 -61.75
N VAL A 1171 -7.25 31.29 -60.63
CA VAL A 1171 -8.07 30.08 -60.47
C VAL A 1171 -9.39 30.40 -59.78
N LEU A 1172 -10.48 29.80 -60.28
CA LEU A 1172 -11.81 29.92 -59.70
C LEU A 1172 -12.09 28.77 -58.74
N GLN A 1173 -12.98 29.01 -57.79
CA GLN A 1173 -13.49 28.00 -56.88
C GLN A 1173 -14.99 28.18 -56.67
N ASN A 1174 -15.76 27.12 -56.96
CA ASN A 1174 -17.14 26.99 -56.50
C ASN A 1174 -17.23 25.82 -55.49
N LYS A 1175 -18.45 25.47 -55.05
CA LYS A 1175 -18.68 24.40 -54.07
C LYS A 1175 -18.24 23.01 -54.54
N VAL A 1176 -18.07 22.80 -55.85
CA VAL A 1176 -17.69 21.51 -56.46
C VAL A 1176 -16.16 21.38 -56.58
N GLY A 1177 -15.42 22.48 -56.64
CA GLY A 1177 -13.96 22.47 -56.62
C GLY A 1177 -13.33 23.63 -57.39
N TYR A 1178 -12.02 23.54 -57.58
CA TYR A 1178 -11.26 24.52 -58.33
C TYR A 1178 -11.38 24.30 -59.84
N SER A 1179 -11.42 25.40 -60.60
CA SER A 1179 -11.20 25.36 -62.04
C SER A 1179 -9.78 24.92 -62.36
N PRO A 1180 -9.50 24.53 -63.62
CA PRO A 1180 -8.16 24.66 -64.17
C PRO A 1180 -7.66 26.11 -64.03
N TYR A 1181 -6.35 26.32 -63.91
CA TYR A 1181 -5.77 27.64 -63.70
C TYR A 1181 -5.38 28.33 -65.02
N LYS A 1182 -5.59 29.65 -65.10
CA LYS A 1182 -5.19 30.48 -66.24
C LYS A 1182 -3.90 31.22 -65.90
N ILE A 1183 -2.84 30.98 -66.67
CA ILE A 1183 -1.60 31.77 -66.59
C ILE A 1183 -1.68 32.91 -67.61
N VAL A 1184 -1.35 34.12 -67.16
CA VAL A 1184 -1.13 35.30 -68.02
C VAL A 1184 0.25 35.86 -67.71
N LYS A 1185 1.10 35.94 -68.73
CA LYS A 1185 2.39 36.64 -68.63
C LYS A 1185 2.15 38.14 -68.70
N VAL A 1186 2.74 38.87 -67.77
CA VAL A 1186 2.76 40.33 -67.79
C VAL A 1186 3.54 40.78 -69.01
N GLN A 1187 2.88 41.48 -69.93
CA GLN A 1187 3.48 41.93 -71.18
C GLN A 1187 4.36 43.14 -70.96
N ASP A 1188 5.50 43.11 -71.63
CA ASP A 1188 6.36 44.27 -71.78
C ASP A 1188 5.74 45.21 -72.81
N THR A 1189 5.40 46.41 -72.37
CA THR A 1189 4.79 47.44 -73.23
C THR A 1189 5.65 48.68 -73.34
N THR A 1190 6.86 48.65 -72.78
CA THR A 1190 7.77 49.79 -72.77
C THR A 1190 8.67 49.71 -74.01
N PRO A 1191 8.59 50.66 -74.95
CA PRO A 1191 9.44 50.63 -76.14
C PRO A 1191 10.92 50.85 -75.80
N PRO A 1192 11.85 50.27 -76.58
CA PRO A 1192 13.28 50.53 -76.44
C PRO A 1192 13.57 52.02 -76.65
N ALA A 1193 14.61 52.53 -75.98
CA ALA A 1193 15.04 53.92 -76.18
C ALA A 1193 15.46 54.17 -77.65
N PRO A 1194 15.25 55.39 -78.20
CA PRO A 1194 15.61 55.71 -79.58
C PRO A 1194 17.08 55.41 -79.89
N PRO A 1195 17.42 54.80 -81.05
CA PRO A 1195 18.81 54.47 -81.39
C PRO A 1195 19.70 55.71 -81.43
N ALA A 1196 20.79 55.71 -80.68
CA ALA A 1196 21.84 56.71 -80.81
C ALA A 1196 22.71 56.34 -82.02
N VAL A 1197 22.65 57.14 -83.09
CA VAL A 1197 23.31 56.82 -84.36
C VAL A 1197 24.45 57.79 -84.64
N ASN A 1198 25.57 57.26 -85.11
CA ASN A 1198 26.72 58.07 -85.51
C ASN A 1198 26.45 58.83 -86.83
N ALA A 1199 27.21 59.89 -87.10
CA ALA A 1199 27.05 60.70 -88.31
C ALA A 1199 27.27 59.87 -89.59
N VAL A 1200 26.44 60.11 -90.62
CA VAL A 1200 26.46 59.42 -91.91
C VAL A 1200 26.73 60.43 -93.02
N THR A 1201 27.69 60.13 -93.89
CA THR A 1201 28.05 60.97 -95.05
C THR A 1201 27.70 60.29 -96.37
N SER A 1202 27.74 61.03 -97.48
CA SER A 1202 27.44 60.47 -98.81
C SER A 1202 28.36 59.32 -99.28
N LEU A 1203 29.52 59.14 -98.63
CA LEU A 1203 30.43 58.03 -98.91
C LEU A 1203 30.21 56.80 -98.02
N SER A 1204 29.38 56.93 -96.98
CA SER A 1204 29.17 55.88 -95.98
C SER A 1204 28.50 54.64 -96.60
N THR A 1205 29.10 53.46 -96.39
CA THR A 1205 28.57 52.16 -96.83
C THR A 1205 27.96 51.35 -95.68
N PHE A 1206 27.98 51.89 -94.46
CA PHE A 1206 27.34 51.32 -93.29
C PHE A 1206 26.90 52.44 -92.34
N LEU A 1207 25.93 52.13 -91.49
CA LEU A 1207 25.40 53.00 -90.45
C LEU A 1207 25.51 52.25 -89.12
N SER A 1208 26.17 52.86 -88.14
CA SER A 1208 26.44 52.25 -86.84
C SER A 1208 25.98 53.12 -85.69
N GLY A 1209 25.66 52.49 -84.56
CA GLY A 1209 25.16 53.19 -83.38
C GLY A 1209 24.96 52.26 -82.19
N LYS A 1210 24.24 52.77 -81.17
CA LYS A 1210 23.82 52.02 -79.99
C LYS A 1210 22.31 52.08 -79.80
N THR A 1211 21.75 50.99 -79.32
CA THR A 1211 20.35 50.88 -78.88
C THR A 1211 20.26 49.79 -77.80
N GLU A 1212 19.07 49.31 -77.50
CA GLU A 1212 18.86 48.19 -76.60
C GLU A 1212 19.47 46.89 -77.14
N ALA A 1213 20.02 46.06 -76.24
CA ALA A 1213 20.66 44.81 -76.59
C ALA A 1213 19.74 43.89 -77.40
N ASN A 1214 20.27 43.28 -78.45
CA ASN A 1214 19.54 42.36 -79.33
C ASN A 1214 18.34 42.96 -80.08
N ALA A 1215 18.13 44.29 -80.05
CA ALA A 1215 17.05 44.93 -80.80
C ALA A 1215 17.30 44.88 -82.32
N VAL A 1216 16.23 44.73 -83.11
CA VAL A 1216 16.27 44.76 -84.57
C VAL A 1216 16.21 46.21 -85.04
N ILE A 1217 17.25 46.65 -85.76
CA ILE A 1217 17.37 47.98 -86.34
C ILE A 1217 16.80 47.99 -87.75
N THR A 1218 15.94 48.96 -88.03
CA THR A 1218 15.41 49.21 -89.37
C THR A 1218 15.78 50.62 -89.83
N ILE A 1219 16.36 50.74 -91.01
CA ILE A 1219 16.81 51.99 -91.61
C ILE A 1219 16.02 52.24 -92.90
N LYS A 1220 15.38 53.40 -92.97
CA LYS A 1220 14.58 53.82 -94.11
C LYS A 1220 15.13 55.09 -94.73
N SER A 1221 14.98 55.22 -96.05
CA SER A 1221 15.15 56.47 -96.79
C SER A 1221 13.79 56.85 -97.35
N GLY A 1222 13.19 57.92 -96.83
CA GLY A 1222 11.76 58.16 -96.98
C GLY A 1222 10.93 57.01 -96.40
N THR A 1223 10.01 56.44 -97.19
CA THR A 1223 9.16 55.31 -96.76
C THR A 1223 9.77 53.93 -97.04
N LYS A 1224 10.82 53.87 -97.89
CA LYS A 1224 11.44 52.60 -98.31
C LYS A 1224 12.47 52.13 -97.28
N VAL A 1225 12.34 50.88 -96.83
CA VAL A 1225 13.38 50.20 -96.04
C VAL A 1225 14.56 49.92 -96.96
N ILE A 1226 15.72 50.48 -96.61
CA ILE A 1226 16.94 50.32 -97.40
C ILE A 1226 17.93 49.37 -96.74
N ALA A 1227 17.82 49.16 -95.43
CA ALA A 1227 18.57 48.14 -94.71
C ALA A 1227 17.92 47.78 -93.37
N SER A 1228 18.26 46.60 -92.88
CA SER A 1228 17.94 46.16 -91.52
C SER A 1228 19.07 45.32 -90.96
N GLY A 1229 19.27 45.37 -89.64
CA GLY A 1229 20.22 44.52 -88.94
C GLY A 1229 19.84 44.36 -87.48
N LYS A 1230 20.69 43.74 -86.68
CA LYS A 1230 20.42 43.50 -85.26
C LYS A 1230 21.55 44.07 -84.41
N ALA A 1231 21.21 44.70 -83.30
CA ALA A 1231 22.18 45.07 -82.29
C ALA A 1231 22.69 43.83 -81.56
N ASP A 1232 23.94 43.84 -81.12
CA ASP A 1232 24.52 42.75 -80.36
C ASP A 1232 24.00 42.72 -78.91
N SER A 1233 24.48 41.76 -78.12
CA SER A 1233 24.10 41.60 -76.71
C SER A 1233 24.51 42.77 -75.80
N LYS A 1234 25.33 43.70 -76.29
CA LYS A 1234 25.71 44.94 -75.60
C LYS A 1234 25.01 46.17 -76.19
N GLY A 1235 24.09 45.98 -77.15
CA GLY A 1235 23.30 47.05 -77.77
C GLY A 1235 24.02 47.80 -78.89
N GLN A 1236 25.19 47.34 -79.36
CA GLN A 1236 25.90 48.00 -80.46
C GLN A 1236 25.46 47.42 -81.80
N PHE A 1237 25.35 48.26 -82.83
CA PHE A 1237 25.01 47.80 -84.17
C PHE A 1237 25.83 48.48 -85.26
N LYS A 1238 26.04 47.76 -86.35
CA LYS A 1238 26.63 48.24 -87.60
C LYS A 1238 25.90 47.56 -88.75
N VAL A 1239 25.14 48.32 -89.53
CA VAL A 1239 24.30 47.81 -90.62
C VAL A 1239 24.79 48.39 -91.93
N THR A 1240 25.12 47.54 -92.89
CA THR A 1240 25.53 47.95 -94.23
C THR A 1240 24.36 48.65 -94.94
N ILE A 1241 24.61 49.83 -95.51
CA ILE A 1241 23.61 50.61 -96.25
C ILE A 1241 24.17 50.99 -97.64
N PRO A 1242 23.32 51.09 -98.68
CA PRO A 1242 23.76 51.64 -99.95
C PRO A 1242 24.13 53.12 -99.79
N LYS A 1243 25.15 53.60 -100.53
CA LYS A 1243 25.56 55.02 -100.51
C LYS A 1243 24.37 55.93 -100.79
N GLN A 1244 24.23 56.99 -100.00
CA GLN A 1244 23.12 57.94 -100.09
C GLN A 1244 23.62 59.30 -100.58
N LYS A 1245 22.80 60.04 -101.33
CA LYS A 1245 23.16 61.40 -101.76
C LYS A 1245 23.10 62.37 -100.57
N VAL A 1246 23.95 63.40 -100.58
CA VAL A 1246 23.93 64.49 -99.58
C VAL A 1246 22.53 65.11 -99.52
N GLY A 1247 22.05 65.39 -98.32
CA GLY A 1247 20.72 65.98 -98.06
C GLY A 1247 19.58 64.96 -97.89
N VAL A 1248 19.81 63.67 -98.17
CA VAL A 1248 18.81 62.61 -97.93
C VAL A 1248 18.63 62.39 -96.42
N LYS A 1249 17.38 62.29 -95.97
CA LYS A 1249 17.03 62.03 -94.57
C LYS A 1249 16.77 60.54 -94.36
N LEU A 1250 17.59 59.93 -93.51
CA LEU A 1250 17.44 58.55 -93.08
C LEU A 1250 16.69 58.48 -91.76
N THR A 1251 15.78 57.52 -91.65
CA THR A 1251 15.00 57.27 -90.45
C THR A 1251 15.40 55.93 -89.87
N VAL A 1252 15.85 55.92 -88.61
CA VAL A 1252 16.34 54.73 -87.90
C VAL A 1252 15.44 54.44 -86.71
N THR A 1253 15.03 53.19 -86.57
CA THR A 1253 14.21 52.69 -85.45
C THR A 1253 14.80 51.39 -84.93
N ALA A 1254 14.67 51.16 -83.61
CA ALA A 1254 14.95 49.88 -82.99
C ALA A 1254 13.65 49.21 -82.58
N LYS A 1255 13.59 47.89 -82.72
CA LYS A 1255 12.48 47.07 -82.26
C LYS A 1255 13.02 46.02 -81.30
N ASP A 1256 12.52 46.01 -80.08
CA ASP A 1256 12.93 45.04 -79.06
C ASP A 1256 12.43 43.61 -79.39
N ALA A 1257 12.76 42.65 -78.52
CA ALA A 1257 12.34 41.26 -78.69
C ALA A 1257 10.83 41.04 -78.47
N ALA A 1258 10.15 41.93 -77.73
CA ALA A 1258 8.69 41.91 -77.53
C ALA A 1258 7.93 42.51 -78.72
N GLY A 1259 8.64 43.19 -79.62
CA GLY A 1259 8.11 43.80 -80.83
C GLY A 1259 7.69 45.26 -80.64
N ASN A 1260 8.05 45.90 -79.53
CA ASN A 1260 7.83 47.33 -79.34
C ASN A 1260 8.90 48.11 -80.12
N THR A 1261 8.48 49.14 -80.85
CA THR A 1261 9.37 49.94 -81.71
C THR A 1261 9.64 51.28 -81.05
N SER A 1262 10.92 51.65 -80.95
CA SER A 1262 11.36 52.94 -80.45
C SER A 1262 10.78 54.09 -81.28
N SER A 1263 10.76 55.30 -80.71
CA SER A 1263 10.61 56.51 -81.53
C SER A 1263 11.74 56.57 -82.57
N ALA A 1264 11.42 57.12 -83.74
CA ALA A 1264 12.35 57.16 -84.86
C ALA A 1264 13.36 58.30 -84.73
N VAL A 1265 14.62 58.00 -85.04
CA VAL A 1265 15.70 59.00 -85.11
C VAL A 1265 15.96 59.32 -86.56
N ASN A 1266 15.92 60.61 -86.91
CA ASN A 1266 16.16 61.08 -88.27
C ASN A 1266 17.54 61.70 -88.40
N ILE A 1267 18.28 61.30 -89.43
CA ILE A 1267 19.65 61.70 -89.68
C ILE A 1267 19.74 62.24 -91.10
N ASN A 1268 20.23 63.46 -91.26
CA ASN A 1268 20.51 64.00 -92.59
C ASN A 1268 21.90 63.52 -93.03
N VAL A 1269 21.98 62.91 -94.20
CA VAL A 1269 23.25 62.50 -94.82
C VAL A 1269 24.01 63.76 -95.21
N LYS A 1270 25.19 63.96 -94.61
CA LYS A 1270 26.04 65.13 -94.83
C LYS A 1270 27.02 64.95 -95.99
#